data_AF-Q4CNG5-F1
#
_entry.id   AF-Q4CNG5-F1
#
_cell.length_a   1.000
_cell.length_b   1.000
_cell.length_c   1.000
_cell.angle_alpha   90.00
_cell.angle_beta   90.00
_cell.angle_gamma   90.00
#
_symmetry.space_group_name_H-M   'P 1'
#
loop_
_entity.id
_entity.type
_entity.pdbx_description
1 polymer ?
#
loop_
_entity_poly.entity_id
_entity_poly.type
_entity_poly.pdbx_seq_one_letter_code
_entity_poly.pdbx_strand_id
1 'polypeptide(L)'
;AVEDLEGQLLDRASAIAKELKQELRNPLDPRPLGIPLGCLPLDHDERFHALEDGYRELGADPGNRGKKDEIIDQLNERALELAQEMHDRERSVLDQYPEGVPLSALPLNNDEEFTALETETRALRSSPISRGRALARLKELEDAMNRRAAELANDSRKAFCDPEPEGIPLTLLGLGADEEFARMEEELRYLRKDPDANKETIKNIEFDLNNRAHEVAKGMLEEDRGYLVSDLCGVPLSALPIGSDPTFKALEVQRAKLRATDGLRDARKIRDLEEKLNERLRILAEEQKAEDLSGIDREPEGVPLSHLMLHEDDAFVAMVDEIRKLKKDPKRNIEAIEDMRDQMNDRAHEIAQEKLRADRAFLDKNPQGVPLDILPLKTDPKFRKLEAERAKLKAQDLRRNAGRIRDLEAQLNDRVNDLATEEKNDALKSLDQVPLGLPIALLHPHDDLELGDLISNLWDLNKHPGATSEEKDNLQRHMNDRLLEMAAAYLEHDRRYLEGNPSGVPLELLPLTSDPGFHTLEVQRAILKEKDPRRNLARIADLEKKLNERASQLAEDRKRQELEGLDREPEGIPLSALDPHSNREFAFLVDQLRKMPNRSDEDPRVAQLKDEMNALAHVIATEMKLNDRAFLDKNPQGVPLDILPLDTDPKFRKLEAERAKLKAQDPRRNGRLILDLENAMADRCHELAADQLREDLTGVDVLPRDIPLELLLPHSDPTFSALVDDLRALKKDPEENADAIETVLCAMNDRADDLAAAQLDRGFLNQAPAGVPLEILPLDSDAEFHSMETARVKLKLSDPRRNAKKIRDLEEEMNARAHELAKDQLAEDLAGVDAAPEGIPLSLLKLTEDGVFASMVPWLRELKKDPEANAEQIRNLEDKMNNRAYELADALLEGDRGYLDGAPEGVPLEELPLTNDDVFALMEVERAKLKAQDPKRNAARVAELELQLNEMAAKLARNVLAEDLKGFASQYEGVATEQLKPHNDREFASLVPELRRLKKEGPKNVLRNHMEEMDNRIREIAKEFLDGDLWFLDKVPEGVPLEYVPLAGDEKFEELRHERAALKADEPRKNADRIKECEDAMKKRSHELARDVRERDLDGIERKPYDIPLDCLPLREDPVASKLISRLREAKKGVGSPAGKGAVSKLQDELGERARGLAWDALAGDRGKYLDNNLEGVSLSCLPLDTDPQFHGLEVERAQLKLADPRGNAKRIEDAEERLNDRARELARKQLEDDIAGLDLSSVDMPMDVLRPHRDAEFTDAAVKLRELKKDPRRNEKKIRDLEKGMSERVGELMREVLEGDRAFLDPDPDGVPLSDLPINEDQTFRAKEVKHAELKARDPVKHADAIAALENELNQRAHELALDQLKEDLRDLDDTPQGVP
;
A
#
# COMPACT_ATOMS: atom_id res chain seq x y z
N ALA A 1 106.89 -47.58 -3.22
CA ALA A 1 107.39 -48.01 -4.55
C ALA A 1 107.01 -49.46 -4.85
N VAL A 2 107.60 -50.50 -4.22
CA VAL A 2 107.15 -51.89 -4.42
C VAL A 2 105.71 -52.07 -3.93
N GLU A 3 105.37 -51.62 -2.71
CA GLU A 3 103.98 -51.64 -2.20
C GLU A 3 102.99 -50.83 -3.07
N ASP A 4 103.41 -49.70 -3.66
CA ASP A 4 102.57 -48.93 -4.60
C ASP A 4 102.34 -49.69 -5.90
N LEU A 5 103.38 -50.32 -6.45
CA LEU A 5 103.29 -51.15 -7.65
C LEU A 5 102.44 -52.39 -7.38
N GLU A 6 102.61 -53.02 -6.21
CA GLU A 6 101.75 -54.12 -5.75
C GLU A 6 100.31 -53.65 -5.61
N GLY A 7 100.06 -52.47 -5.03
CA GLY A 7 98.73 -51.86 -4.92
C GLY A 7 98.11 -51.58 -6.29
N GLN A 8 98.85 -50.96 -7.21
CA GLN A 8 98.40 -50.69 -8.59
C GLN A 8 98.15 -51.98 -9.38
N LEU A 9 99.01 -53.00 -9.22
CA LEU A 9 98.81 -54.31 -9.84
C LEU A 9 97.60 -55.02 -9.23
N LEU A 10 97.36 -54.90 -7.92
CA LEU A 10 96.16 -55.41 -7.26
C LEU A 10 94.91 -54.69 -7.77
N ASP A 11 94.93 -53.36 -7.87
CA ASP A 11 93.83 -52.56 -8.37
C ASP A 11 93.53 -52.88 -9.83
N ARG A 12 94.58 -53.01 -10.66
CA ARG A 12 94.44 -53.40 -12.07
C ARG A 12 93.93 -54.82 -12.21
N ALA A 13 94.44 -55.77 -11.43
CA ALA A 13 93.95 -57.14 -11.40
C ALA A 13 92.48 -57.18 -10.93
N SER A 14 92.12 -56.38 -9.92
CA SER A 14 90.74 -56.25 -9.44
C SER A 14 89.83 -55.64 -10.51
N ALA A 15 90.29 -54.64 -11.25
CA ALA A 15 89.53 -54.01 -12.32
C ALA A 15 89.27 -55.01 -13.47
N ILE A 16 90.31 -55.70 -13.92
CA ILE A 16 90.20 -56.75 -14.95
C ILE A 16 89.28 -57.88 -14.49
N ALA A 17 89.38 -58.29 -13.23
CA ALA A 17 88.49 -59.31 -12.67
C ALA A 17 87.02 -58.87 -12.65
N LYS A 18 86.74 -57.59 -12.36
CA LYS A 18 85.38 -57.03 -12.42
C LYS A 18 84.86 -56.97 -13.87
N GLU A 19 85.68 -56.53 -14.81
CA GLU A 19 85.33 -56.48 -16.24
C GLU A 19 84.98 -57.88 -16.78
N LEU A 20 85.86 -58.87 -16.55
CA LEU A 20 85.63 -60.26 -16.98
C LEU A 20 84.38 -60.88 -16.35
N LYS A 21 84.11 -60.60 -15.06
CA LYS A 21 82.87 -61.04 -14.40
C LYS A 21 81.64 -60.41 -15.04
N GLN A 22 81.70 -59.11 -15.35
CA GLN A 22 80.60 -58.43 -16.00
C GLN A 22 80.32 -59.01 -17.39
N GLU A 23 81.36 -59.26 -18.19
CA GLU A 23 81.23 -59.91 -19.49
C GLU A 23 80.61 -61.30 -19.39
N LEU A 24 81.01 -62.09 -18.39
CA LEU A 24 80.45 -63.42 -18.14
C LEU A 24 78.98 -63.37 -17.70
N ARG A 25 78.58 -62.31 -16.98
CA ARG A 25 77.20 -62.11 -16.48
C ARG A 25 76.26 -61.42 -17.47
N ASN A 26 76.77 -60.80 -18.55
CA ASN A 26 75.95 -60.14 -19.57
C ASN A 26 74.80 -60.97 -20.19
N PRO A 27 74.92 -62.29 -20.43
CA PRO A 27 73.81 -63.09 -20.97
C PRO A 27 72.73 -63.43 -19.94
N LEU A 28 72.93 -63.09 -18.66
CA LEU A 28 71.95 -63.34 -17.60
C LEU A 28 70.83 -62.30 -17.62
N ASP A 29 69.69 -62.63 -17.03
CA ASP A 29 68.60 -61.67 -16.82
C ASP A 29 69.12 -60.47 -16.01
N PRO A 30 69.06 -59.23 -16.55
CA PRO A 30 69.55 -58.05 -15.85
C PRO A 30 68.71 -57.70 -14.62
N ARG A 31 67.47 -58.21 -14.50
CA ARG A 31 66.58 -57.91 -13.37
C ARG A 31 65.78 -59.13 -12.87
N PRO A 32 66.43 -60.15 -12.30
CA PRO A 32 65.73 -61.32 -11.75
C PRO A 32 64.73 -60.88 -10.67
N LEU A 33 63.44 -61.19 -10.87
CA LEU A 33 62.32 -60.75 -10.04
C LEU A 33 62.23 -59.22 -9.84
N GLY A 34 62.81 -58.41 -10.74
CA GLY A 34 62.83 -56.95 -10.64
C GLY A 34 64.07 -56.38 -9.92
N ILE A 35 64.92 -57.22 -9.32
CA ILE A 35 66.16 -56.76 -8.64
C ILE A 35 67.27 -56.60 -9.68
N PRO A 36 67.94 -55.43 -9.80
CA PRO A 36 69.11 -55.28 -10.66
C PRO A 36 70.17 -56.33 -10.33
N LEU A 37 70.68 -57.05 -11.33
CA LEU A 37 71.59 -58.18 -11.16
C LEU A 37 72.82 -57.84 -10.30
N GLY A 38 73.34 -56.61 -10.41
CA GLY A 38 74.48 -56.13 -9.60
C GLY A 38 74.19 -55.89 -8.12
N CYS A 39 72.92 -55.92 -7.69
CA CYS A 39 72.53 -55.84 -6.29
C CYS A 39 72.53 -57.20 -5.59
N LEU A 40 72.52 -58.31 -6.33
CA LEU A 40 72.54 -59.66 -5.76
C LEU A 40 73.96 -59.98 -5.23
N PRO A 41 74.08 -60.75 -4.13
CA PRO A 41 75.37 -61.12 -3.55
C PRO A 41 76.06 -62.25 -4.34
N LEU A 42 76.08 -62.15 -5.68
CA LEU A 42 76.60 -63.15 -6.60
C LEU A 42 78.06 -63.52 -6.26
N ASP A 43 78.85 -62.50 -5.91
CA ASP A 43 80.27 -62.65 -5.57
C ASP A 43 80.54 -63.31 -4.21
N HIS A 44 79.51 -63.67 -3.44
CA HIS A 44 79.67 -64.39 -2.17
C HIS A 44 78.95 -65.74 -2.19
N ASP A 45 78.23 -66.08 -3.26
CA ASP A 45 77.52 -67.35 -3.38
C ASP A 45 78.45 -68.43 -3.97
N GLU A 46 78.80 -69.44 -3.18
CA GLU A 46 79.72 -70.50 -3.60
C GLU A 46 79.17 -71.31 -4.79
N ARG A 47 77.84 -71.48 -4.88
CA ARG A 47 77.21 -72.20 -6.00
C ARG A 47 77.29 -71.39 -7.29
N PHE A 48 76.96 -70.10 -7.23
CA PHE A 48 77.07 -69.19 -8.36
C PHE A 48 78.51 -69.12 -8.86
N HIS A 49 79.49 -68.99 -7.96
CA HIS A 49 80.92 -69.04 -8.32
C HIS A 49 81.33 -70.36 -8.97
N ALA A 50 80.88 -71.50 -8.42
CA ALA A 50 81.19 -72.81 -9.01
C ALA A 50 80.60 -72.96 -10.42
N LEU A 51 79.42 -72.37 -10.68
CA LEU A 51 78.83 -72.31 -12.02
C LEU A 51 79.60 -71.36 -12.95
N GLU A 52 80.03 -70.19 -12.46
CA GLU A 52 80.89 -69.28 -13.22
C GLU A 52 82.24 -69.94 -13.55
N ASP A 53 82.82 -70.70 -12.63
CA ASP A 53 84.04 -71.49 -12.83
C ASP A 53 83.80 -72.61 -13.85
N GLY A 54 82.70 -73.35 -13.73
CA GLY A 54 82.31 -74.37 -14.71
C GLY A 54 82.13 -73.77 -16.11
N TYR A 55 81.52 -72.59 -16.21
CA TYR A 55 81.38 -71.87 -17.48
C TYR A 55 82.74 -71.51 -18.08
N ARG A 56 83.69 -71.08 -17.24
CA ARG A 56 85.08 -70.77 -17.63
C ARG A 56 85.87 -72.02 -18.03
N GLU A 57 85.75 -73.12 -17.28
CA GLU A 57 86.46 -74.39 -17.51
C GLU A 57 86.05 -75.08 -18.81
N LEU A 58 84.80 -74.92 -19.25
CA LEU A 58 84.35 -75.39 -20.56
C LEU A 58 85.13 -74.72 -21.73
N GLY A 59 85.84 -73.62 -21.47
CA GLY A 59 86.73 -72.95 -22.41
C GLY A 59 85.99 -72.42 -23.64
N ALA A 60 86.73 -72.05 -24.68
CA ALA A 60 86.16 -71.57 -25.94
C ALA A 60 85.75 -72.69 -26.92
N ASP A 61 85.79 -73.97 -26.50
CA ASP A 61 85.50 -75.10 -27.37
C ASP A 61 84.02 -75.07 -27.85
N PRO A 62 83.76 -74.96 -29.17
CA PRO A 62 82.41 -74.95 -29.72
C PRO A 62 81.59 -76.18 -29.34
N GLY A 63 82.24 -77.33 -29.09
CA GLY A 63 81.58 -78.57 -28.67
C GLY A 63 80.89 -78.47 -27.31
N ASN A 64 81.22 -77.47 -26.50
CA ASN A 64 80.65 -77.25 -25.19
C ASN A 64 79.48 -76.24 -25.17
N ARG A 65 79.03 -75.69 -26.31
CA ARG A 65 77.97 -74.66 -26.35
C ARG A 65 76.69 -75.07 -25.59
N GLY A 66 76.15 -76.26 -25.85
CA GLY A 66 74.94 -76.72 -25.14
C GLY A 66 75.12 -76.83 -23.62
N LYS A 67 76.33 -77.18 -23.15
CA LYS A 67 76.66 -77.18 -21.72
C LYS A 67 76.78 -75.78 -21.15
N LYS A 68 77.27 -74.82 -21.96
CA LYS A 68 77.32 -73.40 -21.57
C LYS A 68 75.94 -72.81 -21.42
N ASP A 69 75.04 -73.10 -22.36
CA ASP A 69 73.66 -72.65 -22.30
C ASP A 69 72.95 -73.25 -21.07
N GLU A 70 73.17 -74.54 -20.79
CA GLU A 70 72.69 -75.20 -19.56
C GLU A 70 73.23 -74.54 -18.28
N ILE A 71 74.51 -74.11 -18.27
CA ILE A 71 75.07 -73.36 -17.14
C ILE A 71 74.48 -71.95 -17.05
N ILE A 72 74.21 -71.27 -18.16
CA ILE A 72 73.53 -69.96 -18.15
C ILE A 72 72.13 -70.09 -17.57
N ASP A 73 71.38 -71.13 -17.95
CA ASP A 73 70.05 -71.42 -17.41
C ASP A 73 70.14 -71.67 -15.89
N GLN A 74 71.12 -72.45 -15.44
CA GLN A 74 71.39 -72.68 -14.01
C GLN A 74 71.83 -71.41 -13.27
N LEU A 75 72.60 -70.53 -13.91
CA LEU A 75 73.00 -69.22 -13.35
C LEU A 75 71.78 -68.31 -13.20
N ASN A 76 70.90 -68.26 -14.20
CA ASN A 76 69.63 -67.51 -14.12
C ASN A 76 68.71 -68.10 -13.05
N GLU A 77 68.59 -69.42 -12.96
CA GLU A 77 67.82 -70.09 -11.91
C GLU A 77 68.38 -69.76 -10.53
N ARG A 78 69.71 -69.82 -10.34
CA ARG A 78 70.35 -69.43 -9.07
C ARG A 78 70.20 -67.94 -8.79
N ALA A 79 70.24 -67.08 -9.82
CA ALA A 79 69.99 -65.64 -9.65
C ALA A 79 68.54 -65.37 -9.21
N LEU A 80 67.56 -66.12 -9.74
CA LEU A 80 66.17 -66.07 -9.30
C LEU A 80 66.01 -66.56 -7.87
N GLU A 81 66.68 -67.65 -7.48
CA GLU A 81 66.72 -68.12 -6.08
C GLU A 81 67.30 -67.05 -5.15
N LEU A 82 68.42 -66.44 -5.51
CA LEU A 82 69.06 -65.37 -4.72
C LEU A 82 68.19 -64.11 -4.65
N ALA A 83 67.50 -63.77 -5.74
CA ALA A 83 66.54 -62.67 -5.76
C ALA A 83 65.35 -62.96 -4.83
N GLN A 84 64.84 -64.20 -4.83
CA GLN A 84 63.76 -64.62 -3.93
C GLN A 84 64.24 -64.62 -2.47
N GLU A 85 65.41 -65.18 -2.17
CA GLU A 85 66.01 -65.16 -0.82
C GLU A 85 66.22 -63.72 -0.32
N MET A 86 66.56 -62.79 -1.22
CA MET A 86 66.68 -61.37 -0.91
C MET A 86 65.32 -60.73 -0.65
N HIS A 87 64.33 -60.95 -1.50
CA HIS A 87 62.96 -60.48 -1.27
C HIS A 87 62.38 -61.04 0.03
N ASP A 88 62.54 -62.33 0.31
CA ASP A 88 62.08 -62.93 1.56
C ASP A 88 62.69 -62.22 2.78
N ARG A 89 63.98 -61.88 2.70
CA ARG A 89 64.67 -61.13 3.76
C ARG A 89 64.21 -59.68 3.86
N GLU A 90 64.17 -58.96 2.74
CA GLU A 90 63.88 -57.51 2.70
C GLU A 90 62.40 -57.21 2.93
N ARG A 91 61.50 -58.05 2.40
CA ARG A 91 60.04 -57.90 2.55
C ARG A 91 59.51 -58.48 3.86
N SER A 92 60.28 -59.30 4.61
CA SER A 92 59.84 -59.86 5.90
C SER A 92 59.52 -58.82 6.99
N VAL A 93 60.08 -57.60 6.86
CA VAL A 93 59.81 -56.50 7.80
C VAL A 93 58.58 -55.68 7.42
N LEU A 94 58.05 -55.89 6.21
CA LEU A 94 56.83 -55.24 5.74
C LEU A 94 55.60 -55.95 6.32
N ASP A 95 54.44 -55.32 6.16
CA ASP A 95 53.18 -55.98 6.45
C ASP A 95 53.04 -57.20 5.52
N GLN A 96 52.87 -58.38 6.11
CA GLN A 96 52.73 -59.63 5.36
C GLN A 96 51.32 -59.83 4.82
N TYR A 97 50.34 -59.07 5.33
CA TYR A 97 48.95 -59.12 4.91
C TYR A 97 48.38 -57.70 4.70
N PRO A 98 48.98 -56.89 3.79
CA PRO A 98 48.46 -55.57 3.47
C PRO A 98 46.99 -55.66 3.06
N GLU A 99 46.13 -54.99 3.82
CA GLU A 99 44.68 -55.06 3.64
C GLU A 99 44.13 -56.51 3.64
N GLY A 100 44.71 -57.41 4.42
CA GLY A 100 44.30 -58.82 4.50
C GLY A 100 44.74 -59.69 3.32
N VAL A 101 45.35 -59.11 2.28
CA VAL A 101 45.87 -59.84 1.13
C VAL A 101 47.32 -60.27 1.41
N PRO A 102 47.69 -61.54 1.27
CA PRO A 102 49.09 -61.96 1.45
C PRO A 102 50.03 -61.16 0.54
N LEU A 103 51.11 -60.61 1.09
CA LEU A 103 52.07 -59.78 0.35
C LEU A 103 52.62 -60.50 -0.90
N SER A 104 52.80 -61.82 -0.81
CA SER A 104 53.25 -62.68 -1.91
C SER A 104 52.23 -62.84 -3.05
N ALA A 105 50.95 -62.53 -2.81
CA ALA A 105 49.89 -62.61 -3.83
C ALA A 105 49.78 -61.32 -4.65
N LEU A 106 50.44 -60.24 -4.24
CA LEU A 106 50.45 -58.97 -4.96
C LEU A 106 51.52 -58.98 -6.06
N PRO A 107 51.28 -58.32 -7.21
CA PRO A 107 52.21 -58.28 -8.34
C PRO A 107 53.39 -57.32 -8.12
N LEU A 108 54.03 -57.38 -6.94
CA LEU A 108 55.05 -56.41 -6.48
C LEU A 108 56.28 -56.34 -7.39
N ASN A 109 56.70 -57.48 -7.94
CA ASN A 109 57.91 -57.57 -8.77
C ASN A 109 57.76 -56.79 -10.10
N ASN A 110 56.53 -56.51 -10.52
CA ASN A 110 56.22 -55.79 -11.75
C ASN A 110 55.76 -54.34 -11.48
N ASP A 111 55.61 -53.94 -10.21
CA ASP A 111 55.23 -52.57 -9.85
C ASP A 111 56.47 -51.68 -9.82
N GLU A 112 56.57 -50.75 -10.77
CA GLU A 112 57.73 -49.85 -10.90
C GLU A 112 57.94 -48.97 -9.68
N GLU A 113 56.86 -48.52 -9.02
CA GLU A 113 56.93 -47.72 -7.80
C GLU A 113 57.44 -48.54 -6.62
N PHE A 114 56.91 -49.75 -6.40
CA PHE A 114 57.35 -50.63 -5.34
C PHE A 114 58.83 -51.03 -5.52
N THR A 115 59.22 -51.45 -6.73
CA THR A 115 60.62 -51.82 -7.02
C THR A 115 61.60 -50.65 -6.91
N ALA A 116 61.16 -49.42 -7.22
CA ALA A 116 61.95 -48.20 -6.98
C ALA A 116 62.16 -47.95 -5.49
N LEU A 117 61.11 -48.09 -4.66
CA LEU A 117 61.21 -47.98 -3.19
C LEU A 117 62.13 -49.05 -2.60
N GLU A 118 62.06 -50.29 -3.09
CA GLU A 118 62.98 -51.36 -2.70
C GLU A 118 64.42 -51.02 -3.05
N THR A 119 64.66 -50.49 -4.25
CA THR A 119 65.99 -50.09 -4.71
C THR A 119 66.57 -48.96 -3.84
N GLU A 120 65.76 -47.94 -3.50
CA GLU A 120 66.16 -46.86 -2.58
C GLU A 120 66.46 -47.41 -1.17
N THR A 121 65.60 -48.31 -0.67
CA THR A 121 65.77 -48.97 0.63
C THR A 121 67.08 -49.75 0.69
N ARG A 122 67.38 -50.53 -0.35
CA ARG A 122 68.60 -51.32 -0.48
C ARG A 122 69.86 -50.46 -0.56
N ALA A 123 69.80 -49.35 -1.30
CA ALA A 123 70.89 -48.39 -1.39
C ALA A 123 71.18 -47.72 -0.03
N LEU A 124 70.13 -47.37 0.73
CA LEU A 124 70.27 -46.80 2.06
C LEU A 124 70.81 -47.81 3.08
N ARG A 125 70.39 -49.07 3.04
CA ARG A 125 70.92 -50.15 3.91
C ARG A 125 72.41 -50.41 3.64
N SER A 126 72.86 -50.24 2.40
CA SER A 126 74.26 -50.45 1.99
C SER A 126 75.17 -49.25 2.30
N SER A 127 74.62 -48.07 2.59
CA SER A 127 75.40 -46.84 2.80
C SER A 127 76.03 -46.79 4.21
N PRO A 128 77.37 -46.60 4.34
CA PRO A 128 78.04 -46.56 5.64
C PRO A 128 77.78 -45.27 6.46
N ILE A 129 77.07 -44.29 5.89
CA ILE A 129 77.03 -42.91 6.40
C ILE A 129 75.68 -42.61 7.07
N SER A 130 75.74 -42.22 8.34
CA SER A 130 74.65 -41.61 9.14
C SER A 130 73.48 -42.53 9.51
N ARG A 131 73.72 -43.46 10.45
CA ARG A 131 72.70 -44.37 11.02
C ARG A 131 71.41 -43.64 11.45
N GLY A 132 71.48 -42.44 12.03
CA GLY A 132 70.28 -41.74 12.55
C GLY A 132 69.29 -41.28 11.48
N ARG A 133 69.76 -40.52 10.48
CA ARG A 133 68.89 -40.05 9.36
C ARG A 133 68.50 -41.20 8.43
N ALA A 134 69.41 -42.15 8.20
CA ALA A 134 69.11 -43.33 7.41
C ALA A 134 68.01 -44.19 8.05
N LEU A 135 68.02 -44.39 9.38
CA LEU A 135 66.96 -45.16 10.07
C LEU A 135 65.57 -44.52 9.95
N ALA A 136 65.46 -43.21 10.10
CA ALA A 136 64.18 -42.51 9.93
C ALA A 136 63.67 -42.65 8.48
N ARG A 137 64.55 -42.44 7.49
CA ARG A 137 64.20 -42.60 6.08
C ARG A 137 63.86 -44.04 5.70
N LEU A 138 64.55 -45.03 6.27
CA LEU A 138 64.23 -46.45 6.07
C LEU A 138 62.82 -46.76 6.57
N LYS A 139 62.45 -46.25 7.74
CA LYS A 139 61.09 -46.39 8.26
C LYS A 139 60.06 -45.70 7.34
N GLU A 140 60.35 -44.50 6.84
CA GLU A 140 59.47 -43.82 5.87
C GLU A 140 59.27 -44.63 4.58
N LEU A 141 60.32 -45.29 4.10
CA LEU A 141 60.27 -46.15 2.90
C LEU A 141 59.54 -47.47 3.18
N GLU A 142 59.75 -48.09 4.35
CA GLU A 142 58.97 -49.24 4.81
C GLU A 142 57.48 -48.88 4.89
N ASP A 143 57.15 -47.74 5.49
CA ASP A 143 55.77 -47.22 5.54
C ASP A 143 55.23 -46.91 4.13
N ALA A 144 56.06 -46.40 3.21
CA ALA A 144 55.66 -46.15 1.82
C ALA A 144 55.40 -47.44 1.02
N MET A 145 56.24 -48.46 1.20
CA MET A 145 56.05 -49.78 0.58
C MET A 145 54.78 -50.44 1.12
N ASN A 146 54.54 -50.39 2.44
CA ASN A 146 53.29 -50.89 3.03
C ASN A 146 52.06 -50.15 2.48
N ARG A 147 52.12 -48.82 2.34
CA ARG A 147 51.04 -48.03 1.71
C ARG A 147 50.81 -48.46 0.26
N ARG A 148 51.87 -48.60 -0.54
CA ARG A 148 51.76 -49.03 -1.94
C ARG A 148 51.20 -50.45 -2.05
N ALA A 149 51.61 -51.37 -1.16
CA ALA A 149 51.07 -52.72 -1.12
C ALA A 149 49.57 -52.73 -0.78
N ALA A 150 49.14 -51.89 0.17
CA ALA A 150 47.72 -51.70 0.51
C ALA A 150 46.92 -51.10 -0.65
N GLU A 151 47.50 -50.16 -1.41
CA GLU A 151 46.89 -49.61 -2.64
C GLU A 151 46.72 -50.70 -3.69
N LEU A 152 47.76 -51.50 -3.96
CA LEU A 152 47.69 -52.62 -4.92
C LEU A 152 46.68 -53.69 -4.51
N ALA A 153 46.57 -53.98 -3.21
CA ALA A 153 45.54 -54.87 -2.68
C ALA A 153 44.14 -54.35 -3.00
N ASN A 154 43.87 -53.06 -2.74
CA ASN A 154 42.59 -52.43 -3.06
C ASN A 154 42.34 -52.26 -4.56
N ASP A 155 43.38 -52.03 -5.37
CA ASP A 155 43.28 -51.98 -6.83
C ASP A 155 42.89 -53.34 -7.41
N SER A 156 43.39 -54.43 -6.84
CA SER A 156 43.00 -55.78 -7.25
C SER A 156 41.50 -56.07 -7.00
N ARG A 157 40.92 -55.47 -5.95
CA ARG A 157 39.50 -55.60 -5.61
C ARG A 157 38.59 -54.91 -6.61
N LYS A 158 39.05 -53.86 -7.30
CA LYS A 158 38.26 -53.15 -8.33
C LYS A 158 37.85 -54.02 -9.51
N ALA A 159 38.46 -55.21 -9.67
CA ALA A 159 38.08 -56.17 -10.70
C ALA A 159 36.73 -56.85 -10.42
N PHE A 160 36.28 -56.89 -9.16
CA PHE A 160 35.05 -57.59 -8.75
C PHE A 160 34.19 -56.82 -7.74
N CYS A 161 34.72 -55.81 -7.06
CA CYS A 161 33.98 -54.86 -6.22
C CYS A 161 33.80 -53.53 -6.94
N ASP A 162 32.66 -52.88 -6.69
CA ASP A 162 32.41 -51.52 -7.11
C ASP A 162 33.50 -50.58 -6.51
N PRO A 163 34.03 -49.61 -7.27
CA PRO A 163 35.12 -48.76 -6.77
C PRO A 163 34.75 -47.90 -5.54
N GLU A 164 33.47 -47.57 -5.40
CA GLU A 164 32.92 -46.81 -4.26
C GLU A 164 31.57 -47.42 -3.78
N PRO A 165 31.57 -48.55 -3.05
CA PRO A 165 30.35 -49.15 -2.50
C PRO A 165 29.63 -48.18 -1.56
N GLU A 166 28.32 -47.98 -1.75
CA GLU A 166 27.52 -46.91 -1.12
C GLU A 166 28.16 -45.49 -1.20
N GLY A 167 29.05 -45.24 -2.17
CA GLY A 167 29.78 -43.99 -2.35
C GLY A 167 31.08 -43.85 -1.53
N ILE A 168 31.48 -44.87 -0.77
CA ILE A 168 32.72 -44.89 0.03
C ILE A 168 33.83 -45.62 -0.75
N PRO A 169 35.00 -45.02 -0.98
CA PRO A 169 36.15 -45.68 -1.61
C PRO A 169 36.56 -46.97 -0.88
N LEU A 170 36.92 -48.02 -1.63
CA LEU A 170 37.40 -49.29 -1.08
C LEU A 170 38.53 -49.13 -0.07
N THR A 171 39.41 -48.14 -0.28
CA THR A 171 40.54 -47.83 0.61
C THR A 171 40.13 -47.37 2.01
N LEU A 172 38.87 -46.98 2.22
CA LEU A 172 38.34 -46.52 3.51
C LEU A 172 37.52 -47.59 4.24
N LEU A 173 37.15 -48.68 3.57
CA LEU A 173 36.27 -49.72 4.12
C LEU A 173 37.01 -50.74 4.99
N GLY A 174 38.34 -50.80 4.89
CA GLY A 174 39.14 -51.76 5.67
C GLY A 174 38.70 -53.21 5.45
N LEU A 175 38.31 -53.58 4.23
CA LEU A 175 37.76 -54.90 3.90
C LEU A 175 38.70 -56.06 4.27
N GLY A 176 39.99 -55.78 4.41
CA GLY A 176 40.97 -56.75 4.91
C GLY A 176 40.74 -57.22 6.34
N ALA A 177 40.12 -56.38 7.18
CA ALA A 177 39.78 -56.72 8.55
C ALA A 177 38.42 -57.43 8.69
N ASP A 178 37.60 -57.47 7.62
CA ASP A 178 36.36 -58.24 7.61
C ASP A 178 36.68 -59.72 7.37
N GLU A 179 36.50 -60.56 8.40
CA GLU A 179 36.85 -61.99 8.36
C GLU A 179 36.10 -62.74 7.23
N GLU A 180 34.86 -62.34 6.93
CA GLU A 180 34.06 -62.98 5.88
C GLU A 180 34.53 -62.60 4.48
N PHE A 181 34.77 -61.31 4.24
CA PHE A 181 35.33 -60.82 2.99
C PHE A 181 36.71 -61.44 2.74
N ALA A 182 37.60 -61.42 3.73
CA ALA A 182 38.95 -61.98 3.61
C ALA A 182 38.93 -63.49 3.28
N ARG A 183 38.01 -64.25 3.89
CA ARG A 183 37.80 -65.68 3.61
C ARG A 183 37.33 -65.93 2.18
N MET A 184 36.33 -65.18 1.70
CA MET A 184 35.82 -65.29 0.33
C MET A 184 36.88 -64.86 -0.70
N GLU A 185 37.70 -63.86 -0.36
CA GLU A 185 38.78 -63.38 -1.22
C GLU A 185 39.92 -64.41 -1.31
N GLU A 186 40.23 -65.11 -0.22
CA GLU A 186 41.15 -66.26 -0.23
C GLU A 186 40.61 -67.42 -1.07
N GLU A 187 39.32 -67.73 -0.94
CA GLU A 187 38.65 -68.73 -1.78
C GLU A 187 38.69 -68.34 -3.26
N LEU A 188 38.46 -67.08 -3.60
CA LEU A 188 38.60 -66.55 -4.96
C LEU A 188 40.02 -66.77 -5.49
N ARG A 189 41.05 -66.49 -4.68
CA ARG A 189 42.45 -66.76 -5.06
C ARG A 189 42.71 -68.24 -5.31
N TYR A 190 42.14 -69.14 -4.51
CA TYR A 190 42.27 -70.57 -4.72
C TYR A 190 41.57 -71.03 -6.02
N LEU A 191 40.34 -70.57 -6.26
CA LEU A 191 39.56 -70.91 -7.44
C LEU A 191 40.20 -70.39 -8.74
N ARG A 192 40.88 -69.24 -8.69
CA ARG A 192 41.60 -68.65 -9.83
C ARG A 192 42.84 -69.43 -10.28
N LYS A 193 43.27 -70.48 -9.55
CA LYS A 193 44.32 -71.40 -10.03
C LYS A 193 43.87 -72.24 -11.23
N ASP A 194 42.56 -72.48 -11.37
CA ASP A 194 41.94 -73.13 -12.52
C ASP A 194 40.65 -72.37 -12.91
N PRO A 195 40.78 -71.24 -13.60
CA PRO A 195 39.66 -70.32 -13.83
C PRO A 195 38.58 -70.93 -14.75
N ASP A 196 38.96 -71.83 -15.65
CA ASP A 196 38.02 -72.47 -16.58
C ASP A 196 37.14 -73.51 -15.87
N ALA A 197 37.72 -74.33 -14.99
CA ALA A 197 36.96 -75.29 -14.19
C ALA A 197 36.02 -74.60 -13.17
N ASN A 198 36.42 -73.44 -12.66
CA ASN A 198 35.75 -72.75 -11.55
C ASN A 198 34.91 -71.53 -11.98
N LYS A 199 34.59 -71.38 -13.26
CA LYS A 199 33.99 -70.14 -13.80
C LYS A 199 32.70 -69.69 -13.11
N GLU A 200 31.73 -70.59 -12.87
CA GLU A 200 30.46 -70.24 -12.22
C GLU A 200 30.66 -69.90 -10.74
N THR A 201 31.50 -70.67 -10.03
CA THR A 201 31.83 -70.43 -8.62
C THR A 201 32.57 -69.11 -8.43
N ILE A 202 33.49 -68.76 -9.35
CA ILE A 202 34.19 -67.46 -9.35
C ILE A 202 33.18 -66.32 -9.47
N LYS A 203 32.26 -66.38 -10.43
CA LYS A 203 31.25 -65.32 -10.63
C LYS A 203 30.36 -65.13 -9.40
N ASN A 204 29.95 -66.22 -8.75
CA ASN A 204 29.12 -66.13 -7.55
C ASN A 204 29.90 -65.52 -6.38
N ILE A 205 31.14 -65.95 -6.14
CA ILE A 205 31.99 -65.36 -5.10
C ILE A 205 32.31 -63.89 -5.39
N GLU A 206 32.55 -63.51 -6.64
CA GLU A 206 32.76 -62.10 -7.02
C GLU A 206 31.51 -61.25 -6.71
N PHE A 207 30.31 -61.77 -6.99
CA PHE A 207 29.06 -61.13 -6.64
C PHE A 207 28.87 -61.01 -5.12
N ASP A 208 29.15 -62.07 -4.37
CA ASP A 208 29.03 -62.09 -2.91
C ASP A 208 30.05 -61.16 -2.24
N LEU A 209 31.27 -61.09 -2.77
CA LEU A 209 32.30 -60.12 -2.36
C LEU A 209 31.82 -58.68 -2.57
N ASN A 210 31.26 -58.35 -3.74
CA ASN A 210 30.75 -57.01 -3.98
C ASN A 210 29.59 -56.66 -3.01
N ASN A 211 28.65 -57.59 -2.81
CA ASN A 211 27.55 -57.38 -1.87
C ASN A 211 28.06 -57.18 -0.45
N ARG A 212 29.05 -57.97 -0.02
CA ARG A 212 29.68 -57.82 1.28
C ARG A 212 30.36 -56.45 1.41
N ALA A 213 31.01 -55.94 0.36
CA ALA A 213 31.58 -54.60 0.37
C ALA A 213 30.52 -53.51 0.56
N HIS A 214 29.35 -53.63 -0.09
CA HIS A 214 28.21 -52.74 0.14
C HIS A 214 27.63 -52.88 1.57
N GLU A 215 27.56 -54.09 2.12
CA GLU A 215 27.12 -54.32 3.50
C GLU A 215 28.07 -53.65 4.51
N VAL A 216 29.38 -53.80 4.33
CA VAL A 216 30.39 -53.17 5.18
C VAL A 216 30.32 -51.65 5.05
N ALA A 217 30.21 -51.11 3.83
CA ALA A 217 30.06 -49.67 3.61
C ALA A 217 28.80 -49.12 4.29
N LYS A 218 27.68 -49.83 4.16
CA LYS A 218 26.42 -49.47 4.82
C LYS A 218 26.54 -49.53 6.34
N GLY A 219 27.15 -50.58 6.89
CA GLY A 219 27.40 -50.72 8.32
C GLY A 219 28.27 -49.58 8.88
N MET A 220 29.34 -49.23 8.17
CA MET A 220 30.22 -48.10 8.51
C MET A 220 29.45 -46.78 8.60
N LEU A 221 28.56 -46.50 7.64
CA LEU A 221 27.73 -45.29 7.68
C LEU A 221 26.74 -45.33 8.85
N GLU A 222 26.09 -46.47 9.09
CA GLU A 222 25.11 -46.63 10.17
C GLU A 222 25.72 -46.49 11.56
N GLU A 223 26.91 -47.05 11.80
CA GLU A 223 27.63 -46.95 13.07
C GLU A 223 28.09 -45.51 13.37
N ASP A 224 28.36 -44.71 12.35
CA ASP A 224 28.84 -43.34 12.51
C ASP A 224 27.71 -42.32 12.80
N ARG A 225 26.44 -42.74 12.86
CA ARG A 225 25.27 -41.85 13.02
C ARG A 225 25.10 -41.20 14.40
N GLY A 226 26.09 -41.29 15.29
CA GLY A 226 26.03 -40.69 16.64
C GLY A 226 25.92 -39.17 16.69
N TYR A 227 26.14 -38.46 15.58
CA TYR A 227 25.94 -37.02 15.45
C TYR A 227 24.47 -36.62 15.17
N LEU A 228 23.60 -37.59 14.88
CA LEU A 228 22.18 -37.36 14.63
C LEU A 228 21.43 -37.20 15.94
N VAL A 229 20.61 -36.16 16.03
CA VAL A 229 19.71 -35.96 17.18
C VAL A 229 18.63 -37.06 17.15
N SER A 230 18.58 -37.87 18.20
CA SER A 230 17.77 -39.10 18.25
C SER A 230 16.25 -38.87 18.19
N ASP A 231 15.78 -37.74 18.73
CA ASP A 231 14.37 -37.34 18.74
C ASP A 231 14.21 -35.93 18.15
N LEU A 232 14.26 -35.83 16.82
CA LEU A 232 13.93 -34.59 16.12
C LEU A 232 12.42 -34.51 15.92
N CYS A 233 11.82 -33.49 16.53
CA CYS A 233 10.39 -33.25 16.46
C CYS A 233 9.52 -34.41 17.00
N GLY A 234 10.05 -35.32 17.82
CA GLY A 234 9.29 -36.48 18.34
C GLY A 234 9.08 -37.59 17.30
N VAL A 235 9.85 -37.60 16.21
CA VAL A 235 9.88 -38.69 15.24
C VAL A 235 11.16 -39.50 15.46
N PRO A 236 11.08 -40.79 15.81
CA PRO A 236 12.27 -41.62 15.97
C PRO A 236 13.03 -41.76 14.64
N LEU A 237 14.37 -41.77 14.69
CA LEU A 237 15.22 -41.94 13.50
C LEU A 237 14.83 -43.16 12.64
N SER A 238 14.37 -44.25 13.27
CA SER A 238 13.96 -45.48 12.57
C SER A 238 12.71 -45.32 11.70
N ALA A 239 11.92 -44.26 11.90
CA ALA A 239 10.75 -43.95 11.07
C ALA A 239 11.10 -43.08 9.86
N LEU A 240 12.30 -42.47 9.86
CA LEU A 240 12.72 -41.57 8.80
C LEU A 240 13.41 -42.35 7.67
N PRO A 241 13.22 -41.97 6.39
CA PRO A 241 13.81 -42.64 5.23
C PRO A 241 15.31 -42.31 5.04
N ILE A 242 16.07 -42.31 6.13
CA ILE A 242 17.49 -41.89 6.19
C ILE A 242 18.33 -42.69 5.20
N GLY A 243 18.15 -44.01 5.18
CA GLY A 243 18.88 -44.92 4.30
C GLY A 243 18.43 -44.92 2.84
N SER A 244 17.43 -44.11 2.46
CA SER A 244 16.94 -44.00 1.08
C SER A 244 16.93 -42.56 0.55
N ASP A 245 17.01 -41.55 1.41
CA ASP A 245 17.05 -40.15 1.01
C ASP A 245 18.38 -39.84 0.28
N PRO A 246 18.35 -39.50 -1.02
CA PRO A 246 19.58 -39.28 -1.79
C PRO A 246 20.40 -38.11 -1.27
N THR A 247 19.74 -37.08 -0.75
CA THR A 247 20.39 -35.87 -0.21
C THR A 247 21.11 -36.18 1.09
N PHE A 248 20.46 -36.90 2.00
CA PHE A 248 21.07 -37.38 3.23
C PHE A 248 22.25 -38.30 2.95
N LYS A 249 22.09 -39.32 2.09
CA LYS A 249 23.17 -40.23 1.70
C LYS A 249 24.39 -39.48 1.17
N ALA A 250 24.20 -38.53 0.27
CA ALA A 250 25.31 -37.77 -0.30
C ALA A 250 26.11 -36.99 0.75
N LEU A 251 25.42 -36.36 1.71
CA LEU A 251 26.05 -35.63 2.81
C LEU A 251 26.73 -36.57 3.82
N GLU A 252 26.10 -37.71 4.11
CA GLU A 252 26.63 -38.76 4.99
C GLU A 252 27.93 -39.36 4.43
N VAL A 253 27.96 -39.66 3.12
CA VAL A 253 29.17 -40.09 2.40
C VAL A 253 30.26 -39.03 2.43
N GLN A 254 29.93 -37.74 2.21
CA GLN A 254 30.92 -36.67 2.30
C GLN A 254 31.51 -36.53 3.71
N ARG A 255 30.68 -36.70 4.75
CA ARG A 255 31.14 -36.70 6.13
C ARG A 255 32.10 -37.87 6.39
N ALA A 256 31.76 -39.07 5.93
CA ALA A 256 32.61 -40.25 6.06
C ALA A 256 33.99 -40.06 5.39
N LYS A 257 34.02 -39.52 4.16
CA LYS A 257 35.28 -39.21 3.44
C LYS A 257 36.15 -38.20 4.20
N LEU A 258 35.56 -37.12 4.75
CA LEU A 258 36.31 -36.12 5.52
C LEU A 258 36.83 -36.67 6.84
N ARG A 259 36.03 -37.48 7.53
CA ARG A 259 36.40 -38.09 8.81
C ARG A 259 37.58 -39.04 8.67
N ALA A 260 37.62 -39.80 7.57
CA ALA A 260 38.69 -40.75 7.29
C ALA A 260 40.02 -40.10 6.86
N THR A 261 39.98 -38.89 6.27
CA THR A 261 41.20 -38.23 5.77
C THR A 261 41.98 -37.55 6.91
N ASP A 262 41.38 -36.56 7.58
CA ASP A 262 41.96 -35.88 8.75
C ASP A 262 40.84 -35.18 9.54
N GLY A 263 40.21 -35.92 10.44
CA GLY A 263 39.09 -35.44 11.25
C GLY A 263 39.40 -34.19 12.09
N LEU A 264 40.67 -33.94 12.45
CA LEU A 264 41.06 -32.75 13.22
C LEU A 264 41.19 -31.52 12.32
N ARG A 265 41.84 -31.66 11.16
CA ARG A 265 42.00 -30.56 10.21
C ARG A 265 40.66 -30.13 9.61
N ASP A 266 39.79 -31.09 9.30
CA ASP A 266 38.49 -30.83 8.68
C ASP A 266 37.34 -30.73 9.69
N ALA A 267 37.63 -30.64 10.99
CA ALA A 267 36.63 -30.59 12.07
C ALA A 267 35.51 -29.55 11.85
N ARG A 268 35.83 -28.37 11.31
CA ARG A 268 34.81 -27.35 10.97
C ARG A 268 33.88 -27.81 9.86
N LYS A 269 34.43 -28.38 8.77
CA LYS A 269 33.62 -28.89 7.65
C LYS A 269 32.75 -30.07 8.08
N ILE A 270 33.29 -30.94 8.94
CA ILE A 270 32.54 -32.05 9.52
C ILE A 270 31.35 -31.51 10.32
N ARG A 271 31.57 -30.53 11.21
CA ARG A 271 30.48 -29.90 11.97
C ARG A 271 29.44 -29.23 11.08
N ASP A 272 29.88 -28.51 10.05
CA ASP A 272 28.94 -27.86 9.12
C ASP A 272 28.12 -28.89 8.32
N LEU A 273 28.70 -30.07 8.00
CA LEU A 273 27.96 -31.20 7.42
C LEU A 273 27.00 -31.83 8.42
N GLU A 274 27.40 -31.98 9.69
CA GLU A 274 26.55 -32.49 10.77
C GLU A 274 25.34 -31.58 11.02
N GLU A 275 25.53 -30.27 10.98
CA GLU A 275 24.43 -29.29 11.06
C GLU A 275 23.49 -29.43 9.86
N LYS A 276 24.03 -29.56 8.63
CA LYS A 276 23.21 -29.79 7.43
C LYS A 276 22.48 -31.13 7.44
N LEU A 277 23.11 -32.19 7.96
CA LEU A 277 22.50 -33.51 8.11
C LEU A 277 21.36 -33.46 9.12
N ASN A 278 21.57 -32.79 10.27
CA ASN A 278 20.51 -32.59 11.27
C ASN A 278 19.39 -31.69 10.74
N GLU A 279 19.70 -30.66 9.94
CA GLU A 279 18.68 -29.83 9.29
C GLU A 279 17.89 -30.63 8.25
N ARG A 280 18.55 -31.43 7.41
CA ARG A 280 17.88 -32.34 6.47
C ARG A 280 17.01 -33.35 7.21
N LEU A 281 17.51 -33.88 8.33
CA LEU A 281 16.76 -34.79 9.19
C LEU A 281 15.53 -34.11 9.82
N ARG A 282 15.64 -32.83 10.18
CA ARG A 282 14.53 -32.02 10.68
C ARG A 282 13.46 -31.82 9.61
N ILE A 283 13.87 -31.53 8.37
CA ILE A 283 12.97 -31.46 7.21
C ILE A 283 12.28 -32.80 6.98
N LEU A 284 13.02 -33.91 7.00
CA LEU A 284 12.44 -35.25 6.86
C LEU A 284 11.48 -35.58 8.00
N ALA A 285 11.74 -35.14 9.23
CA ALA A 285 10.84 -35.30 10.36
C ALA A 285 9.55 -34.47 10.21
N GLU A 286 9.65 -33.25 9.66
CA GLU A 286 8.49 -32.42 9.33
C GLU A 286 7.68 -33.00 8.16
N GLU A 287 8.34 -33.51 7.12
CA GLU A 287 7.72 -34.24 6.01
C GLU A 287 7.02 -35.51 6.52
N GLN A 288 7.66 -36.26 7.43
CA GLN A 288 7.06 -37.43 8.06
C GLN A 288 5.84 -37.06 8.90
N LYS A 289 5.89 -35.99 9.70
CA LYS A 289 4.73 -35.48 10.42
C LYS A 289 3.59 -35.10 9.49
N ALA A 290 3.89 -34.41 8.39
CA ALA A 290 2.89 -34.07 7.40
C ALA A 290 2.28 -35.33 6.75
N GLU A 291 3.09 -36.36 6.51
CA GLU A 291 2.65 -37.65 5.99
C GLU A 291 1.88 -38.49 7.01
N ASP A 292 2.16 -38.36 8.31
CA ASP A 292 1.36 -38.98 9.38
C ASP A 292 -0.06 -38.40 9.41
N LEU A 293 -0.20 -37.12 9.06
CA LEU A 293 -1.48 -36.42 8.92
C LEU A 293 -2.15 -36.65 7.55
N SER A 294 -1.57 -37.49 6.69
CA SER A 294 -2.11 -37.77 5.36
C SER A 294 -3.37 -38.63 5.43
N GLY A 295 -4.50 -38.06 5.00
CA GLY A 295 -5.83 -38.68 5.06
C GLY A 295 -6.65 -38.30 6.28
N ILE A 296 -6.12 -37.45 7.17
CA ILE A 296 -6.85 -36.91 8.32
C ILE A 296 -7.64 -35.66 7.88
N ASP A 297 -8.84 -35.46 8.44
CA ASP A 297 -9.62 -34.24 8.23
C ASP A 297 -8.76 -33.01 8.56
N ARG A 298 -8.71 -32.05 7.64
CA ARG A 298 -7.86 -30.85 7.77
C ARG A 298 -8.40 -29.85 8.78
N GLU A 299 -9.70 -29.91 9.04
CA GLU A 299 -10.37 -29.03 10.00
C GLU A 299 -11.37 -29.81 10.87
N PRO A 300 -10.91 -30.74 11.73
CA PRO A 300 -11.79 -31.49 12.62
C PRO A 300 -12.62 -30.54 13.48
N GLU A 301 -13.95 -30.68 13.43
CA GLU A 301 -14.90 -29.77 14.09
C GLU A 301 -14.77 -28.28 13.67
N GLY A 302 -14.09 -27.99 12.55
CA GLY A 302 -13.78 -26.66 12.05
C GLY A 302 -12.49 -26.04 12.61
N VAL A 303 -11.75 -26.77 13.45
CA VAL A 303 -10.47 -26.33 14.03
C VAL A 303 -9.30 -26.80 13.15
N PRO A 304 -8.42 -25.90 12.67
CA PRO A 304 -7.28 -26.32 11.85
C PRO A 304 -6.34 -27.28 12.58
N LEU A 305 -5.85 -28.34 11.91
CA LEU A 305 -4.91 -29.33 12.47
C LEU A 305 -3.69 -28.70 13.16
N SER A 306 -3.16 -27.60 12.63
CA SER A 306 -2.02 -26.88 13.20
C SER A 306 -2.25 -26.34 14.61
N HIS A 307 -3.52 -26.18 15.02
CA HIS A 307 -3.89 -25.70 16.35
C HIS A 307 -4.26 -26.82 17.34
N LEU A 308 -4.46 -28.05 16.85
CA LEU A 308 -4.78 -29.20 17.68
C LEU A 308 -3.55 -29.83 18.32
N MET A 309 -2.35 -29.56 17.78
CA MET A 309 -1.09 -30.09 18.30
C MET A 309 -1.14 -31.62 18.49
N LEU A 310 -1.69 -32.34 17.51
CA LEU A 310 -1.97 -33.78 17.62
C LEU A 310 -0.76 -34.64 18.00
N HIS A 311 0.44 -34.23 17.62
CA HIS A 311 1.69 -34.91 18.00
C HIS A 311 2.11 -34.70 19.47
N GLU A 312 1.38 -33.92 20.26
CA GLU A 312 1.54 -33.81 21.72
C GLU A 312 0.54 -34.69 22.49
N ASP A 313 -0.43 -35.31 21.81
CA ASP A 313 -1.36 -36.26 22.41
C ASP A 313 -0.78 -37.68 22.39
N ASP A 314 -0.54 -38.25 23.58
CA ASP A 314 0.09 -39.57 23.72
C ASP A 314 -0.67 -40.69 22.99
N ALA A 315 -2.01 -40.63 22.99
CA ALA A 315 -2.83 -41.63 22.31
C ALA A 315 -2.70 -41.50 20.78
N PHE A 316 -2.75 -40.28 20.25
CA PHE A 316 -2.52 -40.02 18.83
C PHE A 316 -1.10 -40.41 18.39
N VAL A 317 -0.09 -40.12 19.20
CA VAL A 317 1.31 -40.54 18.94
C VAL A 317 1.40 -42.07 18.86
N ALA A 318 0.75 -42.80 19.76
CA ALA A 318 0.72 -44.26 19.70
C ALA A 318 0.05 -44.79 18.41
N MET A 319 -1.02 -44.14 17.94
CA MET A 319 -1.66 -44.47 16.66
C MET A 319 -0.77 -44.15 15.45
N VAL A 320 -0.04 -43.02 15.50
CA VAL A 320 0.97 -42.66 14.50
C VAL A 320 2.09 -43.72 14.43
N ASP A 321 2.56 -44.22 15.57
CA ASP A 321 3.57 -45.27 15.57
C ASP A 321 3.03 -46.58 14.99
N GLU A 322 1.76 -46.90 15.23
CA GLU A 322 1.14 -48.09 14.65
C GLU A 322 0.89 -47.95 13.14
N ILE A 323 0.39 -46.80 12.67
CA ILE A 323 0.20 -46.57 11.23
C ILE A 323 1.53 -46.60 10.48
N ARG A 324 2.62 -46.11 11.09
CA ARG A 324 3.98 -46.20 10.51
C ARG A 324 4.44 -47.65 10.40
N LYS A 325 4.16 -48.51 11.40
CA LYS A 325 4.47 -49.96 11.30
C LYS A 325 3.65 -50.63 10.20
N LEU A 326 2.35 -50.32 10.11
CA LEU A 326 1.47 -50.88 9.10
C LEU A 326 1.87 -50.44 7.68
N LYS A 327 2.27 -49.17 7.49
CA LYS A 327 2.75 -48.62 6.21
C LYS A 327 4.06 -49.26 5.71
N LYS A 328 4.76 -50.09 6.50
CA LYS A 328 5.92 -50.87 6.00
C LYS A 328 5.53 -51.91 4.95
N ASP A 329 4.30 -52.43 5.01
CA ASP A 329 3.72 -53.31 4.00
C ASP A 329 2.27 -52.88 3.72
N PRO A 330 2.07 -51.78 2.97
CA PRO A 330 0.76 -51.17 2.81
C PRO A 330 -0.19 -52.06 2.01
N LYS A 331 0.32 -52.98 1.18
CA LYS A 331 -0.52 -53.91 0.40
C LYS A 331 -1.12 -55.01 1.26
N ARG A 332 -0.38 -55.49 2.26
CA ARG A 332 -0.87 -56.49 3.21
C ARG A 332 -1.79 -55.90 4.28
N ASN A 333 -1.61 -54.61 4.59
CA ASN A 333 -2.24 -53.96 5.74
C ASN A 333 -3.33 -52.94 5.36
N ILE A 334 -3.94 -53.03 4.17
CA ILE A 334 -4.89 -52.02 3.66
C ILE A 334 -6.03 -51.74 4.66
N GLU A 335 -6.78 -52.77 5.05
CA GLU A 335 -7.92 -52.63 5.99
C GLU A 335 -7.46 -52.06 7.34
N ALA A 336 -6.35 -52.55 7.88
CA ALA A 336 -5.81 -52.06 9.15
C ALA A 336 -5.34 -50.58 9.08
N ILE A 337 -4.84 -50.13 7.92
CA ILE A 337 -4.46 -48.73 7.71
C ILE A 337 -5.71 -47.84 7.63
N GLU A 338 -6.77 -48.29 6.97
CA GLU A 338 -8.04 -47.57 6.91
C GLU A 338 -8.68 -47.48 8.30
N ASP A 339 -8.77 -48.59 9.03
CA ASP A 339 -9.28 -48.62 10.41
C ASP A 339 -8.46 -47.72 11.35
N MET A 340 -7.13 -47.70 11.21
CA MET A 340 -6.27 -46.85 12.02
C MET A 340 -6.43 -45.37 11.66
N ARG A 341 -6.63 -45.04 10.37
CA ARG A 341 -6.93 -43.67 9.93
C ARG A 341 -8.26 -43.18 10.47
N ASP A 342 -9.27 -44.04 10.50
CA ASP A 342 -10.57 -43.71 11.07
C ASP A 342 -10.44 -43.45 12.59
N GLN A 343 -9.70 -44.28 13.32
CA GLN A 343 -9.40 -44.02 14.74
C GLN A 343 -8.62 -42.71 14.96
N MET A 344 -7.64 -42.42 14.10
CA MET A 344 -6.90 -41.16 14.15
C MET A 344 -7.79 -39.95 13.85
N ASN A 345 -8.72 -40.05 12.89
CA ASN A 345 -9.71 -39.03 12.61
C ASN A 345 -10.64 -38.82 13.80
N ASP A 346 -11.20 -39.89 14.36
CA ASP A 346 -12.06 -39.84 15.55
C ASP A 346 -11.34 -39.15 16.71
N ARG A 347 -10.07 -39.50 16.96
CA ARG A 347 -9.27 -38.84 18.00
C ARG A 347 -9.02 -37.36 17.69
N ALA A 348 -8.76 -37.00 16.44
CA ALA A 348 -8.61 -35.60 16.05
C ALA A 348 -9.90 -34.79 16.29
N HIS A 349 -11.08 -35.39 16.03
CA HIS A 349 -12.37 -34.80 16.37
C HIS A 349 -12.57 -34.68 17.89
N GLU A 350 -12.21 -35.69 18.68
CA GLU A 350 -12.26 -35.63 20.14
C GLU A 350 -11.43 -34.46 20.71
N ILE A 351 -10.17 -34.34 20.27
CA ILE A 351 -9.26 -33.27 20.70
C ILE A 351 -9.79 -31.90 20.26
N ALA A 352 -10.33 -31.80 19.05
CA ALA A 352 -10.96 -30.57 18.58
C ALA A 352 -12.15 -30.18 19.45
N GLN A 353 -13.01 -31.14 19.81
CA GLN A 353 -14.12 -30.89 20.73
C GLN A 353 -13.65 -30.45 22.12
N GLU A 354 -12.58 -31.05 22.66
CA GLU A 354 -12.00 -30.64 23.94
C GLU A 354 -11.44 -29.21 23.90
N LYS A 355 -10.72 -28.87 22.83
CA LYS A 355 -10.23 -27.50 22.60
C LYS A 355 -11.38 -26.49 22.49
N LEU A 356 -12.42 -26.80 21.72
CA LEU A 356 -13.60 -25.94 21.60
C LEU A 356 -14.29 -25.77 22.96
N ARG A 357 -14.49 -26.85 23.73
CA ARG A 357 -15.06 -26.78 25.09
C ARG A 357 -14.23 -25.89 26.02
N ALA A 358 -12.90 -26.02 25.99
CA ALA A 358 -12.02 -25.18 26.80
C ALA A 358 -12.06 -23.71 26.38
N ASP A 359 -12.26 -23.43 25.08
CA ASP A 359 -12.26 -22.08 24.54
C ASP A 359 -13.59 -21.33 24.72
N ARG A 360 -14.61 -21.98 25.30
CA ARG A 360 -15.93 -21.40 25.65
C ARG A 360 -15.92 -20.53 26.92
N ALA A 361 -14.77 -20.26 27.52
CA ALA A 361 -14.65 -19.51 28.78
C ALA A 361 -15.19 -18.07 28.74
N PHE A 362 -15.32 -17.48 27.55
CA PHE A 362 -15.86 -16.13 27.35
C PHE A 362 -17.41 -16.09 27.32
N LEU A 363 -18.06 -17.26 27.29
CA LEU A 363 -19.52 -17.36 27.33
C LEU A 363 -20.03 -17.09 28.74
N ASP A 364 -21.18 -16.42 28.85
CA ASP A 364 -21.95 -16.39 30.09
C ASP A 364 -22.28 -17.83 30.53
N LYS A 365 -22.06 -18.15 31.82
CA LYS A 365 -22.24 -19.51 32.34
C LYS A 365 -23.71 -19.89 32.49
N ASN A 366 -24.57 -18.90 32.75
CA ASN A 366 -25.99 -19.07 32.98
C ASN A 366 -26.80 -18.04 32.16
N PRO A 367 -26.70 -18.05 30.81
CA PRO A 367 -27.47 -17.18 29.94
C PRO A 367 -28.97 -17.33 30.23
N GLN A 368 -29.66 -16.22 30.47
CA GLN A 368 -31.07 -16.23 30.90
C GLN A 368 -31.34 -17.15 32.11
N GLY A 369 -30.35 -17.48 32.94
CA GLY A 369 -30.49 -18.43 34.04
C GLY A 369 -30.47 -19.91 33.63
N VAL A 370 -30.24 -20.24 32.35
CA VAL A 370 -30.08 -21.62 31.87
C VAL A 370 -28.59 -21.97 31.84
N PRO A 371 -28.13 -22.97 32.61
CA PRO A 371 -26.76 -23.47 32.53
C PRO A 371 -26.32 -23.88 31.11
N LEU A 372 -25.10 -23.50 30.71
CA LEU A 372 -24.54 -23.81 29.37
C LEU A 372 -24.52 -25.30 29.01
N ASP A 373 -24.45 -26.20 29.99
CA ASP A 373 -24.39 -27.66 29.79
C ASP A 373 -25.73 -28.26 29.33
N ILE A 374 -26.83 -27.54 29.54
CA ILE A 374 -28.16 -27.90 29.05
C ILE A 374 -28.31 -27.50 27.58
N LEU A 375 -27.67 -26.40 27.17
CA LEU A 375 -27.84 -25.86 25.82
C LEU A 375 -27.22 -26.77 24.75
N PRO A 376 -27.86 -26.87 23.56
CA PRO A 376 -27.41 -27.73 22.47
C PRO A 376 -26.19 -27.15 21.72
N LEU A 377 -25.18 -26.64 22.43
CA LEU A 377 -23.99 -25.98 21.86
C LEU A 377 -23.16 -26.90 20.95
N LYS A 378 -23.28 -28.22 21.13
CA LYS A 378 -22.60 -29.21 20.28
C LYS A 378 -23.35 -29.50 18.97
N THR A 379 -24.64 -29.19 18.91
CA THR A 379 -25.51 -29.55 17.79
C THR A 379 -26.07 -28.33 17.06
N ASP A 380 -26.07 -27.14 17.67
CA ASP A 380 -26.56 -25.91 17.03
C ASP A 380 -25.69 -25.52 15.83
N PRO A 381 -26.23 -25.52 14.59
CA PRO A 381 -25.42 -25.27 13.40
C PRO A 381 -24.84 -23.85 13.33
N LYS A 382 -25.57 -22.85 13.85
CA LYS A 382 -25.13 -21.44 13.81
C LYS A 382 -23.99 -21.21 14.80
N PHE A 383 -24.15 -21.68 16.04
CA PHE A 383 -23.14 -21.60 17.07
C PHE A 383 -21.85 -22.29 16.62
N ARG A 384 -21.95 -23.51 16.09
CA ARG A 384 -20.80 -24.25 15.56
C ARG A 384 -20.06 -23.51 14.45
N LYS A 385 -20.79 -22.87 13.53
CA LYS A 385 -20.18 -22.11 12.44
C LYS A 385 -19.37 -20.92 12.96
N LEU A 386 -19.94 -20.16 13.90
CA LEU A 386 -19.28 -19.01 14.53
C LEU A 386 -18.10 -19.45 15.40
N GLU A 387 -18.25 -20.55 16.14
CA GLU A 387 -17.21 -21.14 16.97
C GLU A 387 -16.02 -21.61 16.12
N ALA A 388 -16.28 -22.27 14.98
CA ALA A 388 -15.26 -22.64 14.01
C ALA A 388 -14.58 -21.41 13.39
N GLU A 389 -15.32 -20.36 13.02
CA GLU A 389 -14.75 -19.12 12.48
C GLU A 389 -13.85 -18.42 13.50
N ARG A 390 -14.26 -18.40 14.77
CA ARG A 390 -13.45 -17.87 15.87
C ARG A 390 -12.17 -18.69 16.05
N ALA A 391 -12.25 -20.02 16.00
CA ALA A 391 -11.08 -20.89 16.07
C ALA A 391 -10.09 -20.64 14.93
N LYS A 392 -10.59 -20.44 13.69
CA LYS A 392 -9.76 -20.10 12.52
C LYS A 392 -9.05 -18.75 12.68
N LEU A 393 -9.76 -17.71 13.12
CA LEU A 393 -9.16 -16.38 13.33
C LEU A 393 -8.10 -16.37 14.44
N LYS A 394 -8.32 -17.16 15.51
CA LYS A 394 -7.33 -17.37 16.57
C LYS A 394 -6.09 -18.10 16.05
N ALA A 395 -6.28 -19.13 15.24
CA ALA A 395 -5.16 -19.91 14.70
C ALA A 395 -4.28 -19.08 13.73
N GLN A 396 -4.86 -18.13 13.00
CA GLN A 396 -4.11 -17.30 12.05
C GLN A 396 -3.26 -16.22 12.73
N ASP A 397 -3.89 -15.29 13.47
CA ASP A 397 -3.21 -14.20 14.17
C ASP A 397 -4.10 -13.59 15.25
N LEU A 398 -3.90 -14.03 16.49
CA LEU A 398 -4.62 -13.56 17.68
C LEU A 398 -4.62 -12.03 17.83
N ARG A 399 -3.50 -11.37 17.55
CA ARG A 399 -3.36 -9.92 17.78
C ARG A 399 -4.02 -9.12 16.67
N ARG A 400 -3.76 -9.49 15.42
CA ARG A 400 -4.32 -8.78 14.25
C ARG A 400 -5.83 -8.99 14.12
N ASN A 401 -6.34 -10.15 14.52
CA ASN A 401 -7.76 -10.48 14.42
C ASN A 401 -8.57 -10.13 15.68
N ALA A 402 -7.97 -9.51 16.70
CA ALA A 402 -8.60 -9.27 18.01
C ALA A 402 -9.97 -8.56 17.94
N GLY A 403 -10.14 -7.60 17.03
CA GLY A 403 -11.43 -6.93 16.81
C GLY A 403 -12.51 -7.89 16.30
N ARG A 404 -12.22 -8.65 15.23
CA ARG A 404 -13.15 -9.64 14.67
C ARG A 404 -13.45 -10.77 15.65
N ILE A 405 -12.45 -11.18 16.44
CA ILE A 405 -12.65 -12.19 17.49
C ILE A 405 -13.65 -11.66 18.52
N ARG A 406 -13.53 -10.40 18.96
CA ARG A 406 -14.48 -9.79 19.90
C ARG A 406 -15.91 -9.71 19.33
N ASP A 407 -16.03 -9.39 18.04
CA ASP A 407 -17.34 -9.34 17.36
C ASP A 407 -17.97 -10.75 17.25
N LEU A 408 -17.16 -11.79 17.01
CA LEU A 408 -17.63 -13.19 17.04
C LEU A 408 -17.99 -13.63 18.46
N GLU A 409 -17.23 -13.21 19.47
CA GLU A 409 -17.53 -13.51 20.89
C GLU A 409 -18.84 -12.87 21.34
N ALA A 410 -19.15 -11.66 20.87
CA ALA A 410 -20.44 -11.02 21.09
C ALA A 410 -21.58 -11.82 20.41
N GLN A 411 -21.43 -12.16 19.13
CA GLN A 411 -22.42 -12.96 18.38
C GLN A 411 -22.64 -14.35 18.99
N LEU A 412 -21.60 -14.97 19.53
CA LEU A 412 -21.70 -16.27 20.22
C LEU A 412 -22.48 -16.13 21.52
N ASN A 413 -22.24 -15.07 22.31
CA ASN A 413 -23.04 -14.79 23.51
C ASN A 413 -24.50 -14.46 23.16
N ASP A 414 -24.75 -13.73 22.08
CA ASP A 414 -26.10 -13.45 21.60
C ASP A 414 -26.82 -14.75 21.22
N ARG A 415 -26.17 -15.63 20.44
CA ARG A 415 -26.76 -16.93 20.07
C ARG A 415 -27.00 -17.83 21.27
N VAL A 416 -26.12 -17.79 22.27
CA VAL A 416 -26.28 -18.54 23.52
C VAL A 416 -27.47 -18.03 24.33
N ASN A 417 -27.71 -16.71 24.35
CA ASN A 417 -28.93 -16.15 24.93
C ASN A 417 -30.19 -16.56 24.14
N ASP A 418 -30.12 -16.60 22.81
CA ASP A 418 -31.23 -17.10 21.99
C ASP A 418 -31.53 -18.56 22.32
N LEU A 419 -30.51 -19.42 22.38
CA LEU A 419 -30.66 -20.84 22.72
C LEU A 419 -31.21 -21.05 24.14
N ALA A 420 -30.79 -20.26 25.12
CA ALA A 420 -31.34 -20.31 26.47
C ALA A 420 -32.81 -19.89 26.50
N THR A 421 -33.19 -18.92 25.68
CA THR A 421 -34.59 -18.50 25.51
C THR A 421 -35.41 -19.60 24.82
N GLU A 422 -34.86 -20.26 23.81
CA GLU A 422 -35.46 -21.41 23.13
C GLU A 422 -35.69 -22.57 24.14
N GLU A 423 -34.70 -22.93 24.95
CA GLU A 423 -34.80 -24.00 25.95
C GLU A 423 -35.81 -23.71 27.07
N LYS A 424 -35.85 -22.47 27.57
CA LYS A 424 -36.88 -22.03 28.51
C LYS A 424 -38.29 -22.19 27.95
N ASN A 425 -38.48 -21.81 26.69
CA ASN A 425 -39.77 -21.95 26.03
C ASN A 425 -40.11 -23.43 25.78
N ASP A 426 -39.12 -24.26 25.44
CA ASP A 426 -39.30 -25.69 25.20
C ASP A 426 -39.72 -26.45 26.47
N ALA A 427 -39.15 -26.11 27.63
CA ALA A 427 -39.59 -26.65 28.91
C ALA A 427 -41.09 -26.39 29.19
N LEU A 428 -41.60 -25.23 28.77
CA LEU A 428 -43.01 -24.86 28.93
C LEU A 428 -43.94 -25.50 27.90
N LYS A 429 -43.46 -25.93 26.72
CA LYS A 429 -44.32 -26.49 25.64
C LYS A 429 -45.06 -27.76 26.04
N SER A 430 -44.51 -28.53 26.96
CA SER A 430 -45.11 -29.79 27.43
C SER A 430 -46.27 -29.57 28.41
N LEU A 431 -46.39 -28.38 28.99
CA LEU A 431 -47.43 -28.05 29.97
C LEU A 431 -48.77 -27.72 29.31
N ASP A 432 -49.86 -27.65 30.08
CA ASP A 432 -51.15 -27.17 29.59
C ASP A 432 -51.01 -25.72 29.16
N GLN A 433 -51.10 -25.48 27.85
CA GLN A 433 -50.87 -24.16 27.26
C GLN A 433 -51.96 -23.15 27.61
N VAL A 434 -53.12 -23.58 28.12
CA VAL A 434 -54.29 -22.71 28.41
C VAL A 434 -55.00 -23.05 29.74
N PRO A 435 -54.31 -23.02 30.90
CA PRO A 435 -54.93 -23.23 32.21
C PRO A 435 -56.09 -22.25 32.44
N LEU A 436 -57.28 -22.76 32.74
CA LEU A 436 -58.54 -21.98 32.82
C LEU A 436 -58.80 -21.09 31.59
N GLY A 437 -58.32 -21.50 30.42
CA GLY A 437 -58.42 -20.75 29.16
C GLY A 437 -57.41 -19.62 29.02
N LEU A 438 -56.54 -19.36 30.01
CA LEU A 438 -55.49 -18.35 29.95
C LEU A 438 -54.21 -18.93 29.34
N PRO A 439 -53.68 -18.38 28.23
CA PRO A 439 -52.37 -18.74 27.70
C PRO A 439 -51.28 -18.65 28.78
N ILE A 440 -50.45 -19.69 28.92
CA ILE A 440 -49.35 -19.72 29.92
C ILE A 440 -48.51 -18.43 29.90
N ALA A 441 -48.22 -17.88 28.71
CA ALA A 441 -47.42 -16.67 28.56
C ALA A 441 -47.95 -15.47 29.38
N LEU A 442 -49.26 -15.43 29.67
CA LEU A 442 -49.88 -14.39 30.50
C LEU A 442 -49.57 -14.53 31.99
N LEU A 443 -49.32 -15.75 32.43
CA LEU A 443 -49.06 -16.08 33.82
C LEU A 443 -47.62 -15.76 34.23
N HIS A 444 -46.80 -15.25 33.29
CA HIS A 444 -45.40 -14.92 33.52
C HIS A 444 -44.65 -16.06 34.23
N PRO A 445 -44.65 -17.28 33.64
CA PRO A 445 -44.21 -18.50 34.33
C PRO A 445 -42.76 -18.44 34.81
N HIS A 446 -41.92 -17.64 34.16
CA HIS A 446 -40.52 -17.49 34.52
C HIS A 446 -40.28 -16.59 35.73
N ASP A 447 -41.27 -15.80 36.14
CA ASP A 447 -41.20 -14.95 37.34
C ASP A 447 -41.67 -15.70 38.61
N ASP A 448 -42.34 -16.84 38.45
CA ASP A 448 -42.76 -17.69 39.56
C ASP A 448 -41.57 -18.54 40.05
N LEU A 449 -41.15 -18.30 41.29
CA LEU A 449 -40.02 -19.00 41.89
C LEU A 449 -40.28 -20.52 42.02
N GLU A 450 -41.51 -20.90 42.38
CA GLU A 450 -41.87 -22.32 42.55
C GLU A 450 -41.87 -23.07 41.21
N LEU A 451 -42.45 -22.49 40.16
CA LEU A 451 -42.38 -23.05 38.81
C LEU A 451 -40.94 -23.04 38.27
N GLY A 452 -40.14 -22.02 38.58
CA GLY A 452 -38.72 -21.96 38.24
C GLY A 452 -37.91 -23.11 38.86
N ASP A 453 -38.16 -23.43 40.12
CA ASP A 453 -37.55 -24.59 40.79
C ASP A 453 -37.98 -25.91 40.13
N LEU A 454 -39.25 -26.04 39.73
CA LEU A 454 -39.75 -27.23 39.01
C LEU A 454 -39.14 -27.37 37.61
N ILE A 455 -38.95 -26.27 36.88
CA ILE A 455 -38.27 -26.27 35.56
C ILE A 455 -36.79 -26.67 35.74
N SER A 456 -36.13 -26.18 36.78
CA SER A 456 -34.74 -26.56 37.08
C SER A 456 -34.64 -28.07 37.38
N ASN A 457 -35.58 -28.60 38.16
CA ASN A 457 -35.70 -30.05 38.39
C ASN A 457 -35.94 -30.82 37.08
N LEU A 458 -36.73 -30.27 36.15
CA LEU A 458 -36.96 -30.89 34.84
C LEU A 458 -35.66 -30.97 34.02
N TRP A 459 -34.85 -29.91 34.03
CA TRP A 459 -33.56 -29.90 33.37
C TRP A 459 -32.60 -30.91 33.99
N ASP A 460 -32.48 -30.95 35.32
CA ASP A 460 -31.63 -31.93 36.01
C ASP A 460 -32.10 -33.37 35.76
N LEU A 461 -33.41 -33.61 35.74
CA LEU A 461 -33.98 -34.91 35.41
C LEU A 461 -33.67 -35.31 33.95
N ASN A 462 -33.67 -34.35 33.01
CA ASN A 462 -33.31 -34.59 31.61
C ASN A 462 -31.81 -34.86 31.41
N LYS A 463 -30.94 -34.44 32.33
CA LYS A 463 -29.50 -34.79 32.31
C LYS A 463 -29.25 -36.27 32.64
N HIS A 464 -30.16 -36.92 33.39
CA HIS A 464 -30.00 -38.31 33.80
C HIS A 464 -30.69 -39.27 32.81
N PRO A 465 -29.94 -40.07 32.02
CA PRO A 465 -30.53 -40.99 31.03
C PRO A 465 -31.37 -42.12 31.64
N GLY A 466 -31.34 -42.30 32.97
CA GLY A 466 -32.14 -43.29 33.70
C GLY A 466 -33.43 -42.75 34.33
N ALA A 467 -33.75 -41.46 34.17
CA ALA A 467 -35.00 -40.89 34.70
C ALA A 467 -36.23 -41.58 34.12
N THR A 468 -37.13 -42.02 35.00
CA THR A 468 -38.34 -42.76 34.61
C THR A 468 -39.39 -41.84 34.01
N SER A 469 -40.19 -42.35 33.06
CA SER A 469 -41.32 -41.60 32.48
C SER A 469 -42.29 -41.12 33.57
N GLU A 470 -42.44 -41.89 34.64
CA GLU A 470 -43.30 -41.55 35.77
C GLU A 470 -42.79 -40.35 36.58
N GLU A 471 -41.48 -40.20 36.78
CA GLU A 471 -40.89 -39.01 37.40
C GLU A 471 -41.15 -37.76 36.56
N LYS A 472 -41.03 -37.87 35.23
CA LYS A 472 -41.35 -36.78 34.29
C LYS A 472 -42.82 -36.41 34.33
N ASP A 473 -43.72 -37.40 34.28
CA ASP A 473 -45.16 -37.18 34.30
C ASP A 473 -45.64 -36.61 35.64
N ASN A 474 -45.03 -37.03 36.76
CA ASN A 474 -45.30 -36.48 38.09
C ASN A 474 -44.88 -35.00 38.16
N LEU A 475 -43.68 -34.68 37.67
CA LEU A 475 -43.18 -33.31 37.66
C LEU A 475 -44.05 -32.41 36.76
N GLN A 476 -44.40 -32.90 35.58
CA GLN A 476 -45.27 -32.18 34.63
C GLN A 476 -46.67 -31.93 35.23
N ARG A 477 -47.23 -32.89 35.97
CA ARG A 477 -48.51 -32.69 36.69
C ARG A 477 -48.41 -31.59 37.74
N HIS A 478 -47.37 -31.59 38.58
CA HIS A 478 -47.17 -30.50 39.54
C HIS A 478 -47.00 -29.13 38.87
N MET A 479 -46.30 -29.09 37.74
CA MET A 479 -46.16 -27.85 36.95
C MET A 479 -47.53 -27.38 36.41
N ASN A 480 -48.38 -28.28 35.93
CA ASN A 480 -49.74 -27.96 35.47
C ASN A 480 -50.68 -27.52 36.61
N ASP A 481 -50.62 -28.18 37.76
CA ASP A 481 -51.42 -27.81 38.93
C ASP A 481 -51.05 -26.40 39.41
N ARG A 482 -49.74 -26.10 39.46
CA ARG A 482 -49.24 -24.76 39.77
C ARG A 482 -49.74 -23.73 38.75
N LEU A 483 -49.71 -24.05 37.45
CA LEU A 483 -50.26 -23.18 36.41
C LEU A 483 -51.78 -22.92 36.57
N LEU A 484 -52.55 -23.91 37.02
CA LEU A 484 -53.99 -23.76 37.27
C LEU A 484 -54.26 -22.85 38.48
N GLU A 485 -53.50 -23.00 39.55
CA GLU A 485 -53.56 -22.10 40.71
C GLU A 485 -53.20 -20.66 40.32
N MET A 486 -52.14 -20.49 39.54
CA MET A 486 -51.72 -19.19 39.00
C MET A 486 -52.83 -18.58 38.14
N ALA A 487 -53.49 -19.36 37.29
CA ALA A 487 -54.59 -18.88 36.44
C ALA A 487 -55.81 -18.44 37.26
N ALA A 488 -56.20 -19.20 38.29
CA ALA A 488 -57.34 -18.87 39.13
C ALA A 488 -57.10 -17.58 39.92
N ALA A 489 -55.94 -17.49 40.57
CA ALA A 489 -55.52 -16.30 41.29
C ALA A 489 -55.43 -15.08 40.37
N TYR A 490 -54.91 -15.27 39.14
CA TYR A 490 -54.83 -14.20 38.15
C TYR A 490 -56.21 -13.61 37.81
N LEU A 491 -57.23 -14.47 37.60
CA LEU A 491 -58.58 -14.00 37.29
C LEU A 491 -59.25 -13.31 38.48
N GLU A 492 -59.23 -13.94 39.66
CA GLU A 492 -59.94 -13.43 40.84
C GLU A 492 -59.37 -12.10 41.34
N HIS A 493 -58.03 -11.97 41.38
CA HIS A 493 -57.37 -10.73 41.78
C HIS A 493 -57.63 -9.57 40.81
N ASP A 494 -57.91 -9.87 39.55
CA ASP A 494 -58.15 -8.85 38.53
C ASP A 494 -59.62 -8.37 38.49
N ARG A 495 -60.55 -8.92 39.28
CA ARG A 495 -61.99 -8.57 39.29
C ARG A 495 -62.34 -7.13 39.71
N ARG A 496 -61.35 -6.27 39.94
CA ARG A 496 -61.53 -4.85 40.29
C ARG A 496 -62.24 -4.04 39.21
N TYR A 497 -62.35 -4.57 37.98
CA TYR A 497 -63.13 -3.97 36.90
C TYR A 497 -64.64 -4.15 37.08
N LEU A 498 -65.08 -5.02 37.99
CA LEU A 498 -66.49 -5.21 38.29
C LEU A 498 -67.00 -4.10 39.19
N GLU A 499 -68.17 -3.58 38.85
CA GLU A 499 -68.92 -2.69 39.72
C GLU A 499 -69.22 -3.41 41.05
N GLY A 500 -68.90 -2.81 42.20
CA GLY A 500 -69.04 -3.52 43.49
C GLY A 500 -70.48 -3.90 43.86
N ASN A 501 -71.45 -3.14 43.35
CA ASN A 501 -72.88 -3.35 43.55
C ASN A 501 -73.63 -3.10 42.23
N PRO A 502 -73.51 -3.96 41.21
CA PRO A 502 -74.17 -3.74 39.94
C PRO A 502 -75.68 -3.57 40.15
N SER A 503 -76.23 -2.50 39.57
CA SER A 503 -77.62 -2.11 39.79
C SER A 503 -78.02 -2.08 41.28
N GLY A 504 -77.10 -1.70 42.18
CA GLY A 504 -77.34 -1.65 43.62
C GLY A 504 -77.48 -3.01 44.32
N VAL A 505 -77.03 -4.09 43.68
CA VAL A 505 -76.99 -5.46 44.25
C VAL A 505 -75.53 -5.88 44.45
N PRO A 506 -75.07 -6.17 45.68
CA PRO A 506 -73.68 -6.56 45.94
C PRO A 506 -73.17 -7.75 45.12
N LEU A 507 -71.92 -7.67 44.64
CA LEU A 507 -71.28 -8.73 43.84
C LEU A 507 -71.29 -10.11 44.52
N GLU A 508 -71.15 -10.16 45.85
CA GLU A 508 -71.18 -11.42 46.62
C GLU A 508 -72.53 -12.16 46.51
N LEU A 509 -73.60 -11.43 46.18
CA LEU A 509 -74.93 -12.00 45.96
C LEU A 509 -75.11 -12.49 44.52
N LEU A 510 -74.09 -12.31 43.66
CA LEU A 510 -74.14 -12.67 42.25
C LEU A 510 -73.25 -13.91 42.00
N PRO A 511 -73.72 -14.88 41.19
CA PRO A 511 -73.02 -16.14 40.95
C PRO A 511 -71.88 -16.01 39.92
N LEU A 512 -70.87 -15.16 40.18
CA LEU A 512 -69.87 -14.75 39.17
C LEU A 512 -68.90 -15.86 38.78
N THR A 513 -68.35 -16.61 39.76
CA THR A 513 -67.40 -17.70 39.50
C THR A 513 -68.05 -18.88 38.79
N SER A 514 -69.35 -19.10 39.00
CA SER A 514 -70.10 -20.22 38.44
C SER A 514 -70.84 -19.88 37.15
N ASP A 515 -71.00 -18.60 36.79
CA ASP A 515 -71.67 -18.18 35.54
C ASP A 515 -70.74 -18.45 34.34
N PRO A 516 -71.10 -19.39 33.43
CA PRO A 516 -70.23 -19.74 32.30
C PRO A 516 -70.04 -18.58 31.32
N GLY A 517 -71.07 -17.72 31.18
CA GLY A 517 -71.02 -16.54 30.32
C GLY A 517 -70.03 -15.51 30.84
N PHE A 518 -70.07 -15.24 32.14
CA PHE A 518 -69.13 -14.38 32.86
C PHE A 518 -67.70 -14.89 32.75
N HIS A 519 -67.45 -16.17 33.09
CA HIS A 519 -66.11 -16.76 33.03
C HIS A 519 -65.47 -16.66 31.64
N THR A 520 -66.25 -16.94 30.59
CA THR A 520 -65.75 -16.85 29.21
C THR A 520 -65.29 -15.44 28.85
N LEU A 521 -66.05 -14.42 29.26
CA LEU A 521 -65.70 -13.03 29.01
C LEU A 521 -64.49 -12.58 29.86
N GLU A 522 -64.40 -13.07 31.09
CA GLU A 522 -63.32 -12.81 32.04
C GLU A 522 -61.97 -13.30 31.50
N VAL A 523 -61.93 -14.53 30.96
CA VAL A 523 -60.75 -15.08 30.27
C VAL A 523 -60.38 -14.28 29.04
N GLN A 524 -61.35 -13.95 28.17
CA GLN A 524 -61.07 -13.13 26.98
C GLN A 524 -60.49 -11.76 27.35
N ARG A 525 -60.98 -11.17 28.45
CA ARG A 525 -60.52 -9.87 28.95
C ARG A 525 -59.07 -9.96 29.38
N ALA A 526 -58.73 -10.97 30.19
CA ALA A 526 -57.38 -11.22 30.65
C ALA A 526 -56.38 -11.39 29.48
N ILE A 527 -56.74 -12.17 28.44
CA ILE A 527 -55.90 -12.35 27.25
C ILE A 527 -55.66 -11.04 26.50
N LEU A 528 -56.72 -10.23 26.36
CA LEU A 528 -56.62 -8.96 25.65
C LEU A 528 -55.81 -7.93 26.44
N LYS A 529 -55.94 -7.93 27.77
CA LYS A 529 -55.20 -7.05 28.68
C LYS A 529 -53.69 -7.18 28.54
N GLU A 530 -53.19 -8.38 28.31
CA GLU A 530 -51.75 -8.57 28.22
C GLU A 530 -51.20 -8.39 26.80
N LYS A 531 -51.90 -8.90 25.77
CA LYS A 531 -51.39 -8.89 24.39
C LYS A 531 -50.99 -7.51 23.89
N ASP A 532 -51.73 -6.50 24.33
CA ASP A 532 -51.42 -5.08 24.17
C ASP A 532 -52.52 -4.33 24.92
N PRO A 533 -52.36 -4.00 26.21
CA PRO A 533 -53.40 -3.34 26.99
C PRO A 533 -53.83 -2.02 26.35
N ARG A 534 -52.93 -1.39 25.57
CA ARG A 534 -53.21 -0.14 24.87
C ARG A 534 -54.02 -0.37 23.59
N ARG A 535 -53.62 -1.31 22.72
CA ARG A 535 -54.32 -1.57 21.45
C ARG A 535 -55.60 -2.38 21.63
N ASN A 536 -55.59 -3.30 22.60
CA ASN A 536 -56.77 -4.07 22.96
C ASN A 536 -57.64 -3.34 23.97
N LEU A 537 -57.27 -2.14 24.46
CA LEU A 537 -58.03 -1.35 25.44
C LEU A 537 -59.51 -1.29 25.10
N ALA A 538 -59.83 -1.07 23.82
CA ALA A 538 -61.20 -1.06 23.35
C ALA A 538 -61.91 -2.40 23.58
N ARG A 539 -61.28 -3.52 23.19
CA ARG A 539 -61.86 -4.85 23.37
C ARG A 539 -61.91 -5.27 24.83
N ILE A 540 -60.91 -4.89 25.63
CA ILE A 540 -60.87 -5.13 27.08
C ILE A 540 -62.03 -4.36 27.71
N ALA A 541 -62.18 -3.07 27.40
CA ALA A 541 -63.28 -2.24 27.86
C ALA A 541 -64.63 -2.79 27.37
N ASP A 542 -64.73 -3.29 26.13
CA ASP A 542 -65.94 -3.94 25.64
C ASP A 542 -66.27 -5.21 26.44
N LEU A 543 -65.26 -5.97 26.84
CA LEU A 543 -65.45 -7.17 27.65
C LEU A 543 -65.77 -6.83 29.09
N GLU A 544 -65.06 -5.88 29.72
CA GLU A 544 -65.38 -5.32 31.04
C GLU A 544 -66.79 -4.79 31.07
N LYS A 545 -67.18 -4.12 29.99
CA LYS A 545 -68.53 -3.64 29.80
C LYS A 545 -69.50 -4.81 29.70
N LYS A 546 -69.25 -5.84 28.89
CA LYS A 546 -70.11 -7.03 28.84
C LYS A 546 -70.17 -7.79 30.16
N LEU A 547 -69.06 -7.84 30.90
CA LEU A 547 -68.94 -8.47 32.21
C LEU A 547 -69.78 -7.71 33.24
N ASN A 548 -69.66 -6.38 33.25
CA ASN A 548 -70.52 -5.51 34.05
C ASN A 548 -71.97 -5.57 33.56
N GLU A 549 -72.26 -5.58 32.26
CA GLU A 549 -73.61 -5.74 31.71
C GLU A 549 -74.21 -7.07 32.14
N ARG A 550 -73.42 -8.15 32.18
CA ARG A 550 -73.86 -9.47 32.67
C ARG A 550 -74.12 -9.42 34.17
N ALA A 551 -73.25 -8.77 34.95
CA ALA A 551 -73.44 -8.57 36.38
C ALA A 551 -74.67 -7.67 36.66
N SER A 552 -74.88 -6.62 35.88
CA SER A 552 -76.06 -5.73 35.91
C SER A 552 -77.31 -6.46 35.47
N GLN A 553 -77.27 -7.35 34.47
CA GLN A 553 -78.41 -8.18 34.09
C GLN A 553 -78.84 -9.07 35.26
N LEU A 554 -77.86 -9.76 35.88
CA LEU A 554 -78.10 -10.58 37.06
C LEU A 554 -78.69 -9.75 38.22
N ALA A 555 -78.35 -8.46 38.29
CA ALA A 555 -78.89 -7.53 39.29
C ALA A 555 -80.24 -6.87 38.92
N GLU A 556 -80.50 -6.56 37.65
CA GLU A 556 -81.78 -6.02 37.16
C GLU A 556 -82.87 -7.09 37.22
N ASP A 557 -82.53 -8.34 36.88
CA ASP A 557 -83.41 -9.49 37.07
C ASP A 557 -83.82 -9.61 38.54
N ARG A 558 -82.91 -9.24 39.45
CA ARG A 558 -83.15 -9.23 40.89
C ARG A 558 -84.01 -8.06 41.36
N LYS A 559 -83.88 -6.87 40.75
CA LYS A 559 -84.72 -5.67 41.00
C LYS A 559 -86.13 -5.78 40.45
N ARG A 560 -86.33 -6.37 39.27
CA ARG A 560 -87.65 -6.49 38.65
C ARG A 560 -88.63 -7.26 39.55
N GLN A 561 -88.12 -8.27 40.24
CA GLN A 561 -88.87 -9.05 41.22
C GLN A 561 -89.29 -8.23 42.46
N GLU A 562 -88.71 -7.04 42.67
CA GLU A 562 -88.96 -6.17 43.83
C GLU A 562 -90.15 -5.19 43.60
N LEU A 563 -90.59 -4.94 42.35
CA LEU A 563 -91.64 -3.94 42.01
C LEU A 563 -93.06 -4.49 41.82
N GLU A 564 -93.28 -5.79 41.97
CA GLU A 564 -94.59 -6.39 41.70
C GLU A 564 -95.62 -5.99 42.77
N GLY A 565 -96.61 -5.15 42.39
CA GLY A 565 -97.74 -4.75 43.27
C GLY A 565 -98.18 -3.27 43.26
N LEU A 566 -97.54 -2.36 42.51
CA LEU A 566 -97.77 -0.89 42.54
C LEU A 566 -98.62 -0.36 41.34
N ASP A 567 -99.12 0.89 41.44
CA ASP A 567 -99.90 1.63 40.41
C ASP A 567 -99.07 2.01 39.19
N ARG A 568 -99.60 1.76 37.99
CA ARG A 568 -98.81 1.76 36.75
C ARG A 568 -98.39 3.13 36.22
N GLU A 569 -99.20 4.19 36.40
CA GLU A 569 -98.95 5.53 35.82
C GLU A 569 -99.29 6.73 36.75
N PRO A 570 -98.51 6.99 37.81
CA PRO A 570 -98.69 8.16 38.68
C PRO A 570 -98.55 9.51 37.93
N GLU A 571 -99.48 10.45 38.14
CA GLU A 571 -99.51 11.78 37.47
C GLU A 571 -99.46 11.74 35.92
N GLY A 572 -99.85 10.61 35.31
CA GLY A 572 -99.76 10.38 33.87
C GLY A 572 -98.37 9.95 33.38
N ILE A 573 -97.47 9.59 34.31
CA ILE A 573 -96.10 9.14 34.04
C ILE A 573 -95.96 7.65 34.45
N PRO A 574 -95.50 6.74 33.59
CA PRO A 574 -95.38 5.31 33.93
C PRO A 574 -94.36 4.96 35.03
N LEU A 575 -94.56 3.88 35.82
CA LEU A 575 -93.60 3.45 36.86
C LEU A 575 -92.21 3.12 36.33
N SER A 576 -92.13 2.48 35.15
CA SER A 576 -90.84 2.23 34.49
C SER A 576 -90.07 3.51 34.22
N ALA A 577 -90.81 4.62 34.15
CA ALA A 577 -90.39 5.95 33.81
C ALA A 577 -90.05 6.78 35.06
N LEU A 578 -90.65 6.46 36.22
CA LEU A 578 -90.38 7.09 37.51
C LEU A 578 -89.14 6.54 38.23
N ASP A 579 -88.62 5.39 37.77
CA ASP A 579 -87.52 4.63 38.38
C ASP A 579 -87.56 4.64 39.93
N PRO A 580 -88.58 4.03 40.56
CA PRO A 580 -88.82 4.22 41.98
C PRO A 580 -87.65 3.79 42.85
N HIS A 581 -86.90 2.75 42.44
CA HIS A 581 -85.71 2.27 43.16
C HIS A 581 -84.60 3.31 43.33
N SER A 582 -84.59 4.35 42.48
CA SER A 582 -83.64 5.46 42.61
C SER A 582 -84.02 6.43 43.72
N ASN A 583 -85.28 6.46 44.14
CA ASN A 583 -85.70 7.28 45.26
C ASN A 583 -85.20 6.65 46.57
N ARG A 584 -84.54 7.44 47.42
CA ARG A 584 -83.91 6.95 48.67
C ARG A 584 -84.92 6.36 49.64
N GLU A 585 -86.10 6.95 49.76
CA GLU A 585 -87.16 6.46 50.64
C GLU A 585 -87.73 5.15 50.09
N PHE A 586 -87.91 5.06 48.77
CA PHE A 586 -88.31 3.82 48.11
C PHE A 586 -87.26 2.72 48.27
N ALA A 587 -85.98 3.04 48.05
CA ALA A 587 -84.85 2.12 48.17
C ALA A 587 -84.69 1.59 49.61
N PHE A 588 -84.98 2.43 50.61
CA PHE A 588 -84.99 2.01 52.00
C PHE A 588 -86.08 0.94 52.26
N LEU A 589 -87.29 1.13 51.70
CA LEU A 589 -88.36 0.13 51.77
C LEU A 589 -87.96 -1.18 51.08
N VAL A 590 -87.22 -1.10 49.97
CA VAL A 590 -86.65 -2.27 49.27
C VAL A 590 -85.54 -2.96 50.06
N ASP A 591 -84.66 -2.22 50.75
CA ASP A 591 -83.64 -2.81 51.62
C ASP A 591 -84.27 -3.53 52.82
N GLN A 592 -85.35 -2.98 53.39
CA GLN A 592 -86.14 -3.67 54.39
C GLN A 592 -86.75 -4.97 53.84
N LEU A 593 -87.23 -4.96 52.59
CA LEU A 593 -87.67 -6.17 51.89
C LEU A 593 -86.54 -7.20 51.70
N ARG A 594 -85.29 -6.75 51.46
CA ARG A 594 -84.12 -7.62 51.21
C ARG A 594 -83.64 -8.38 52.44
N LYS A 595 -83.76 -7.78 53.64
CA LYS A 595 -83.30 -8.35 54.93
C LYS A 595 -84.23 -9.42 55.51
N MET A 596 -85.41 -9.62 54.94
CA MET A 596 -86.40 -10.58 55.44
C MET A 596 -86.02 -12.03 55.05
N PRO A 597 -85.91 -12.97 56.02
CA PRO A 597 -85.37 -14.31 55.78
C PRO A 597 -86.34 -15.28 55.07
N ASN A 598 -87.65 -15.05 55.16
CA ASN A 598 -88.69 -15.87 54.52
C ASN A 598 -89.62 -14.98 53.68
N ARG A 599 -89.39 -14.93 52.36
CA ARG A 599 -90.16 -14.14 51.39
C ARG A 599 -91.45 -14.84 50.94
N SER A 600 -92.30 -15.23 51.88
CA SER A 600 -93.66 -15.63 51.52
C SER A 600 -94.49 -14.37 51.26
N ASP A 601 -95.09 -14.23 50.07
CA ASP A 601 -96.01 -13.13 49.72
C ASP A 601 -97.24 -13.04 50.66
N GLU A 602 -97.46 -14.04 51.52
CA GLU A 602 -98.54 -14.07 52.52
C GLU A 602 -98.23 -13.27 53.80
N ASP A 603 -97.03 -12.68 53.95
CA ASP A 603 -96.69 -11.87 55.13
C ASP A 603 -97.32 -10.46 55.04
N PRO A 604 -98.23 -10.07 55.95
CA PRO A 604 -98.92 -8.77 55.89
C PRO A 604 -97.99 -7.56 55.95
N ARG A 605 -96.76 -7.73 56.46
CA ARG A 605 -95.74 -6.66 56.46
C ARG A 605 -95.21 -6.36 55.05
N VAL A 606 -95.16 -7.37 54.18
CA VAL A 606 -94.77 -7.19 52.78
C VAL A 606 -95.84 -6.37 52.04
N ALA A 607 -97.12 -6.59 52.33
CA ALA A 607 -98.21 -5.80 51.74
C ALA A 607 -98.17 -4.33 52.16
N GLN A 608 -97.92 -4.05 53.45
CA GLN A 608 -97.82 -2.67 53.95
C GLN A 608 -96.66 -1.89 53.31
N LEU A 609 -95.49 -2.52 53.13
CA LEU A 609 -94.36 -1.89 52.43
C LEU A 609 -94.72 -1.53 50.99
N LYS A 610 -95.49 -2.38 50.30
CA LYS A 610 -95.93 -2.11 48.92
C LYS A 610 -96.88 -0.92 48.81
N ASP A 611 -97.78 -0.73 49.78
CA ASP A 611 -98.69 0.44 49.80
C ASP A 611 -97.92 1.77 50.00
N GLU A 612 -96.95 1.78 50.91
CA GLU A 612 -96.07 2.93 51.14
C GLU A 612 -95.21 3.24 49.91
N MET A 613 -94.66 2.20 49.28
CA MET A 613 -93.94 2.31 48.02
C MET A 613 -94.80 2.95 46.91
N ASN A 614 -96.11 2.67 46.88
CA ASN A 614 -97.01 3.21 45.86
C ASN A 614 -97.32 4.71 46.04
N ALA A 615 -97.63 5.15 47.26
CA ALA A 615 -97.91 6.56 47.55
C ALA A 615 -96.73 7.47 47.18
N LEU A 616 -95.52 6.99 47.44
CA LEU A 616 -94.30 7.69 47.12
C LEU A 616 -94.12 7.89 45.59
N ALA A 617 -94.59 6.96 44.76
CA ALA A 617 -94.49 7.05 43.31
C ALA A 617 -95.23 8.28 42.73
N HIS A 618 -96.34 8.70 43.33
CA HIS A 618 -97.07 9.92 42.93
C HIS A 618 -96.31 11.21 43.25
N VAL A 619 -95.73 11.29 44.45
CA VAL A 619 -94.91 12.45 44.85
C VAL A 619 -93.74 12.61 43.88
N ILE A 620 -93.04 11.51 43.60
CA ILE A 620 -91.94 11.47 42.62
C ILE A 620 -92.39 12.02 41.27
N ALA A 621 -93.58 11.68 40.80
CA ALA A 621 -94.08 12.11 39.50
C ALA A 621 -94.38 13.62 39.43
N THR A 622 -94.88 14.22 40.52
CA THR A 622 -95.11 15.68 40.58
C THR A 622 -93.80 16.48 40.60
N GLU A 623 -92.85 16.03 41.42
CA GLU A 623 -91.52 16.63 41.50
C GLU A 623 -90.77 16.49 40.18
N MET A 624 -90.96 15.35 39.50
CA MET A 624 -90.37 15.12 38.18
C MET A 624 -90.80 16.20 37.19
N LYS A 625 -92.08 16.59 37.12
CA LYS A 625 -92.58 17.63 36.18
C LYS A 625 -92.00 19.02 36.45
N LEU A 626 -92.00 19.45 37.72
CA LEU A 626 -91.48 20.76 38.11
C LEU A 626 -89.98 20.88 37.82
N ASN A 627 -89.24 19.82 38.14
CA ASN A 627 -87.82 19.73 37.82
C ASN A 627 -87.58 19.63 36.31
N ASP A 628 -88.57 19.15 35.54
CA ASP A 628 -88.42 18.93 34.10
C ASP A 628 -88.46 20.21 33.27
N ARG A 629 -88.87 21.36 33.82
CA ARG A 629 -88.88 22.65 33.11
C ARG A 629 -87.50 23.23 32.84
N ALA A 630 -86.44 22.60 33.35
CA ALA A 630 -85.08 23.08 33.23
C ALA A 630 -84.55 23.18 31.79
N PHE A 631 -85.17 22.52 30.81
CA PHE A 631 -84.78 22.64 29.39
C PHE A 631 -85.23 23.95 28.75
N LEU A 632 -86.23 24.61 29.35
CA LEU A 632 -86.58 25.94 28.94
C LEU A 632 -85.41 26.84 29.29
N ASP A 633 -85.07 27.72 28.36
CA ASP A 633 -84.20 28.83 28.70
C ASP A 633 -84.77 29.49 29.96
N LYS A 634 -83.96 29.76 30.98
CA LYS A 634 -84.45 30.46 32.18
C LYS A 634 -84.82 31.90 31.87
N ASN A 635 -84.19 32.43 30.83
CA ASN A 635 -84.37 33.77 30.35
C ASN A 635 -84.49 33.72 28.82
N PRO A 636 -85.53 33.11 28.22
CA PRO A 636 -85.71 33.09 26.77
C PRO A 636 -85.59 34.51 26.25
N GLN A 637 -84.77 34.73 25.23
CA GLN A 637 -84.47 36.09 24.74
C GLN A 637 -84.04 37.07 25.86
N GLY A 638 -83.38 36.60 26.93
CA GLY A 638 -83.02 37.43 28.09
C GLY A 638 -84.16 37.77 29.06
N VAL A 639 -85.37 37.23 28.85
CA VAL A 639 -86.55 37.53 29.67
C VAL A 639 -86.83 36.39 30.64
N PRO A 640 -86.72 36.59 31.97
CA PRO A 640 -86.96 35.54 32.96
C PRO A 640 -88.28 34.78 32.82
N LEU A 641 -88.22 33.45 32.93
CA LEU A 641 -89.39 32.56 32.78
C LEU A 641 -90.51 32.84 33.77
N ASP A 642 -90.21 33.35 34.96
CA ASP A 642 -91.20 33.71 35.98
C ASP A 642 -92.01 34.95 35.59
N ILE A 643 -91.47 35.78 34.71
CA ILE A 643 -92.19 36.88 34.06
C ILE A 643 -93.10 36.32 32.95
N LEU A 644 -92.76 35.16 32.39
CA LEU A 644 -93.53 34.53 31.32
C LEU A 644 -94.73 33.74 31.86
N PRO A 645 -95.88 33.78 31.18
CA PRO A 645 -97.13 33.18 31.67
C PRO A 645 -97.25 31.66 31.44
N LEU A 646 -96.25 30.86 31.86
CA LEU A 646 -96.07 29.45 31.49
C LEU A 646 -97.10 28.48 32.09
N ASP A 647 -97.39 28.62 33.39
CA ASP A 647 -98.36 27.75 34.09
C ASP A 647 -99.81 27.97 33.63
N THR A 648 -100.06 29.14 33.07
CA THR A 648 -101.36 29.52 32.52
C THR A 648 -101.44 29.26 31.02
N ASP A 649 -100.32 29.09 30.32
CA ASP A 649 -100.30 28.89 28.87
C ASP A 649 -100.84 27.47 28.51
N PRO A 650 -101.99 27.38 27.82
CA PRO A 650 -102.60 26.08 27.54
C PRO A 650 -101.83 25.20 26.57
N LYS A 651 -101.01 25.80 25.69
CA LYS A 651 -100.19 25.05 24.73
C LYS A 651 -98.98 24.45 25.46
N PHE A 652 -98.35 25.24 26.31
CA PHE A 652 -97.19 24.86 27.10
C PHE A 652 -97.46 23.61 27.96
N ARG A 653 -98.55 23.59 28.73
CA ARG A 653 -98.89 22.46 29.63
C ARG A 653 -99.10 21.12 28.93
N LYS A 654 -99.67 21.13 27.72
CA LYS A 654 -99.91 19.89 26.96
C LYS A 654 -98.61 19.26 26.51
N LEU A 655 -97.71 20.10 26.00
CA LEU A 655 -96.39 19.69 25.56
C LEU A 655 -95.57 19.16 26.75
N GLU A 656 -95.70 19.77 27.93
CA GLU A 656 -95.01 19.36 29.16
C GLU A 656 -95.32 17.91 29.59
N ALA A 657 -96.60 17.54 29.60
CA ALA A 657 -97.02 16.19 29.98
C ALA A 657 -96.58 15.13 28.94
N GLU A 658 -96.72 15.46 27.65
CA GLU A 658 -96.33 14.57 26.56
C GLU A 658 -94.81 14.38 26.52
N ARG A 659 -94.07 15.44 26.83
CA ARG A 659 -92.63 15.40 27.01
C ARG A 659 -92.23 14.49 28.17
N ALA A 660 -92.80 14.67 29.37
CA ALA A 660 -92.47 13.83 30.52
C ALA A 660 -92.68 12.34 30.22
N LYS A 661 -93.77 11.99 29.53
CA LYS A 661 -94.05 10.61 29.11
C LYS A 661 -92.99 10.07 28.15
N LEU A 662 -92.70 10.81 27.08
CA LEU A 662 -91.73 10.36 26.09
C LEU A 662 -90.32 10.27 26.66
N LYS A 663 -89.95 11.25 27.49
CA LYS A 663 -88.67 11.34 28.20
C LYS A 663 -88.45 10.16 29.12
N ALA A 664 -89.51 9.62 29.68
CA ALA A 664 -89.40 8.54 30.63
C ALA A 664 -89.58 7.16 29.97
N GLN A 665 -90.27 7.06 28.83
CA GLN A 665 -90.38 5.81 28.06
C GLN A 665 -89.06 5.38 27.40
N ASP A 666 -88.49 6.28 26.61
CA ASP A 666 -87.17 6.11 26.04
C ASP A 666 -86.74 7.51 25.59
N PRO A 667 -86.02 8.25 26.43
CA PRO A 667 -85.63 9.61 26.09
C PRO A 667 -84.81 9.68 24.80
N ARG A 668 -84.19 8.58 24.36
CA ARG A 668 -83.35 8.54 23.16
C ARG A 668 -84.13 8.13 21.91
N ARG A 669 -84.91 7.03 21.94
CA ARG A 669 -85.78 6.64 20.80
C ARG A 669 -86.84 7.68 20.53
N ASN A 670 -87.41 8.25 21.59
CA ASN A 670 -88.36 9.34 21.47
C ASN A 670 -87.67 10.69 21.38
N GLY A 671 -86.33 10.72 21.38
CA GLY A 671 -85.53 11.94 21.45
C GLY A 671 -85.91 12.96 20.40
N ARG A 672 -86.25 12.54 19.17
CA ARG A 672 -86.75 13.48 18.16
C ARG A 672 -88.11 14.07 18.52
N LEU A 673 -89.05 13.27 19.00
CA LEU A 673 -90.37 13.76 19.42
C LEU A 673 -90.26 14.62 20.69
N ILE A 674 -89.43 14.22 21.65
CA ILE A 674 -89.12 15.00 22.86
C ILE A 674 -88.51 16.32 22.45
N LEU A 675 -87.52 16.30 21.55
CA LEU A 675 -86.87 17.50 21.05
C LEU A 675 -87.85 18.36 20.25
N ASP A 676 -88.69 17.78 19.41
CA ASP A 676 -89.72 18.51 18.67
C ASP A 676 -90.70 19.18 19.66
N LEU A 677 -91.06 18.51 20.76
CA LEU A 677 -91.88 19.07 21.84
C LEU A 677 -91.12 20.12 22.66
N GLU A 678 -89.86 19.89 22.98
CA GLU A 678 -88.98 20.82 23.69
C GLU A 678 -88.76 22.08 22.87
N ASN A 679 -88.46 21.94 21.58
CA ASN A 679 -88.36 23.03 20.62
C ASN A 679 -89.70 23.74 20.53
N ALA A 680 -90.82 23.05 20.39
CA ALA A 680 -92.12 23.71 20.39
C ALA A 680 -92.39 24.47 21.70
N MET A 681 -91.98 23.94 22.86
CA MET A 681 -92.10 24.59 24.16
C MET A 681 -91.13 25.77 24.30
N ALA A 682 -89.90 25.64 23.81
CA ALA A 682 -88.84 26.64 23.87
C ALA A 682 -89.08 27.76 22.85
N ASP A 683 -89.40 27.44 21.60
CA ASP A 683 -89.87 28.35 20.55
C ASP A 683 -91.03 29.17 21.10
N ARG A 684 -91.99 28.52 21.78
CA ARG A 684 -93.08 29.23 22.42
C ARG A 684 -92.62 30.17 23.52
N CYS A 685 -91.63 29.77 24.33
CA CYS A 685 -91.02 30.66 25.32
C CYS A 685 -90.26 31.83 24.67
N HIS A 686 -89.55 31.60 23.56
CA HIS A 686 -88.84 32.62 22.81
C HIS A 686 -89.76 33.57 22.06
N GLU A 687 -90.90 33.10 21.53
CA GLU A 687 -91.93 33.96 20.96
C GLU A 687 -92.44 34.93 22.04
N LEU A 688 -92.83 34.39 23.20
CA LEU A 688 -93.32 35.18 24.32
C LEU A 688 -92.27 36.18 24.81
N ALA A 689 -91.01 35.79 24.81
CA ALA A 689 -89.94 36.67 25.24
C ALA A 689 -89.50 37.69 24.19
N ALA A 690 -89.51 37.36 22.90
CA ALA A 690 -89.20 38.29 21.82
C ALA A 690 -90.27 39.39 21.74
N ASP A 691 -91.52 39.03 22.01
CA ASP A 691 -92.60 39.99 22.16
C ASP A 691 -92.33 40.90 23.36
N GLN A 692 -91.83 40.37 24.48
CA GLN A 692 -91.44 41.16 25.64
C GLN A 692 -90.23 42.08 25.38
N LEU A 693 -89.19 41.63 24.68
CA LEU A 693 -88.02 42.47 24.35
C LEU A 693 -88.38 43.65 23.44
N ARG A 694 -89.29 43.44 22.47
CA ARG A 694 -89.75 44.54 21.60
C ARG A 694 -90.50 45.60 22.39
N GLU A 695 -91.25 45.18 23.40
CA GLU A 695 -91.95 46.06 24.34
C GLU A 695 -90.97 46.89 25.20
N ASP A 696 -89.77 46.37 25.46
CA ASP A 696 -88.77 47.05 26.31
C ASP A 696 -88.10 48.24 25.60
N LEU A 697 -87.97 48.22 24.27
CA LEU A 697 -87.26 49.26 23.48
C LEU A 697 -88.13 50.44 23.04
N THR A 698 -89.42 50.42 23.33
CA THR A 698 -90.32 51.52 22.95
C THR A 698 -89.92 52.82 23.67
N GLY A 699 -89.47 53.83 22.92
CA GLY A 699 -89.08 55.15 23.44
C GLY A 699 -87.57 55.46 23.39
N VAL A 700 -86.73 54.52 22.94
CA VAL A 700 -85.27 54.67 22.81
C VAL A 700 -84.90 55.11 21.37
N ASP A 701 -83.84 55.92 21.22
CA ASP A 701 -83.30 56.37 19.94
C ASP A 701 -82.81 55.19 19.09
N VAL A 702 -83.26 55.18 17.83
CA VAL A 702 -83.07 54.08 16.89
C VAL A 702 -81.72 54.12 16.16
N LEU A 703 -81.01 55.25 16.13
CA LEU A 703 -79.73 55.40 15.42
C LEU A 703 -78.63 56.11 16.24
N PRO A 704 -78.22 55.59 17.42
CA PRO A 704 -77.09 56.15 18.16
C PRO A 704 -75.80 56.13 17.32
N ARG A 705 -75.16 57.30 17.15
CA ARG A 705 -73.97 57.53 16.28
C ARG A 705 -74.08 56.93 14.88
N ASP A 706 -75.26 57.06 14.26
CA ASP A 706 -75.60 56.51 12.95
C ASP A 706 -75.56 54.97 12.86
N ILE A 707 -75.53 54.26 14.00
CA ILE A 707 -75.57 52.79 14.07
C ILE A 707 -76.98 52.36 14.49
N PRO A 708 -77.65 51.44 13.75
CA PRO A 708 -78.96 50.92 14.13
C PRO A 708 -78.97 50.29 15.53
N LEU A 709 -79.90 50.71 16.40
CA LEU A 709 -80.00 50.23 17.78
C LEU A 709 -80.13 48.71 17.88
N GLU A 710 -80.87 48.10 16.97
CA GLU A 710 -81.03 46.64 16.90
C GLU A 710 -79.69 45.91 16.73
N LEU A 711 -78.73 46.51 16.02
CA LEU A 711 -77.39 45.95 15.83
C LEU A 711 -76.49 46.14 17.05
N LEU A 712 -76.80 47.10 17.93
CA LEU A 712 -76.08 47.32 19.19
C LEU A 712 -76.43 46.30 20.27
N LEU A 713 -77.51 45.52 20.06
CA LEU A 713 -77.97 44.49 20.99
C LEU A 713 -78.09 45.02 22.44
N PRO A 714 -78.84 46.12 22.68
CA PRO A 714 -78.80 46.85 23.94
C PRO A 714 -79.23 46.00 25.14
N HIS A 715 -80.12 45.03 24.98
CA HIS A 715 -80.48 44.10 26.06
C HIS A 715 -79.33 43.21 26.55
N SER A 716 -78.26 43.10 25.76
CA SER A 716 -77.05 42.38 26.18
C SER A 716 -76.14 43.24 27.05
N ASP A 717 -76.38 44.54 27.12
CA ASP A 717 -75.66 45.45 27.98
C ASP A 717 -76.21 45.38 29.41
N PRO A 718 -75.40 45.06 30.44
CA PRO A 718 -75.88 44.89 31.81
C PRO A 718 -76.55 46.14 32.38
N THR A 719 -76.01 47.32 32.05
CA THR A 719 -76.54 48.61 32.50
C THR A 719 -77.85 48.95 31.82
N PHE A 720 -77.96 48.74 30.50
CA PHE A 720 -79.22 48.90 29.78
C PHE A 720 -80.26 47.87 30.23
N SER A 721 -79.86 46.63 30.47
CA SER A 721 -80.74 45.58 31.02
C SER A 721 -81.27 45.94 32.41
N ALA A 722 -80.46 46.52 33.28
CA ALA A 722 -80.93 46.98 34.59
C ALA A 722 -81.98 48.08 34.46
N LEU A 723 -81.79 49.01 33.51
CA LEU A 723 -82.78 50.03 33.19
C LEU A 723 -84.06 49.42 32.62
N VAL A 724 -83.98 48.35 31.83
CA VAL A 724 -85.14 47.58 31.36
C VAL A 724 -85.87 46.91 32.51
N ASP A 725 -85.16 46.35 33.48
CA ASP A 725 -85.79 45.74 34.65
C ASP A 725 -86.51 46.79 35.52
N ASP A 726 -85.89 47.95 35.71
CA ASP A 726 -86.52 49.10 36.35
C ASP A 726 -87.76 49.55 35.56
N LEU A 727 -87.67 49.64 34.23
CA LEU A 727 -88.78 49.97 33.34
C LEU A 727 -89.93 48.97 33.47
N ARG A 728 -89.65 47.66 33.49
CA ARG A 728 -90.64 46.59 33.65
C ARG A 728 -91.30 46.64 35.02
N ALA A 729 -90.55 46.94 36.08
CA ALA A 729 -91.08 47.12 37.42
C ALA A 729 -92.04 48.32 37.49
N LEU A 730 -91.65 49.46 36.90
CA LEU A 730 -92.46 50.68 36.83
C LEU A 730 -93.71 50.51 35.95
N LYS A 731 -93.61 49.74 34.84
CA LYS A 731 -94.73 49.43 33.93
C LYS A 731 -95.82 48.56 34.56
N LYS A 732 -95.63 47.99 35.76
CA LYS A 732 -96.72 47.31 36.49
C LYS A 732 -97.86 48.27 36.82
N ASP A 733 -97.54 49.53 37.10
CA ASP A 733 -98.49 50.63 37.33
C ASP A 733 -98.05 51.87 36.51
N PRO A 734 -98.30 51.87 35.18
CA PRO A 734 -97.69 52.83 34.26
C PRO A 734 -98.21 54.27 34.44
N GLU A 735 -99.44 54.44 34.97
CA GLU A 735 -100.03 55.77 35.21
C GLU A 735 -99.39 56.50 36.40
N GLU A 736 -99.04 55.80 37.47
CA GLU A 736 -98.39 56.42 38.64
C GLU A 736 -96.90 56.73 38.40
N ASN A 737 -96.27 56.01 37.47
CA ASN A 737 -94.81 56.00 37.29
C ASN A 737 -94.32 56.80 36.07
N ALA A 738 -95.15 57.66 35.46
CA ALA A 738 -94.85 58.33 34.18
C ALA A 738 -93.52 59.12 34.16
N ASP A 739 -93.29 60.02 35.13
CA ASP A 739 -92.06 60.84 35.19
C ASP A 739 -90.79 59.98 35.40
N ALA A 740 -90.92 58.89 36.18
CA ALA A 740 -89.82 57.95 36.42
C ALA A 740 -89.49 57.15 35.15
N ILE A 741 -90.52 56.74 34.39
CA ILE A 741 -90.36 56.07 33.10
C ILE A 741 -89.60 56.98 32.11
N GLU A 742 -89.97 58.26 32.01
CA GLU A 742 -89.26 59.22 31.14
C GLU A 742 -87.79 59.36 31.53
N THR A 743 -87.50 59.43 32.84
CA THR A 743 -86.13 59.51 33.36
C THR A 743 -85.30 58.26 32.98
N VAL A 744 -85.87 57.07 33.11
CA VAL A 744 -85.21 55.81 32.73
C VAL A 744 -84.96 55.76 31.22
N LEU A 745 -85.92 56.21 30.40
CA LEU A 745 -85.75 56.27 28.94
C LEU A 745 -84.60 57.22 28.52
N CYS A 746 -84.45 58.37 29.17
CA CYS A 746 -83.29 59.24 28.93
C CYS A 746 -81.97 58.51 29.24
N ALA A 747 -81.87 57.82 30.37
CA ALA A 747 -80.67 57.04 30.72
C ALA A 747 -80.41 55.88 29.75
N MET A 748 -81.47 55.26 29.21
CA MET A 748 -81.35 54.23 28.17
C MET A 748 -80.77 54.81 26.87
N ASN A 749 -81.17 56.02 26.48
CA ASN A 749 -80.61 56.71 25.31
C ASN A 749 -79.13 57.04 25.48
N ASP A 750 -78.75 57.60 26.64
CA ASP A 750 -77.34 57.89 26.94
C ASP A 750 -76.49 56.60 26.86
N ARG A 751 -77.01 55.50 27.42
CA ARG A 751 -76.31 54.22 27.38
C ARG A 751 -76.23 53.63 25.97
N ALA A 752 -77.24 53.85 25.13
CA ALA A 752 -77.20 53.43 23.74
C ALA A 752 -76.12 54.17 22.94
N ASP A 753 -75.87 55.45 23.23
CA ASP A 753 -74.75 56.21 22.64
C ASP A 753 -73.38 55.64 23.06
N ASP A 754 -73.21 55.32 24.34
CA ASP A 754 -72.00 54.67 24.85
C ASP A 754 -71.71 53.34 24.14
N LEU A 755 -72.76 52.53 23.91
CA LEU A 755 -72.63 51.25 23.20
C LEU A 755 -72.22 51.45 21.75
N ALA A 756 -72.77 52.46 21.08
CA ALA A 756 -72.37 52.82 19.74
C ALA A 756 -70.91 53.26 19.67
N ALA A 757 -70.45 54.07 20.64
CA ALA A 757 -69.06 54.52 20.71
C ALA A 757 -68.09 53.34 20.87
N ALA A 758 -68.44 52.34 21.66
CA ALA A 758 -67.61 51.15 21.91
C ALA A 758 -67.38 50.28 20.65
N GLN A 759 -68.18 50.41 19.60
CA GLN A 759 -68.04 49.62 18.37
C GLN A 759 -67.02 50.18 17.38
N LEU A 760 -66.56 51.42 17.55
CA LEU A 760 -65.64 52.11 16.65
C LEU A 760 -64.18 51.71 16.94
N ASP A 761 -63.83 50.44 16.68
CA ASP A 761 -62.50 49.87 16.95
C ASP A 761 -61.48 50.09 15.82
N ARG A 762 -60.32 50.70 16.12
CA ARG A 762 -59.29 51.09 15.12
C ARG A 762 -58.10 50.14 15.01
N GLY A 763 -58.15 48.94 15.61
CA GLY A 763 -57.00 48.02 15.70
C GLY A 763 -56.52 47.40 14.37
N PHE A 764 -57.34 47.46 13.33
CA PHE A 764 -57.00 46.97 11.97
C PHE A 764 -56.16 47.99 11.16
N LEU A 765 -56.08 49.23 11.64
CA LEU A 765 -55.20 50.22 11.05
C LEU A 765 -53.75 49.86 11.36
N ASN A 766 -52.86 50.09 10.40
CA ASN A 766 -51.43 50.13 10.64
C ASN A 766 -51.19 51.07 11.82
N GLN A 767 -50.48 50.64 12.86
CA GLN A 767 -50.32 51.44 14.08
C GLN A 767 -49.42 52.66 13.88
N ALA A 768 -48.59 52.60 12.83
CA ALA A 768 -47.71 53.69 12.40
C ALA A 768 -47.66 53.79 10.86
N PRO A 769 -48.74 54.21 10.18
CA PRO A 769 -48.74 54.43 8.74
C PRO A 769 -47.64 55.43 8.38
N ALA A 770 -46.82 55.07 7.40
CA ALA A 770 -45.60 55.81 7.04
C ALA A 770 -44.63 56.10 8.23
N GLY A 771 -44.75 55.40 9.36
CA GLY A 771 -43.99 55.66 10.58
C GLY A 771 -44.60 56.72 11.51
N VAL A 772 -45.78 57.27 11.21
CA VAL A 772 -46.51 58.21 12.07
C VAL A 772 -47.51 57.44 12.95
N PRO A 773 -47.38 57.46 14.28
CA PRO A 773 -48.35 56.84 15.18
C PRO A 773 -49.78 57.35 14.95
N LEU A 774 -50.78 56.45 14.97
CA LEU A 774 -52.19 56.79 14.74
C LEU A 774 -52.73 57.87 15.68
N GLU A 775 -52.25 57.94 16.91
CA GLU A 775 -52.65 58.91 17.95
C GLU A 775 -52.43 60.37 17.54
N ILE A 776 -51.56 60.59 16.56
CA ILE A 776 -51.20 61.91 16.05
C ILE A 776 -52.10 62.30 14.89
N LEU A 777 -52.69 61.32 14.20
CA LEU A 777 -53.52 61.57 13.03
C LEU A 777 -54.91 62.06 13.45
N PRO A 778 -55.49 63.05 12.73
CA PRO A 778 -56.77 63.67 13.07
C PRO A 778 -57.98 62.80 12.65
N LEU A 779 -57.97 61.51 13.01
CA LEU A 779 -58.95 60.50 12.57
C LEU A 779 -60.38 60.80 13.05
N ASP A 780 -60.54 61.33 14.26
CA ASP A 780 -61.87 61.64 14.82
C ASP A 780 -62.57 62.80 14.09
N SER A 781 -61.78 63.72 13.55
CA SER A 781 -62.28 64.89 12.82
C SER A 781 -62.36 64.69 11.31
N ASP A 782 -61.78 63.61 10.78
CA ASP A 782 -61.78 63.32 9.34
C ASP A 782 -63.12 62.72 8.91
N ALA A 783 -63.90 63.50 8.16
CA ALA A 783 -65.25 63.12 7.77
C ALA A 783 -65.28 61.87 6.86
N GLU A 784 -64.28 61.70 5.99
CA GLU A 784 -64.17 60.53 5.13
C GLU A 784 -63.84 59.27 5.95
N PHE A 785 -62.90 59.39 6.89
CA PHE A 785 -62.57 58.31 7.83
C PHE A 785 -63.78 57.87 8.65
N HIS A 786 -64.52 58.82 9.25
CA HIS A 786 -65.68 58.52 10.08
C HIS A 786 -66.82 57.82 9.30
N SER A 787 -67.06 58.24 8.06
CA SER A 787 -68.03 57.59 7.16
C SER A 787 -67.66 56.13 6.88
N MET A 788 -66.39 55.86 6.59
CA MET A 788 -65.90 54.49 6.41
C MET A 788 -65.95 53.68 7.70
N GLU A 789 -65.66 54.31 8.84
CA GLU A 789 -65.69 53.70 10.17
C GLU A 789 -67.11 53.20 10.53
N THR A 790 -68.12 54.05 10.36
CA THR A 790 -69.52 53.67 10.60
C THR A 790 -70.00 52.61 9.61
N ALA A 791 -69.60 52.69 8.33
CA ALA A 791 -69.91 51.66 7.34
C ALA A 791 -69.29 50.29 7.71
N ARG A 792 -68.05 50.30 8.20
CA ARG A 792 -67.37 49.10 8.70
C ARG A 792 -68.11 48.52 9.89
N VAL A 793 -68.52 49.33 10.86
CA VAL A 793 -69.29 48.86 12.04
C VAL A 793 -70.60 48.22 11.63
N LYS A 794 -71.36 48.82 10.70
CA LYS A 794 -72.63 48.23 10.20
C LYS A 794 -72.41 46.84 9.60
N LEU A 795 -71.35 46.69 8.80
CA LEU A 795 -71.02 45.40 8.20
C LEU A 795 -70.54 44.38 9.23
N LYS A 796 -69.78 44.83 10.24
CA LYS A 796 -69.24 44.01 11.33
C LYS A 796 -70.34 43.52 12.27
N LEU A 797 -71.29 44.38 12.64
CA LEU A 797 -72.41 44.01 13.51
C LEU A 797 -73.46 43.17 12.80
N SER A 798 -73.67 43.37 11.50
CA SER A 798 -74.68 42.64 10.75
C SER A 798 -74.28 41.18 10.46
N ASP A 799 -73.15 40.95 9.78
CA ASP A 799 -72.62 39.61 9.52
C ASP A 799 -71.13 39.72 9.14
N PRO A 800 -70.22 39.66 10.12
CA PRO A 800 -68.81 39.88 9.86
C PRO A 800 -68.21 38.86 8.89
N ARG A 801 -68.74 37.64 8.85
CA ARG A 801 -68.21 36.57 7.98
C ARG A 801 -68.67 36.76 6.54
N ARG A 802 -69.97 36.99 6.32
CA ARG A 802 -70.51 37.19 4.98
C ARG A 802 -70.03 38.51 4.36
N ASN A 803 -69.80 39.52 5.21
CA ASN A 803 -69.29 40.81 4.78
C ASN A 803 -67.75 40.88 4.78
N ALA A 804 -67.03 39.80 5.09
CA ALA A 804 -65.58 39.79 5.30
C ALA A 804 -64.79 40.44 4.15
N LYS A 805 -65.16 40.19 2.89
CA LYS A 805 -64.50 40.83 1.75
C LYS A 805 -64.72 42.34 1.76
N LYS A 806 -65.96 42.81 1.94
CA LYS A 806 -66.27 44.25 1.98
C LYS A 806 -65.63 44.94 3.18
N ILE A 807 -65.58 44.24 4.33
CA ILE A 807 -64.88 44.73 5.53
C ILE A 807 -63.40 44.89 5.21
N ARG A 808 -62.75 43.88 4.63
CA ARG A 808 -61.33 43.96 4.27
C ARG A 808 -61.06 45.07 3.25
N ASP A 809 -61.89 45.18 2.22
CA ASP A 809 -61.74 46.23 1.21
C ASP A 809 -61.89 47.63 1.86
N LEU A 810 -62.84 47.81 2.79
CA LEU A 810 -62.97 49.03 3.61
C LEU A 810 -61.77 49.25 4.54
N GLU A 811 -61.25 48.20 5.18
CA GLU A 811 -60.08 48.28 6.05
C GLU A 811 -58.82 48.66 5.26
N GLU A 812 -58.68 48.19 4.02
CA GLU A 812 -57.61 48.61 3.09
C GLU A 812 -57.77 50.10 2.69
N GLU A 813 -58.98 50.56 2.39
CA GLU A 813 -59.28 51.96 2.08
C GLU A 813 -59.02 52.88 3.28
N MET A 814 -59.43 52.47 4.49
CA MET A 814 -59.17 53.21 5.73
C MET A 814 -57.67 53.25 6.05
N ASN A 815 -56.93 52.16 5.82
CA ASN A 815 -55.47 52.15 5.94
C ASN A 815 -54.81 53.08 4.92
N ALA A 816 -55.31 53.12 3.69
CA ALA A 816 -54.82 54.04 2.67
C ALA A 816 -55.05 55.50 3.07
N ARG A 817 -56.23 55.84 3.61
CA ARG A 817 -56.54 57.17 4.14
C ARG A 817 -55.61 57.55 5.30
N ALA A 818 -55.39 56.63 6.26
CA ALA A 818 -54.45 56.85 7.35
C ALA A 818 -53.00 57.05 6.83
N HIS A 819 -52.63 56.37 5.75
CA HIS A 819 -51.34 56.56 5.08
C HIS A 819 -51.20 57.92 4.40
N GLU A 820 -52.25 58.44 3.78
CA GLU A 820 -52.23 59.79 3.21
C GLU A 820 -52.11 60.85 4.32
N LEU A 821 -52.91 60.74 5.38
CA LEU A 821 -52.81 61.63 6.54
C LEU A 821 -51.41 61.58 7.20
N ALA A 822 -50.79 60.41 7.24
CA ALA A 822 -49.45 60.27 7.77
C ALA A 822 -48.37 60.89 6.88
N LYS A 823 -48.51 60.83 5.54
CA LYS A 823 -47.61 61.53 4.64
C LYS A 823 -47.72 63.04 4.81
N ASP A 824 -48.93 63.55 4.96
CA ASP A 824 -49.18 64.97 5.22
C ASP A 824 -48.52 65.38 6.56
N GLN A 825 -48.65 64.54 7.59
CA GLN A 825 -48.01 64.79 8.88
C GLN A 825 -46.47 64.76 8.81
N LEU A 826 -45.89 63.81 8.08
CA LEU A 826 -44.43 63.77 7.88
C LEU A 826 -43.91 64.98 7.10
N ALA A 827 -44.66 65.45 6.10
CA ALA A 827 -44.29 66.64 5.36
C ALA A 827 -44.23 67.87 6.27
N GLU A 828 -45.16 67.96 7.23
CA GLU A 828 -45.15 69.00 8.27
C GLU A 828 -43.99 68.82 9.27
N ASP A 829 -43.66 67.58 9.65
CA ASP A 829 -42.52 67.28 10.51
C ASP A 829 -41.21 67.75 9.88
N LEU A 830 -41.05 67.50 8.57
CA LEU A 830 -39.83 67.77 7.81
C LEU A 830 -39.69 69.23 7.34
N ALA A 831 -40.69 70.09 7.55
CA ALA A 831 -40.69 71.45 7.00
C ALA A 831 -39.53 72.36 7.49
N GLY A 832 -38.93 72.05 8.65
CA GLY A 832 -37.77 72.78 9.19
C GLY A 832 -36.40 72.22 8.76
N VAL A 833 -36.40 71.10 8.03
CA VAL A 833 -35.20 70.47 7.49
C VAL A 833 -34.97 70.99 6.07
N ASP A 834 -33.72 71.29 5.72
CA ASP A 834 -33.34 71.67 4.35
C ASP A 834 -33.88 70.63 3.37
N ALA A 835 -34.59 71.10 2.35
CA ALA A 835 -35.25 70.24 1.38
C ALA A 835 -34.26 69.48 0.48
N ALA A 836 -33.01 69.96 0.37
CA ALA A 836 -31.98 69.32 -0.45
C ALA A 836 -30.54 69.48 0.11
N PRO A 837 -30.20 68.80 1.21
CA PRO A 837 -28.83 68.78 1.75
C PRO A 837 -27.85 68.20 0.72
N GLU A 838 -26.70 68.86 0.53
CA GLU A 838 -25.76 68.66 -0.60
C GLU A 838 -26.41 68.64 -2.00
N GLY A 839 -27.57 69.28 -2.13
CA GLY A 839 -28.38 69.27 -3.35
C GLY A 839 -29.17 67.98 -3.58
N ILE A 840 -29.16 66.99 -2.67
CA ILE A 840 -29.93 65.75 -2.77
C ILE A 840 -31.30 65.92 -2.10
N PRO A 841 -32.44 65.75 -2.81
CA PRO A 841 -33.77 65.86 -2.21
C PRO A 841 -34.02 64.89 -1.04
N LEU A 842 -34.68 65.37 0.04
CA LEU A 842 -34.96 64.57 1.24
C LEU A 842 -35.65 63.22 0.98
N SER A 843 -36.53 63.16 -0.02
CA SER A 843 -37.24 61.94 -0.40
C SER A 843 -36.32 60.81 -0.87
N LEU A 844 -35.11 61.14 -1.34
CA LEU A 844 -34.10 60.19 -1.79
C LEU A 844 -33.16 59.73 -0.68
N LEU A 845 -33.05 60.50 0.41
CA LEU A 845 -32.20 60.19 1.57
C LEU A 845 -32.82 59.18 2.53
N LYS A 846 -34.12 58.85 2.36
CA LYS A 846 -34.85 57.90 3.21
C LYS A 846 -34.68 58.17 4.71
N LEU A 847 -34.75 59.45 5.11
CA LEU A 847 -34.50 59.92 6.47
C LEU A 847 -35.29 59.15 7.55
N THR A 848 -36.51 58.72 7.24
CA THR A 848 -37.36 57.99 8.19
C THR A 848 -36.89 56.56 8.47
N GLU A 849 -36.02 55.99 7.64
CA GLU A 849 -35.37 54.70 7.89
C GLU A 849 -34.10 54.85 8.76
N ASP A 850 -33.55 56.07 8.88
CA ASP A 850 -32.40 56.34 9.77
C ASP A 850 -32.85 56.38 11.23
N GLY A 851 -32.35 55.45 12.05
CA GLY A 851 -32.77 55.33 13.44
C GLY A 851 -32.48 56.57 14.30
N VAL A 852 -31.42 57.33 13.98
CA VAL A 852 -31.07 58.56 14.71
C VAL A 852 -32.06 59.66 14.33
N PHE A 853 -32.27 59.90 13.04
CA PHE A 853 -33.23 60.89 12.55
C PHE A 853 -34.66 60.58 13.00
N ALA A 854 -35.10 59.32 12.84
CA ALA A 854 -36.42 58.86 13.27
C ALA A 854 -36.67 59.07 14.77
N SER A 855 -35.63 58.96 15.62
CA SER A 855 -35.75 59.20 17.06
C SER A 855 -36.00 60.68 17.42
N MET A 856 -35.62 61.62 16.56
CA MET A 856 -35.78 63.05 16.78
C MET A 856 -37.17 63.56 16.39
N VAL A 857 -37.85 62.90 15.46
CA VAL A 857 -39.18 63.32 14.98
C VAL A 857 -40.24 63.38 16.11
N PRO A 858 -40.38 62.39 17.00
CA PRO A 858 -41.30 62.48 18.14
C PRO A 858 -40.99 63.65 19.07
N TRP A 859 -39.71 63.95 19.29
CA TRP A 859 -39.29 65.08 20.11
C TRP A 859 -39.68 66.41 19.45
N LEU A 860 -39.52 66.52 18.14
CA LEU A 860 -39.95 67.71 17.39
C LEU A 860 -41.46 67.92 17.52
N ARG A 861 -42.25 66.85 17.40
CA ARG A 861 -43.71 66.91 17.57
C ARG A 861 -44.11 67.36 18.97
N GLU A 862 -43.45 66.86 20.01
CA GLU A 862 -43.72 67.28 21.40
C GLU A 862 -43.42 68.77 21.61
N LEU A 863 -42.29 69.23 21.06
CA LEU A 863 -41.90 70.64 21.15
C LEU A 863 -42.84 71.54 20.35
N LYS A 864 -43.30 71.11 19.17
CA LYS A 864 -44.25 71.85 18.32
C LYS A 864 -45.64 72.00 18.93
N LYS A 865 -45.99 71.29 20.01
CA LYS A 865 -47.25 71.53 20.75
C LYS A 865 -47.32 72.94 21.35
N ASP A 866 -46.17 73.52 21.71
CA ASP A 866 -46.04 74.92 22.12
C ASP A 866 -44.83 75.53 21.39
N PRO A 867 -44.99 75.91 20.11
CA PRO A 867 -43.89 76.34 19.29
C PRO A 867 -43.26 77.65 19.74
N GLU A 868 -44.01 78.52 20.44
CA GLU A 868 -43.50 79.77 20.98
C GLU A 868 -42.62 79.51 22.22
N ALA A 869 -43.08 78.70 23.18
CA ALA A 869 -42.30 78.40 24.38
C ALA A 869 -41.04 77.58 24.06
N ASN A 870 -41.12 76.72 23.05
CA ASN A 870 -40.06 75.77 22.70
C ASN A 870 -39.19 76.23 21.52
N ALA A 871 -39.34 77.47 21.03
CA ALA A 871 -38.73 77.94 19.79
C ALA A 871 -37.20 77.70 19.69
N GLU A 872 -36.45 77.89 20.78
CA GLU A 872 -35.00 77.65 20.80
C GLU A 872 -34.66 76.16 20.79
N GLN A 873 -35.46 75.33 21.47
CA GLN A 873 -35.28 73.88 21.49
C GLN A 873 -35.66 73.25 20.15
N ILE A 874 -36.72 73.74 19.51
CA ILE A 874 -37.13 73.38 18.15
C ILE A 874 -35.99 73.69 17.20
N ARG A 875 -35.48 74.93 17.20
CA ARG A 875 -34.37 75.33 16.32
C ARG A 875 -33.13 74.46 16.53
N ASN A 876 -32.73 74.22 17.78
CA ASN A 876 -31.59 73.35 18.09
C ASN A 876 -31.81 71.90 17.64
N LEU A 877 -33.05 71.41 17.65
CA LEU A 877 -33.38 70.07 17.20
C LEU A 877 -33.42 70.01 15.67
N GLU A 878 -34.01 71.00 15.01
CA GLU A 878 -34.01 71.15 13.55
C GLU A 878 -32.57 71.29 13.03
N ASP A 879 -31.70 72.04 13.71
CA ASP A 879 -30.27 72.12 13.38
C ASP A 879 -29.58 70.76 13.48
N LYS A 880 -29.89 69.96 14.51
CA LYS A 880 -29.39 68.58 14.62
C LYS A 880 -29.95 67.67 13.53
N MET A 881 -31.22 67.82 13.18
CA MET A 881 -31.86 67.08 12.10
C MET A 881 -31.26 67.45 10.74
N ASN A 882 -30.97 68.73 10.51
CA ASN A 882 -30.26 69.23 9.35
C ASN A 882 -28.84 68.68 9.27
N ASN A 883 -28.06 68.80 10.35
CA ASN A 883 -26.72 68.22 10.41
C ASN A 883 -26.76 66.72 10.11
N ARG A 884 -27.74 66.00 10.66
CA ARG A 884 -27.92 64.58 10.36
C ARG A 884 -28.30 64.34 8.90
N ALA A 885 -29.11 65.21 8.28
CA ALA A 885 -29.45 65.11 6.87
C ALA A 885 -28.23 65.39 5.96
N TYR A 886 -27.38 66.36 6.29
CA TYR A 886 -26.09 66.58 5.63
C TYR A 886 -25.14 65.40 5.82
N GLU A 887 -25.02 64.86 7.04
CA GLU A 887 -24.23 63.64 7.30
C GLU A 887 -24.70 62.47 6.42
N LEU A 888 -26.01 62.31 6.23
CA LEU A 888 -26.57 61.27 5.38
C LEU A 888 -26.36 61.57 3.89
N ALA A 889 -26.41 62.83 3.47
CA ALA A 889 -26.11 63.24 2.10
C ALA A 889 -24.63 63.04 1.78
N ASP A 890 -23.73 63.47 2.65
CA ASP A 890 -22.28 63.23 2.56
C ASP A 890 -21.98 61.74 2.55
N ALA A 891 -22.57 60.96 3.45
CA ALA A 891 -22.40 59.51 3.48
C ALA A 891 -22.91 58.84 2.19
N LEU A 892 -23.96 59.38 1.57
CA LEU A 892 -24.48 58.90 0.29
C LEU A 892 -23.53 59.24 -0.86
N LEU A 893 -22.98 60.45 -0.90
CA LEU A 893 -22.04 60.89 -1.93
C LEU A 893 -20.70 60.16 -1.80
N GLU A 894 -20.07 60.21 -0.62
CA GLU A 894 -18.78 59.56 -0.37
C GLU A 894 -18.86 58.04 -0.44
N GLY A 895 -19.93 57.46 0.10
CA GLY A 895 -20.16 56.02 0.10
C GLY A 895 -20.44 55.45 -1.29
N ASP A 896 -20.92 56.26 -2.24
CA ASP A 896 -21.25 55.83 -3.59
C ASP A 896 -20.17 56.15 -4.64
N ARG A 897 -18.95 56.49 -4.22
CA ARG A 897 -17.80 56.75 -5.10
C ARG A 897 -17.23 55.53 -5.83
N GLY A 898 -17.81 54.34 -5.65
CA GLY A 898 -17.34 53.09 -6.27
C GLY A 898 -17.38 53.05 -7.80
N TYR A 899 -17.97 54.04 -8.46
CA TYR A 899 -17.89 54.21 -9.92
C TYR A 899 -16.60 54.90 -10.39
N LEU A 900 -15.92 55.61 -9.49
CA LEU A 900 -14.63 56.20 -9.76
C LEU A 900 -13.58 55.10 -9.73
N ASP A 901 -12.62 55.18 -10.63
CA ASP A 901 -11.38 54.43 -10.53
C ASP A 901 -10.74 54.76 -9.16
N GLY A 902 -10.52 53.74 -8.32
CA GLY A 902 -10.05 53.94 -6.94
C GLY A 902 -8.67 54.57 -6.84
N ALA A 903 -7.91 54.55 -7.93
CA ALA A 903 -6.64 55.25 -8.04
C ALA A 903 -6.44 55.79 -9.46
N PRO A 904 -7.12 56.90 -9.85
CA PRO A 904 -6.98 57.47 -11.19
C PRO A 904 -5.51 57.79 -11.46
N GLU A 905 -4.96 57.29 -12.56
CA GLU A 905 -3.53 57.42 -12.91
C GLU A 905 -2.59 56.93 -11.77
N GLY A 906 -3.07 56.04 -10.89
CA GLY A 906 -2.35 55.50 -9.74
C GLY A 906 -2.39 56.36 -8.47
N VAL A 907 -3.10 57.49 -8.46
CA VAL A 907 -3.24 58.35 -7.26
C VAL A 907 -4.51 57.98 -6.51
N PRO A 908 -4.45 57.51 -5.25
CA PRO A 908 -5.64 57.21 -4.45
C PRO A 908 -6.63 58.39 -4.39
N LEU A 909 -7.93 58.11 -4.50
CA LEU A 909 -8.98 59.15 -4.47
C LEU A 909 -8.89 60.07 -3.23
N GLU A 910 -8.44 59.55 -2.08
CA GLU A 910 -8.24 60.29 -0.82
C GLU A 910 -7.18 61.39 -0.92
N GLU A 911 -6.22 61.23 -1.84
CA GLU A 911 -5.15 62.19 -2.08
C GLU A 911 -5.51 63.19 -3.19
N LEU A 912 -6.62 62.97 -3.88
CA LEU A 912 -7.16 63.88 -4.87
C LEU A 912 -8.10 64.90 -4.18
N PRO A 913 -8.00 66.19 -4.52
CA PRO A 913 -8.86 67.23 -3.96
C PRO A 913 -10.27 67.19 -4.60
N LEU A 914 -10.95 66.04 -4.57
CA LEU A 914 -12.22 65.79 -5.26
C LEU A 914 -13.36 66.65 -4.71
N THR A 915 -13.45 66.74 -3.38
CA THR A 915 -14.46 67.56 -2.68
C THR A 915 -14.26 69.06 -2.88
N ASN A 916 -13.02 69.49 -3.15
CA ASN A 916 -12.69 70.90 -3.40
C ASN A 916 -12.77 71.29 -4.88
N ASP A 917 -13.10 70.35 -5.78
CA ASP A 917 -13.27 70.61 -7.20
C ASP A 917 -14.76 70.84 -7.51
N ASP A 918 -15.13 72.10 -7.70
CA ASP A 918 -16.52 72.54 -7.91
C ASP A 918 -17.22 71.80 -9.07
N VAL A 919 -16.46 71.46 -10.12
CA VAL A 919 -17.00 70.78 -11.31
C VAL A 919 -17.28 69.32 -11.01
N PHE A 920 -16.36 68.66 -10.29
CA PHE A 920 -16.51 67.28 -9.84
C PHE A 920 -17.72 67.12 -8.91
N ALA A 921 -17.82 67.95 -7.87
CA ALA A 921 -18.89 67.89 -6.89
C ALA A 921 -20.29 68.02 -7.54
N LEU A 922 -20.44 68.93 -8.51
CA LEU A 922 -21.72 69.17 -9.17
C LEU A 922 -22.19 67.98 -10.02
N MET A 923 -21.25 67.27 -10.68
CA MET A 923 -21.56 66.05 -11.45
C MET A 923 -21.85 64.85 -10.54
N GLU A 924 -21.16 64.74 -9.39
CA GLU A 924 -21.35 63.69 -8.40
C GLU A 924 -22.77 63.74 -7.80
N VAL A 925 -23.25 64.93 -7.46
CA VAL A 925 -24.62 65.17 -6.98
C VAL A 925 -25.67 64.78 -8.04
N GLU A 926 -25.48 65.18 -9.30
CA GLU A 926 -26.41 64.82 -10.38
C GLU A 926 -26.48 63.31 -10.62
N ARG A 927 -25.34 62.62 -10.51
CA ARG A 927 -25.30 61.16 -10.58
C ARG A 927 -26.08 60.52 -9.42
N ALA A 928 -25.83 60.98 -8.18
CA ALA A 928 -26.49 60.46 -6.99
C ALA A 928 -28.03 60.60 -7.07
N LYS A 929 -28.52 61.76 -7.52
CA LYS A 929 -29.96 61.98 -7.76
C LYS A 929 -30.54 60.98 -8.75
N LEU A 930 -29.93 60.83 -9.93
CA LEU A 930 -30.43 59.96 -10.99
C LEU A 930 -30.47 58.50 -10.55
N LYS A 931 -29.46 58.06 -9.80
CA LYS A 931 -29.37 56.69 -9.30
C LYS A 931 -30.38 56.41 -8.19
N ALA A 932 -30.56 57.33 -7.24
CA ALA A 932 -31.51 57.16 -6.16
C ALA A 932 -32.98 57.19 -6.64
N GLN A 933 -33.29 57.97 -7.70
CA GLN A 933 -34.64 58.05 -8.26
C GLN A 933 -35.08 56.77 -8.98
N ASP A 934 -34.31 56.32 -9.98
CA ASP A 934 -34.60 55.09 -10.72
C ASP A 934 -33.30 54.53 -11.34
N PRO A 935 -32.64 53.59 -10.65
CA PRO A 935 -31.37 53.03 -11.10
C PRO A 935 -31.45 52.39 -12.50
N LYS A 936 -32.61 51.80 -12.86
CA LYS A 936 -32.75 51.05 -14.10
C LYS A 936 -33.04 51.98 -15.27
N ARG A 937 -33.95 52.93 -15.09
CA ARG A 937 -34.34 53.85 -16.16
C ARG A 937 -33.26 54.88 -16.47
N ASN A 938 -32.52 55.33 -15.46
CA ASN A 938 -31.51 56.38 -15.60
C ASN A 938 -30.11 55.83 -15.92
N ALA A 939 -29.96 54.51 -16.07
CA ALA A 939 -28.67 53.82 -16.21
C ALA A 939 -27.74 54.42 -17.28
N ALA A 940 -28.25 54.81 -18.44
CA ALA A 940 -27.42 55.36 -19.52
C ALA A 940 -26.82 56.74 -19.17
N ARG A 941 -27.61 57.62 -18.53
CA ARG A 941 -27.14 58.96 -18.15
C ARG A 941 -26.23 58.90 -16.93
N VAL A 942 -26.50 57.98 -16.01
CA VAL A 942 -25.59 57.66 -14.89
C VAL A 942 -24.24 57.20 -15.45
N ALA A 943 -24.21 56.26 -16.39
CA ALA A 943 -22.96 55.78 -17.00
C ALA A 943 -22.17 56.89 -17.73
N GLU A 944 -22.86 57.84 -18.38
CA GLU A 944 -22.21 58.99 -19.01
C GLU A 944 -21.56 59.93 -17.99
N LEU A 945 -22.25 60.24 -16.88
CA LEU A 945 -21.69 61.04 -15.79
C LEU A 945 -20.52 60.32 -15.11
N GLU A 946 -20.62 59.01 -14.91
CA GLU A 946 -19.55 58.19 -14.36
C GLU A 946 -18.28 58.27 -15.21
N LEU A 947 -18.40 58.24 -16.54
CA LEU A 947 -17.26 58.41 -17.45
C LEU A 947 -16.61 59.80 -17.29
N GLN A 948 -17.41 60.87 -17.27
CA GLN A 948 -16.92 62.26 -17.15
C GLN A 948 -16.23 62.52 -15.80
N LEU A 949 -16.81 62.00 -14.72
CA LEU A 949 -16.24 62.08 -13.38
C LEU A 949 -14.88 61.35 -13.30
N ASN A 950 -14.78 60.17 -13.92
CA ASN A 950 -13.50 59.44 -14.03
C ASN A 950 -12.45 60.21 -14.83
N GLU A 951 -12.82 60.83 -15.95
CA GLU A 951 -11.90 61.66 -16.73
C GLU A 951 -11.39 62.87 -15.93
N MET A 952 -12.27 63.51 -15.15
CA MET A 952 -11.88 64.63 -14.29
C MET A 952 -10.96 64.18 -13.15
N ALA A 953 -11.25 63.04 -12.52
CA ALA A 953 -10.41 62.45 -11.48
C ALA A 953 -9.01 62.10 -12.04
N ALA A 954 -8.93 61.53 -13.25
CA ALA A 954 -7.65 61.27 -13.93
C ALA A 954 -6.90 62.57 -14.29
N LYS A 955 -7.60 63.66 -14.61
CA LYS A 955 -6.97 64.98 -14.81
C LYS A 955 -6.38 65.55 -13.52
N LEU A 956 -7.10 65.45 -12.40
CA LEU A 956 -6.60 65.86 -11.10
C LEU A 956 -5.38 65.04 -10.67
N ALA A 957 -5.42 63.71 -10.88
CA ALA A 957 -4.30 62.83 -10.60
C ALA A 957 -3.04 63.19 -11.38
N ARG A 958 -3.13 63.44 -12.69
CA ARG A 958 -1.97 63.87 -13.49
C ARG A 958 -1.32 65.15 -12.97
N ASN A 959 -2.11 66.10 -12.45
CA ASN A 959 -1.57 67.32 -11.86
C ASN A 959 -0.79 67.00 -10.57
N VAL A 960 -1.29 66.09 -9.73
CA VAL A 960 -0.60 65.67 -8.51
C VAL A 960 0.73 64.95 -8.85
N LEU A 961 0.72 64.02 -9.81
CA LEU A 961 1.94 63.34 -10.26
C LEU A 961 3.00 64.32 -10.78
N ALA A 962 2.60 65.33 -11.54
CA ALA A 962 3.53 66.36 -12.03
C ALA A 962 4.17 67.19 -10.89
N GLU A 963 3.41 67.48 -9.82
CA GLU A 963 3.94 68.18 -8.64
C GLU A 963 4.90 67.31 -7.82
N ASP A 964 4.71 65.99 -7.80
CA ASP A 964 5.62 65.07 -7.11
C ASP A 964 7.02 65.12 -7.71
N LEU A 965 7.12 65.13 -9.05
CA LEU A 965 8.39 65.13 -9.78
C LEU A 965 9.16 66.47 -9.73
N LYS A 966 8.55 67.56 -9.24
CA LYS A 966 9.26 68.82 -9.04
C LYS A 966 10.33 68.69 -7.96
N GLY A 967 11.59 68.90 -8.37
CA GLY A 967 12.77 68.86 -7.50
C GLY A 967 13.80 67.78 -7.86
N PHE A 968 13.44 66.82 -8.74
CA PHE A 968 14.36 65.83 -9.30
C PHE A 968 15.06 66.37 -10.55
N ALA A 969 16.15 65.72 -10.97
CA ALA A 969 16.84 66.09 -12.21
C ALA A 969 15.92 65.88 -13.42
N SER A 970 16.12 66.68 -14.48
CA SER A 970 15.30 66.59 -15.69
C SER A 970 15.62 65.38 -16.57
N GLN A 971 16.77 64.73 -16.35
CA GLN A 971 17.21 63.55 -17.09
C GLN A 971 18.16 62.67 -16.26
N TYR A 972 18.08 61.35 -16.46
CA TYR A 972 18.96 60.34 -15.85
C TYR A 972 19.47 59.39 -16.95
N GLU A 973 20.79 59.13 -16.98
CA GLU A 973 21.46 58.32 -18.02
C GLU A 973 21.11 58.74 -19.47
N GLY A 974 20.72 60.00 -19.68
CA GLY A 974 20.31 60.55 -20.99
C GLY A 974 18.83 60.40 -21.34
N VAL A 975 18.00 59.80 -20.47
CA VAL A 975 16.55 59.70 -20.65
C VAL A 975 15.84 60.77 -19.82
N ALA A 976 14.84 61.46 -20.40
CA ALA A 976 14.06 62.47 -19.69
C ALA A 976 13.23 61.82 -18.56
N THR A 977 13.21 62.43 -17.37
CA THR A 977 12.57 61.86 -16.17
C THR A 977 11.07 61.61 -16.36
N GLU A 978 10.40 62.43 -17.16
CA GLU A 978 9.00 62.22 -17.54
C GLU A 978 8.79 60.94 -18.37
N GLN A 979 9.75 60.57 -19.22
CA GLN A 979 9.68 59.36 -20.05
C GLN A 979 9.91 58.09 -19.23
N LEU A 980 10.66 58.19 -18.13
CA LEU A 980 10.88 57.07 -17.20
C LEU A 980 9.60 56.68 -16.46
N LYS A 981 8.58 57.56 -16.44
CA LYS A 981 7.31 57.39 -15.69
C LYS A 981 7.55 56.82 -14.28
N PRO A 982 8.30 57.51 -13.41
CA PRO A 982 8.72 56.94 -12.12
C PRO A 982 7.56 56.48 -11.26
N HIS A 983 6.38 57.10 -11.36
CA HIS A 983 5.18 56.69 -10.63
C HIS A 983 4.65 55.30 -10.95
N ASN A 984 5.03 54.74 -12.11
CA ASN A 984 4.69 53.35 -12.43
C ASN A 984 5.63 52.37 -11.72
N ASP A 985 6.77 52.83 -11.23
CA ASP A 985 7.66 52.02 -10.40
C ASP A 985 7.08 51.93 -8.98
N ARG A 986 6.92 50.68 -8.51
CA ARG A 986 6.29 50.37 -7.22
C ARG A 986 7.04 51.00 -6.05
N GLU A 987 8.37 51.05 -6.12
CA GLU A 987 9.18 51.64 -5.06
C GLU A 987 9.05 53.15 -5.03
N PHE A 988 9.24 53.79 -6.18
CA PHE A 988 9.07 55.22 -6.29
C PHE A 988 7.66 55.63 -5.83
N ALA A 989 6.62 54.93 -6.29
CA ALA A 989 5.24 55.15 -5.87
C ALA A 989 5.03 54.97 -4.36
N SER A 990 5.67 53.99 -3.71
CA SER A 990 5.56 53.77 -2.26
C SER A 990 6.11 54.94 -1.41
N LEU A 991 6.95 55.78 -2.00
CA LEU A 991 7.60 56.91 -1.34
C LEU A 991 6.90 58.23 -1.56
N VAL A 992 6.01 58.26 -2.54
CA VAL A 992 5.26 59.44 -2.90
C VAL A 992 4.35 59.92 -1.75
N PRO A 993 3.60 59.07 -1.01
CA PRO A 993 2.78 59.53 0.11
C PRO A 993 3.61 60.25 1.18
N GLU A 994 4.77 59.69 1.52
CA GLU A 994 5.72 60.30 2.46
C GLU A 994 6.33 61.59 1.90
N LEU A 995 6.62 61.65 0.60
CA LEU A 995 7.05 62.87 -0.08
C LEU A 995 5.98 63.96 0.02
N ARG A 996 4.72 63.63 -0.25
CA ARG A 996 3.57 64.55 -0.19
C ARG A 996 3.35 65.04 1.25
N ARG A 997 3.42 64.15 2.23
CA ARG A 997 3.36 64.49 3.67
C ARG A 997 4.49 65.44 4.08
N LEU A 998 5.73 65.11 3.70
CA LEU A 998 6.92 65.88 4.06
C LEU A 998 6.96 67.24 3.34
N LYS A 999 6.48 67.33 2.10
CA LYS A 999 6.31 68.61 1.38
C LYS A 999 5.32 69.54 2.09
N LYS A 1000 4.26 68.99 2.70
CA LYS A 1000 3.22 69.76 3.40
C LYS A 1000 3.67 70.26 4.77
N GLU A 1001 4.19 69.37 5.63
CA GLU A 1001 4.41 69.67 7.06
C GLU A 1001 5.76 69.12 7.63
N GLY A 1002 6.65 68.59 6.79
CA GLY A 1002 7.85 67.87 7.22
C GLY A 1002 9.11 68.72 7.48
N PRO A 1003 10.05 68.26 8.34
CA PRO A 1003 11.36 68.88 8.50
C PRO A 1003 12.21 68.81 7.22
N LYS A 1004 12.83 69.93 6.82
CA LYS A 1004 13.59 70.05 5.55
C LYS A 1004 14.71 69.03 5.37
N ASN A 1005 15.39 68.63 6.44
CA ASN A 1005 16.45 67.62 6.40
C ASN A 1005 15.91 66.22 6.09
N VAL A 1006 14.76 65.86 6.67
CA VAL A 1006 14.08 64.58 6.41
C VAL A 1006 13.57 64.54 4.97
N LEU A 1007 12.96 65.64 4.50
CA LEU A 1007 12.54 65.78 3.10
C LEU A 1007 13.71 65.62 2.12
N ARG A 1008 14.87 66.24 2.39
CA ARG A 1008 16.04 66.12 1.52
C ARG A 1008 16.55 64.68 1.45
N ASN A 1009 16.69 63.99 2.58
CA ASN A 1009 17.16 62.61 2.60
C ASN A 1009 16.19 61.68 1.87
N HIS A 1010 14.88 61.90 2.03
CA HIS A 1010 13.84 61.18 1.30
C HIS A 1010 13.93 61.42 -0.21
N MET A 1011 14.15 62.67 -0.64
CA MET A 1011 14.37 63.01 -2.04
C MET A 1011 15.65 62.37 -2.61
N GLU A 1012 16.75 62.31 -1.85
CA GLU A 1012 17.98 61.61 -2.30
C GLU A 1012 17.74 60.10 -2.51
N GLU A 1013 16.92 59.49 -1.67
CA GLU A 1013 16.55 58.08 -1.81
C GLU A 1013 15.68 57.84 -3.05
N MET A 1014 14.71 58.72 -3.29
CA MET A 1014 13.91 58.71 -4.51
C MET A 1014 14.77 58.98 -5.77
N ASP A 1015 15.76 59.87 -5.69
CA ASP A 1015 16.71 60.17 -6.78
C ASP A 1015 17.52 58.95 -7.20
N ASN A 1016 18.02 58.19 -6.21
CA ASN A 1016 18.73 56.94 -6.47
C ASN A 1016 17.83 55.93 -7.18
N ARG A 1017 16.55 55.83 -6.78
CA ARG A 1017 15.59 54.94 -7.44
C ARG A 1017 15.33 55.34 -8.89
N ILE A 1018 15.18 56.63 -9.20
CA ILE A 1018 15.05 57.10 -10.59
C ILE A 1018 16.27 56.70 -11.42
N ARG A 1019 17.47 56.76 -10.85
CA ARG A 1019 18.70 56.34 -11.54
C ARG A 1019 18.72 54.83 -11.86
N GLU A 1020 18.19 53.99 -10.98
CA GLU A 1020 18.03 52.55 -11.24
C GLU A 1020 17.02 52.30 -12.36
N ILE A 1021 15.87 52.98 -12.32
CA ILE A 1021 14.85 52.91 -13.38
C ILE A 1021 15.46 53.31 -14.73
N ALA A 1022 16.32 54.33 -14.77
CA ALA A 1022 17.00 54.75 -15.99
C ALA A 1022 17.95 53.68 -16.56
N LYS A 1023 18.67 52.95 -15.70
CA LYS A 1023 19.53 51.83 -16.11
C LYS A 1023 18.72 50.64 -16.61
N GLU A 1024 17.65 50.30 -15.92
CA GLU A 1024 16.73 49.24 -16.33
C GLU A 1024 16.04 49.56 -17.67
N PHE A 1025 15.75 50.85 -17.91
CA PHE A 1025 15.17 51.30 -19.17
C PHE A 1025 16.15 51.17 -20.36
N LEU A 1026 17.45 51.41 -20.16
CA LEU A 1026 18.46 51.37 -21.22
C LEU A 1026 19.02 49.97 -21.49
N ASP A 1027 19.45 49.28 -20.43
CA ASP A 1027 20.15 48.00 -20.52
C ASP A 1027 19.22 46.79 -20.26
N GLY A 1028 17.94 47.04 -19.97
CA GLY A 1028 16.96 46.03 -19.60
C GLY A 1028 17.10 45.53 -18.16
N ASP A 1029 16.29 44.54 -17.80
CA ASP A 1029 16.16 44.02 -16.42
C ASP A 1029 17.43 43.30 -15.90
N LEU A 1030 18.32 42.87 -16.80
CA LEU A 1030 19.51 42.06 -16.51
C LEU A 1030 20.83 42.84 -16.64
N TRP A 1031 20.79 44.16 -16.44
CA TRP A 1031 21.92 45.08 -16.65
C TRP A 1031 23.17 44.78 -15.80
N PHE A 1032 23.03 44.05 -14.68
CA PHE A 1032 24.11 43.72 -13.75
C PHE A 1032 25.01 42.54 -14.19
N LEU A 1033 24.67 41.84 -15.28
CA LEU A 1033 25.45 40.72 -15.82
C LEU A 1033 26.65 41.17 -16.67
N ASP A 1034 27.76 40.41 -16.62
CA ASP A 1034 28.92 40.65 -17.50
C ASP A 1034 28.57 40.36 -18.96
N LYS A 1035 29.01 41.18 -19.92
CA LYS A 1035 28.63 41.03 -21.34
C LYS A 1035 29.21 39.79 -22.05
N VAL A 1036 30.33 39.25 -21.54
CA VAL A 1036 31.06 38.11 -22.15
C VAL A 1036 31.55 37.13 -21.07
N PRO A 1037 30.66 36.48 -20.30
CA PRO A 1037 31.04 35.54 -19.24
C PRO A 1037 31.80 34.33 -19.83
N GLU A 1038 32.90 33.92 -19.20
CA GLU A 1038 33.74 32.77 -19.62
C GLU A 1038 34.22 32.81 -21.10
N GLY A 1039 34.20 33.97 -21.75
CA GLY A 1039 34.52 34.13 -23.18
C GLY A 1039 33.34 33.83 -24.13
N VAL A 1040 32.12 33.69 -23.61
CA VAL A 1040 30.89 33.51 -24.36
C VAL A 1040 30.07 34.81 -24.29
N PRO A 1041 29.75 35.48 -25.40
CA PRO A 1041 28.86 36.64 -25.38
C PRO A 1041 27.48 36.27 -24.80
N LEU A 1042 26.91 37.12 -23.93
CA LEU A 1042 25.63 36.86 -23.25
C LEU A 1042 24.51 36.45 -24.20
N GLU A 1043 24.52 36.97 -25.42
CA GLU A 1043 23.51 36.67 -26.43
C GLU A 1043 23.46 35.19 -26.87
N TYR A 1044 24.49 34.40 -26.55
CA TYR A 1044 24.57 32.96 -26.80
C TYR A 1044 24.43 32.14 -25.51
N VAL A 1045 24.35 32.79 -24.35
CA VAL A 1045 24.11 32.12 -23.08
C VAL A 1045 22.60 31.92 -22.94
N PRO A 1046 22.11 30.67 -22.79
CA PRO A 1046 20.68 30.38 -22.71
C PRO A 1046 20.16 30.72 -21.32
N LEU A 1047 20.07 32.02 -21.02
CA LEU A 1047 19.48 32.51 -19.77
C LEU A 1047 17.98 32.24 -19.75
N ALA A 1048 17.32 32.49 -20.89
CA ALA A 1048 15.90 32.21 -21.07
C ALA A 1048 15.67 30.69 -21.14
N GLY A 1049 15.02 30.15 -20.12
CA GLY A 1049 14.69 28.72 -19.98
C GLY A 1049 15.55 27.91 -19.02
N ASP A 1050 16.60 28.48 -18.42
CA ASP A 1050 17.28 27.82 -17.29
C ASP A 1050 16.42 27.96 -16.03
N GLU A 1051 15.95 26.84 -15.48
CA GLU A 1051 15.04 26.85 -14.33
C GLU A 1051 15.62 27.60 -13.14
N LYS A 1052 16.91 27.40 -12.81
CA LYS A 1052 17.56 28.11 -11.69
C LYS A 1052 17.73 29.60 -11.94
N PHE A 1053 18.12 29.99 -13.16
CA PHE A 1053 18.25 31.38 -13.52
C PHE A 1053 16.88 32.07 -13.54
N GLU A 1054 15.84 31.39 -14.03
CA GLU A 1054 14.46 31.89 -13.98
C GLU A 1054 13.91 31.87 -12.54
N GLU A 1055 14.25 30.90 -11.69
CA GLU A 1055 13.92 30.89 -10.27
C GLU A 1055 14.55 32.08 -9.56
N LEU A 1056 15.85 32.34 -9.77
CA LEU A 1056 16.53 33.51 -9.22
C LEU A 1056 15.97 34.80 -9.83
N ARG A 1057 15.62 34.81 -11.12
CA ARG A 1057 14.98 35.96 -11.76
C ARG A 1057 13.59 36.20 -11.20
N HIS A 1058 12.82 35.14 -10.92
CA HIS A 1058 11.52 35.19 -10.28
C HIS A 1058 11.64 35.55 -8.81
N GLU A 1059 12.66 35.08 -8.11
CA GLU A 1059 12.96 35.46 -6.73
C GLU A 1059 13.37 36.92 -6.69
N ARG A 1060 14.26 37.38 -7.56
CA ARG A 1060 14.60 38.80 -7.71
C ARG A 1060 13.37 39.62 -8.05
N ALA A 1061 12.53 39.16 -8.97
CA ALA A 1061 11.27 39.83 -9.31
C ALA A 1061 10.28 39.82 -8.14
N ALA A 1062 10.22 38.74 -7.36
CA ALA A 1062 9.37 38.60 -6.19
C ALA A 1062 9.89 39.46 -5.04
N LEU A 1063 11.19 39.54 -4.79
CA LEU A 1063 11.84 40.43 -3.83
C LEU A 1063 11.70 41.90 -4.25
N LYS A 1064 11.75 42.18 -5.55
CA LYS A 1064 11.45 43.52 -6.09
C LYS A 1064 9.97 43.88 -5.96
N ALA A 1065 9.10 42.88 -6.07
CA ALA A 1065 7.67 43.08 -5.83
C ALA A 1065 7.36 43.19 -4.32
N ASP A 1066 8.01 42.40 -3.48
CA ASP A 1066 7.77 42.26 -2.05
C ASP A 1066 8.77 43.11 -1.26
N GLU A 1067 8.40 44.33 -0.89
CA GLU A 1067 9.22 45.22 -0.06
C GLU A 1067 10.73 45.30 -0.43
N PRO A 1068 11.06 45.70 -1.68
CA PRO A 1068 12.42 45.71 -2.22
C PRO A 1068 13.48 46.37 -1.33
N ARG A 1069 13.10 47.42 -0.58
CA ARG A 1069 14.00 48.09 0.36
C ARG A 1069 14.50 47.19 1.48
N LYS A 1070 13.58 46.45 2.13
CA LYS A 1070 13.97 45.49 3.18
C LYS A 1070 14.75 44.32 2.58
N ASN A 1071 14.41 43.99 1.33
CA ASN A 1071 15.05 42.92 0.58
C ASN A 1071 16.29 43.37 -0.20
N ALA A 1072 16.80 44.61 -0.02
CA ALA A 1072 17.89 45.13 -0.86
C ALA A 1072 19.14 44.25 -0.83
N ASP A 1073 19.56 43.80 0.35
CA ASP A 1073 20.70 42.87 0.50
C ASP A 1073 20.41 41.52 -0.19
N ARG A 1074 19.19 41.02 -0.09
CA ARG A 1074 18.75 39.76 -0.74
C ARG A 1074 18.64 39.90 -2.25
N ILE A 1075 18.19 41.05 -2.76
CA ILE A 1075 18.16 41.35 -4.19
C ILE A 1075 19.59 41.34 -4.72
N LYS A 1076 20.53 41.97 -4.01
CA LYS A 1076 21.93 41.96 -4.38
C LYS A 1076 22.54 40.56 -4.34
N GLU A 1077 22.27 39.78 -3.30
CA GLU A 1077 22.68 38.37 -3.24
C GLU A 1077 22.10 37.57 -4.41
N CYS A 1078 20.85 37.84 -4.78
CA CYS A 1078 20.19 37.21 -5.92
C CYS A 1078 20.82 37.64 -7.26
N GLU A 1079 21.15 38.91 -7.43
CA GLU A 1079 21.88 39.43 -8.60
C GLU A 1079 23.27 38.82 -8.73
N ASP A 1080 24.02 38.72 -7.62
CA ASP A 1080 25.32 38.05 -7.57
C ASP A 1080 25.19 36.55 -7.90
N ALA A 1081 24.13 35.90 -7.42
CA ALA A 1081 23.81 34.51 -7.75
C ALA A 1081 23.43 34.32 -9.21
N MET A 1082 22.63 35.21 -9.79
CA MET A 1082 22.28 35.23 -11.21
C MET A 1082 23.53 35.45 -12.07
N LYS A 1083 24.42 36.36 -11.66
CA LYS A 1083 25.71 36.57 -12.31
C LYS A 1083 26.59 35.31 -12.24
N LYS A 1084 26.67 34.66 -11.08
CA LYS A 1084 27.38 33.39 -10.96
C LYS A 1084 26.75 32.32 -11.86
N ARG A 1085 25.42 32.25 -11.94
CA ARG A 1085 24.69 31.30 -12.78
C ARG A 1085 24.90 31.57 -14.26
N SER A 1086 25.00 32.83 -14.69
CA SER A 1086 25.33 33.16 -16.09
C SER A 1086 26.73 32.70 -16.48
N HIS A 1087 27.71 32.76 -15.56
CA HIS A 1087 29.04 32.16 -15.75
C HIS A 1087 29.01 30.63 -15.80
N GLU A 1088 28.18 29.98 -14.97
CA GLU A 1088 27.97 28.52 -15.05
C GLU A 1088 27.39 28.13 -16.41
N LEU A 1089 26.32 28.81 -16.86
CA LEU A 1089 25.70 28.55 -18.16
C LEU A 1089 26.64 28.87 -19.32
N ALA A 1090 27.46 29.92 -19.22
CA ALA A 1090 28.47 30.22 -20.22
C ALA A 1090 29.54 29.12 -20.29
N ARG A 1091 29.93 28.55 -19.15
CA ARG A 1091 30.83 27.39 -19.10
C ARG A 1091 30.19 26.17 -19.76
N ASP A 1092 28.90 25.92 -19.51
CA ASP A 1092 28.15 24.84 -20.16
C ASP A 1092 28.06 25.05 -21.67
N VAL A 1093 27.76 26.26 -22.14
CA VAL A 1093 27.77 26.61 -23.58
C VAL A 1093 29.15 26.39 -24.17
N ARG A 1094 30.20 26.82 -23.45
CA ARG A 1094 31.58 26.63 -23.86
C ARG A 1094 31.88 25.15 -24.04
N GLU A 1095 31.51 24.30 -23.09
CA GLU A 1095 31.64 22.84 -23.19
C GLU A 1095 30.87 22.28 -24.39
N ARG A 1096 29.62 22.72 -24.60
CA ARG A 1096 28.74 22.31 -25.71
C ARG A 1096 29.15 22.86 -27.08
N ASP A 1097 30.07 23.82 -27.18
CA ASP A 1097 30.59 24.27 -28.48
C ASP A 1097 31.15 23.09 -29.27
N LEU A 1098 31.75 22.13 -28.57
CA LEU A 1098 32.39 20.95 -29.13
C LEU A 1098 31.45 19.73 -29.19
N ASP A 1099 30.15 19.90 -28.87
CA ASP A 1099 29.16 18.85 -29.05
C ASP A 1099 29.02 18.49 -30.53
N GLY A 1100 28.94 17.19 -30.80
CA GLY A 1100 28.90 16.63 -32.16
C GLY A 1100 30.27 16.48 -32.82
N ILE A 1101 31.33 17.02 -32.19
CA ILE A 1101 32.70 16.74 -32.59
C ILE A 1101 33.14 15.43 -31.95
N GLU A 1102 33.87 14.62 -32.70
CA GLU A 1102 34.48 13.39 -32.22
C GLU A 1102 35.30 13.68 -30.94
N ARG A 1103 34.97 13.04 -29.82
CA ARG A 1103 35.60 13.33 -28.51
C ARG A 1103 37.07 12.92 -28.44
N LYS A 1104 37.47 11.99 -29.29
CA LYS A 1104 38.84 11.48 -29.36
C LYS A 1104 39.28 11.32 -30.81
N PRO A 1105 39.46 12.43 -31.56
CA PRO A 1105 39.96 12.36 -32.93
C PRO A 1105 41.30 11.62 -32.93
N TYR A 1106 41.38 10.50 -33.65
CA TYR A 1106 42.54 9.60 -33.63
C TYR A 1106 43.00 9.23 -32.20
N ASP A 1107 42.06 8.96 -31.29
CA ASP A 1107 42.28 8.60 -29.89
C ASP A 1107 42.92 9.68 -28.99
N ILE A 1108 43.19 10.87 -29.52
CA ILE A 1108 43.64 12.02 -28.71
C ILE A 1108 42.42 12.72 -28.12
N PRO A 1109 42.31 12.85 -26.78
CA PRO A 1109 41.23 13.59 -26.15
C PRO A 1109 41.14 15.02 -26.68
N LEU A 1110 39.92 15.43 -27.05
CA LEU A 1110 39.64 16.74 -27.63
C LEU A 1110 40.15 17.90 -26.74
N ASP A 1111 40.11 17.71 -25.42
CA ASP A 1111 40.56 18.70 -24.42
C ASP A 1111 42.09 18.88 -24.39
N CYS A 1112 42.85 17.91 -24.90
CA CYS A 1112 44.30 18.04 -25.07
C CYS A 1112 44.65 18.83 -26.33
N LEU A 1113 43.72 18.95 -27.29
CA LEU A 1113 43.94 19.68 -28.53
C LEU A 1113 43.70 21.18 -28.31
N PRO A 1114 44.60 22.06 -28.79
CA PRO A 1114 44.47 23.51 -28.65
C PRO A 1114 43.45 24.09 -29.65
N LEU A 1115 42.22 23.58 -29.64
CA LEU A 1115 41.17 23.94 -30.59
C LEU A 1115 40.68 25.38 -30.42
N ARG A 1116 40.74 25.94 -29.21
CA ARG A 1116 40.26 27.30 -28.95
C ARG A 1116 41.31 28.34 -29.29
N GLU A 1117 42.58 27.96 -29.16
CA GLU A 1117 43.75 28.74 -29.56
C GLU A 1117 43.99 28.68 -31.07
N ASP A 1118 43.53 27.62 -31.75
CA ASP A 1118 43.62 27.51 -33.20
C ASP A 1118 42.77 28.61 -33.89
N PRO A 1119 43.38 29.46 -34.73
CA PRO A 1119 42.68 30.59 -35.35
C PRO A 1119 41.53 30.19 -36.29
N VAL A 1120 41.59 28.98 -36.87
CA VAL A 1120 40.55 28.48 -37.77
C VAL A 1120 39.38 27.94 -36.95
N ALA A 1121 39.65 27.07 -35.98
CA ALA A 1121 38.64 26.51 -35.10
C ALA A 1121 37.93 27.58 -34.24
N SER A 1122 38.65 28.59 -33.72
CA SER A 1122 38.04 29.70 -32.99
C SER A 1122 36.98 30.45 -33.83
N LYS A 1123 37.27 30.69 -35.13
CA LYS A 1123 36.30 31.31 -36.05
C LYS A 1123 35.11 30.39 -36.34
N LEU A 1124 35.34 29.08 -36.46
CA LEU A 1124 34.29 28.10 -36.64
C LEU A 1124 33.37 28.01 -35.42
N ILE A 1125 33.92 28.04 -34.19
CA ILE A 1125 33.15 28.03 -32.94
C ILE A 1125 32.20 29.24 -32.88
N SER A 1126 32.67 30.44 -33.21
CA SER A 1126 31.80 31.63 -33.23
C SER A 1126 30.66 31.51 -34.24
N ARG A 1127 30.94 31.03 -35.46
CA ARG A 1127 29.91 30.77 -36.48
C ARG A 1127 28.96 29.65 -36.07
N LEU A 1128 29.47 28.64 -35.35
CA LEU A 1128 28.69 27.53 -34.84
C LEU A 1128 27.70 28.00 -33.78
N ARG A 1129 28.12 28.87 -32.86
CA ARG A 1129 27.23 29.50 -31.86
C ARG A 1129 26.12 30.30 -32.53
N GLU A 1130 26.46 31.09 -33.54
CA GLU A 1130 25.49 31.85 -34.34
C GLU A 1130 24.48 30.93 -35.05
N ALA A 1131 24.97 29.87 -35.71
CA ALA A 1131 24.12 28.89 -36.37
C ALA A 1131 23.24 28.10 -35.38
N LYS A 1132 23.77 27.71 -34.22
CA LYS A 1132 23.06 27.01 -33.14
C LYS A 1132 21.91 27.85 -32.58
N LYS A 1133 22.11 29.17 -32.44
CA LYS A 1133 21.05 30.11 -32.04
C LYS A 1133 19.89 30.16 -33.05
N GLY A 1134 20.16 29.96 -34.35
CA GLY A 1134 19.19 30.00 -35.44
C GLY A 1134 18.52 28.66 -35.82
N VAL A 1135 18.69 27.60 -35.02
CA VAL A 1135 18.30 26.20 -35.35
C VAL A 1135 16.79 25.98 -35.64
N GLY A 1136 15.93 26.97 -35.40
CA GLY A 1136 14.52 26.91 -35.78
C GLY A 1136 14.26 26.72 -37.29
N SER A 1137 15.21 27.04 -38.16
CA SER A 1137 15.09 26.85 -39.62
C SER A 1137 15.86 25.60 -40.11
N PRO A 1138 15.34 24.83 -41.08
CA PRO A 1138 16.07 23.72 -41.71
C PRO A 1138 17.44 24.14 -42.24
N ALA A 1139 17.56 25.38 -42.75
CA ALA A 1139 18.82 25.96 -43.20
C ALA A 1139 19.84 26.10 -42.05
N GLY A 1140 19.37 26.39 -40.82
CA GLY A 1140 20.18 26.49 -39.61
C GLY A 1140 20.73 25.13 -39.17
N LYS A 1141 19.92 24.07 -39.17
CA LYS A 1141 20.40 22.70 -38.87
C LYS A 1141 21.47 22.24 -39.86
N GLY A 1142 21.27 22.50 -41.16
CA GLY A 1142 22.27 22.18 -42.19
C GLY A 1142 23.57 22.98 -42.02
N ALA A 1143 23.49 24.24 -41.62
CA ALA A 1143 24.67 25.06 -41.33
C ALA A 1143 25.42 24.57 -40.07
N VAL A 1144 24.70 24.21 -39.00
CA VAL A 1144 25.31 23.64 -37.78
C VAL A 1144 26.05 22.35 -38.10
N SER A 1145 25.44 21.42 -38.84
CA SER A 1145 26.09 20.16 -39.23
C SER A 1145 27.35 20.43 -40.05
N LYS A 1146 27.29 21.30 -41.06
CA LYS A 1146 28.47 21.64 -41.88
C LYS A 1146 29.60 22.25 -41.05
N LEU A 1147 29.28 23.16 -40.13
CA LEU A 1147 30.27 23.78 -39.27
C LEU A 1147 30.85 22.79 -38.25
N GLN A 1148 30.05 21.84 -37.75
CA GLN A 1148 30.55 20.74 -36.92
C GLN A 1148 31.46 19.82 -37.73
N ASP A 1149 31.11 19.48 -38.97
CA ASP A 1149 31.93 18.66 -39.84
C ASP A 1149 33.27 19.37 -40.12
N GLU A 1150 33.25 20.67 -40.47
CA GLU A 1150 34.47 21.47 -40.69
C GLU A 1150 35.34 21.58 -39.42
N LEU A 1151 34.72 21.75 -38.25
CA LEU A 1151 35.43 21.81 -36.98
C LEU A 1151 35.99 20.43 -36.59
N GLY A 1152 35.27 19.36 -36.91
CA GLY A 1152 35.69 17.98 -36.69
C GLY A 1152 36.83 17.57 -37.62
N GLU A 1153 36.79 17.98 -38.89
CA GLU A 1153 37.92 17.86 -39.82
C GLU A 1153 39.14 18.61 -39.30
N ARG A 1154 38.95 19.83 -38.77
CA ARG A 1154 40.06 20.59 -38.18
C ARG A 1154 40.63 19.90 -36.93
N ALA A 1155 39.77 19.35 -36.07
CA ALA A 1155 40.19 18.60 -34.89
C ALA A 1155 40.95 17.32 -35.27
N ARG A 1156 40.48 16.56 -36.27
CA ARG A 1156 41.19 15.41 -36.84
C ARG A 1156 42.53 15.81 -37.44
N GLY A 1157 42.60 16.93 -38.16
CA GLY A 1157 43.86 17.46 -38.68
C GLY A 1157 44.86 17.76 -37.57
N LEU A 1158 44.44 18.43 -36.49
CA LEU A 1158 45.31 18.72 -35.35
C LEU A 1158 45.76 17.45 -34.60
N ALA A 1159 44.87 16.48 -34.44
CA ALA A 1159 45.21 15.20 -33.83
C ALA A 1159 46.20 14.41 -34.69
N TRP A 1160 45.95 14.33 -36.00
CA TRP A 1160 46.87 13.67 -36.94
C TRP A 1160 48.25 14.33 -36.96
N ASP A 1161 48.30 15.67 -36.99
CA ASP A 1161 49.55 16.42 -36.92
C ASP A 1161 50.30 16.15 -35.61
N ALA A 1162 49.59 15.97 -34.49
CA ALA A 1162 50.19 15.63 -33.19
C ALA A 1162 50.74 14.20 -33.12
N LEU A 1163 50.10 13.24 -33.81
CA LEU A 1163 50.57 11.86 -33.93
C LEU A 1163 51.74 11.76 -34.91
N ALA A 1164 51.46 12.00 -36.20
CA ALA A 1164 52.35 11.66 -37.29
C ALA A 1164 53.36 12.77 -37.64
N GLY A 1165 53.05 14.04 -37.32
CA GLY A 1165 53.84 15.20 -37.77
C GLY A 1165 55.29 15.21 -37.27
N ASP A 1166 55.57 14.49 -36.18
CA ASP A 1166 56.89 14.42 -35.56
C ASP A 1166 57.62 13.08 -35.75
N ARG A 1167 57.07 12.11 -36.49
CA ARG A 1167 57.65 10.76 -36.62
C ARG A 1167 59.13 10.76 -36.99
N GLY A 1168 59.52 11.59 -37.96
CA GLY A 1168 60.92 11.70 -38.40
C GLY A 1168 61.89 12.31 -37.38
N LYS A 1169 61.40 12.78 -36.23
CA LYS A 1169 62.25 13.32 -35.15
C LYS A 1169 62.63 12.26 -34.12
N TYR A 1170 61.79 11.24 -33.93
CA TYR A 1170 61.96 10.26 -32.85
C TYR A 1170 62.08 8.82 -33.36
N LEU A 1171 61.59 8.49 -34.55
CA LEU A 1171 61.79 7.16 -35.14
C LEU A 1171 63.10 7.10 -35.93
N ASP A 1172 63.82 6.00 -35.77
CA ASP A 1172 64.98 5.66 -36.60
C ASP A 1172 64.57 5.46 -38.07
N ASN A 1173 65.25 6.13 -39.01
CA ASN A 1173 64.83 6.15 -40.42
C ASN A 1173 64.99 4.82 -41.17
N ASN A 1174 65.79 3.89 -40.65
CA ASN A 1174 66.07 2.61 -41.29
C ASN A 1174 66.20 1.50 -40.24
N LEU A 1175 65.10 0.82 -39.95
CA LEU A 1175 65.00 -0.18 -38.89
C LEU A 1175 65.17 -1.57 -39.49
N GLU A 1176 66.23 -2.27 -39.07
CA GLU A 1176 66.57 -3.62 -39.59
C GLU A 1176 66.72 -3.67 -41.13
N GLY A 1177 67.03 -2.53 -41.77
CA GLY A 1177 67.12 -2.39 -43.23
C GLY A 1177 65.79 -2.08 -43.95
N VAL A 1178 64.70 -1.91 -43.19
CA VAL A 1178 63.38 -1.55 -43.73
C VAL A 1178 63.11 -0.06 -43.50
N SER A 1179 62.76 0.65 -44.58
CA SER A 1179 62.31 2.05 -44.52
C SER A 1179 60.99 2.17 -43.76
N LEU A 1180 60.84 3.20 -42.92
CA LEU A 1180 59.62 3.47 -42.16
C LEU A 1180 58.35 3.54 -43.04
N SER A 1181 58.48 4.00 -44.28
CA SER A 1181 57.36 4.08 -45.25
C SER A 1181 56.78 2.73 -45.66
N CYS A 1182 57.53 1.65 -45.43
CA CYS A 1182 57.09 0.29 -45.72
C CYS A 1182 56.46 -0.39 -44.51
N LEU A 1183 56.57 0.20 -43.32
CA LEU A 1183 56.02 -0.35 -42.09
C LEU A 1183 54.54 0.07 -41.94
N PRO A 1184 53.68 -0.82 -41.42
CA PRO A 1184 52.27 -0.53 -41.19
C PRO A 1184 52.06 0.37 -39.95
N LEU A 1185 52.79 1.47 -39.81
CA LEU A 1185 52.76 2.33 -38.62
C LEU A 1185 51.36 2.93 -38.38
N ASP A 1186 50.65 3.28 -39.45
CA ASP A 1186 49.29 3.84 -39.39
C ASP A 1186 48.22 2.81 -39.06
N THR A 1187 48.51 1.53 -39.28
CA THR A 1187 47.54 0.44 -39.12
C THR A 1187 47.87 -0.49 -37.95
N ASP A 1188 49.07 -0.41 -37.37
CA ASP A 1188 49.46 -1.19 -36.20
C ASP A 1188 48.82 -0.61 -34.92
N PRO A 1189 47.93 -1.36 -34.24
CA PRO A 1189 47.20 -0.84 -33.08
C PRO A 1189 48.11 -0.54 -31.89
N GLN A 1190 49.22 -1.27 -31.74
CA GLN A 1190 50.16 -1.09 -30.63
C GLN A 1190 51.01 0.17 -30.85
N PHE A 1191 51.51 0.37 -32.06
CA PHE A 1191 52.22 1.57 -32.45
C PHE A 1191 51.33 2.81 -32.28
N HIS A 1192 50.09 2.76 -32.80
CA HIS A 1192 49.12 3.85 -32.64
C HIS A 1192 48.85 4.15 -31.16
N GLY A 1193 48.66 3.13 -30.31
CA GLY A 1193 48.45 3.32 -28.87
C GLY A 1193 49.62 4.02 -28.16
N LEU A 1194 50.87 3.67 -28.51
CA LEU A 1194 52.07 4.33 -27.99
C LEU A 1194 52.23 5.76 -28.55
N GLU A 1195 51.86 5.98 -29.80
CA GLU A 1195 51.94 7.29 -30.45
C GLU A 1195 50.92 8.26 -29.82
N VAL A 1196 49.73 7.76 -29.50
CA VAL A 1196 48.71 8.47 -28.73
C VAL A 1196 49.20 8.81 -27.32
N GLU A 1197 49.86 7.87 -26.62
CA GLU A 1197 50.46 8.13 -25.30
C GLU A 1197 51.47 9.29 -25.38
N ARG A 1198 52.38 9.24 -26.37
CA ARG A 1198 53.36 10.28 -26.60
C ARG A 1198 52.71 11.63 -26.92
N ALA A 1199 51.73 11.65 -27.82
CA ALA A 1199 51.03 12.88 -28.21
C ALA A 1199 50.29 13.52 -27.02
N GLN A 1200 49.61 12.72 -26.19
CA GLN A 1200 48.93 13.21 -24.98
C GLN A 1200 49.92 13.81 -23.98
N LEU A 1201 51.04 13.13 -23.72
CA LEU A 1201 52.09 13.63 -22.81
C LEU A 1201 52.66 14.96 -23.29
N LYS A 1202 52.89 15.07 -24.60
CA LYS A 1202 53.43 16.28 -25.23
C LYS A 1202 52.43 17.43 -25.23
N LEU A 1203 51.15 17.17 -25.51
CA LEU A 1203 50.12 18.21 -25.53
C LEU A 1203 49.80 18.73 -24.11
N ALA A 1204 49.81 17.85 -23.11
CA ALA A 1204 49.51 18.24 -21.73
C ALA A 1204 50.60 19.12 -21.10
N ASP A 1205 51.86 18.67 -21.15
CA ASP A 1205 53.02 19.45 -20.68
C ASP A 1205 54.32 18.91 -21.29
N PRO A 1206 54.81 19.50 -22.39
CA PRO A 1206 56.03 19.03 -23.06
C PRO A 1206 57.26 19.06 -22.16
N ARG A 1207 57.34 19.99 -21.20
CA ARG A 1207 58.52 20.16 -20.33
C ARG A 1207 58.44 19.27 -19.11
N GLY A 1208 57.28 19.21 -18.45
CA GLY A 1208 57.07 18.35 -17.29
C GLY A 1208 57.11 16.86 -17.63
N ASN A 1209 56.69 16.47 -18.83
CA ASN A 1209 56.64 15.07 -19.25
C ASN A 1209 57.88 14.60 -20.05
N ALA A 1210 58.95 15.39 -20.15
CA ALA A 1210 60.09 15.13 -21.04
C ALA A 1210 60.63 13.69 -20.96
N LYS A 1211 60.86 13.16 -19.75
CA LYS A 1211 61.36 11.79 -19.57
C LYS A 1211 60.36 10.72 -20.03
N ARG A 1212 59.08 10.92 -19.74
CA ARG A 1212 58.02 9.97 -20.16
C ARG A 1212 57.81 9.98 -21.67
N ILE A 1213 58.04 11.14 -22.30
CA ILE A 1213 58.03 11.27 -23.76
C ILE A 1213 59.21 10.46 -24.34
N GLU A 1214 60.41 10.60 -23.79
CA GLU A 1214 61.59 9.81 -24.20
C GLU A 1214 61.35 8.29 -24.03
N ASP A 1215 60.83 7.85 -22.88
CA ASP A 1215 60.49 6.44 -22.63
C ASP A 1215 59.41 5.91 -23.60
N ALA A 1216 58.48 6.77 -24.06
CA ALA A 1216 57.48 6.40 -25.06
C ALA A 1216 58.10 6.34 -26.47
N GLU A 1217 59.02 7.25 -26.79
CA GLU A 1217 59.76 7.28 -28.05
C GLU A 1217 60.67 6.04 -28.20
N GLU A 1218 61.31 5.57 -27.13
CA GLU A 1218 62.09 4.34 -27.13
C GLU A 1218 61.21 3.11 -27.42
N ARG A 1219 60.07 2.99 -26.73
CA ARG A 1219 59.08 1.91 -26.98
C ARG A 1219 58.50 1.95 -28.39
N LEU A 1220 58.28 3.14 -28.95
CA LEU A 1220 57.85 3.30 -30.35
C LEU A 1220 58.90 2.77 -31.32
N ASN A 1221 60.18 3.05 -31.07
CA ASN A 1221 61.27 2.49 -31.88
C ASN A 1221 61.37 0.96 -31.76
N ASP A 1222 61.23 0.41 -30.55
CA ASP A 1222 61.24 -1.05 -30.35
C ASP A 1222 60.08 -1.71 -31.10
N ARG A 1223 58.87 -1.16 -31.01
CA ARG A 1223 57.73 -1.68 -31.77
C ARG A 1223 57.96 -1.56 -33.28
N ALA A 1224 58.53 -0.45 -33.75
CA ALA A 1224 58.85 -0.29 -35.15
C ALA A 1224 59.94 -1.29 -35.62
N ARG A 1225 60.91 -1.66 -34.75
CA ARG A 1225 61.88 -2.76 -35.02
C ARG A 1225 61.19 -4.12 -35.12
N GLU A 1226 60.25 -4.42 -34.22
CA GLU A 1226 59.47 -5.66 -34.29
C GLU A 1226 58.67 -5.75 -35.61
N LEU A 1227 58.02 -4.66 -36.00
CA LEU A 1227 57.29 -4.58 -37.27
C LEU A 1227 58.24 -4.74 -38.47
N ALA A 1228 59.44 -4.16 -38.40
CA ALA A 1228 60.46 -4.36 -39.43
C ALA A 1228 60.87 -5.82 -39.54
N ARG A 1229 61.13 -6.52 -38.43
CA ARG A 1229 61.47 -7.95 -38.45
C ARG A 1229 60.34 -8.80 -39.03
N LYS A 1230 59.10 -8.54 -38.62
CA LYS A 1230 57.93 -9.22 -39.19
C LYS A 1230 57.80 -8.97 -40.69
N GLN A 1231 58.09 -7.75 -41.15
CA GLN A 1231 58.10 -7.44 -42.58
C GLN A 1231 59.18 -8.23 -43.34
N LEU A 1232 60.36 -8.44 -42.74
CA LEU A 1232 61.41 -9.29 -43.33
C LEU A 1232 60.96 -10.77 -43.39
N GLU A 1233 60.23 -11.25 -42.38
CA GLU A 1233 59.65 -12.61 -42.41
C GLU A 1233 58.58 -12.75 -43.51
N ASP A 1234 57.69 -11.75 -43.64
CA ASP A 1234 56.61 -11.72 -44.64
C ASP A 1234 57.15 -11.63 -46.09
N ASP A 1235 58.33 -11.06 -46.29
CA ASP A 1235 59.00 -11.03 -47.59
C ASP A 1235 59.43 -12.44 -48.05
N ILE A 1236 59.74 -13.33 -47.09
CA ILE A 1236 60.20 -14.70 -47.34
C ILE A 1236 59.03 -15.68 -47.38
N ALA A 1237 57.97 -15.46 -46.60
CA ALA A 1237 56.87 -16.41 -46.40
C ALA A 1237 56.15 -16.89 -47.68
N GLY A 1238 56.24 -16.15 -48.80
CA GLY A 1238 55.63 -16.52 -50.09
C GLY A 1238 56.57 -17.21 -51.09
N LEU A 1239 57.84 -17.37 -50.75
CA LEU A 1239 58.86 -17.92 -51.65
C LEU A 1239 58.85 -19.46 -51.63
N ASP A 1240 59.12 -20.09 -52.78
CA ASP A 1240 59.31 -21.54 -52.85
C ASP A 1240 60.74 -21.88 -52.41
N LEU A 1241 60.87 -22.19 -51.13
CA LEU A 1241 62.14 -22.51 -50.48
C LEU A 1241 62.35 -24.02 -50.34
N SER A 1242 61.59 -24.86 -51.06
CA SER A 1242 61.69 -26.32 -50.97
C SER A 1242 63.06 -26.90 -51.37
N SER A 1243 63.86 -26.13 -52.10
CA SER A 1243 65.23 -26.49 -52.49
C SER A 1243 66.32 -25.93 -51.55
N VAL A 1244 65.92 -25.13 -50.55
CA VAL A 1244 66.80 -24.41 -49.63
C VAL A 1244 66.75 -25.04 -48.24
N ASP A 1245 67.76 -25.85 -47.91
CA ASP A 1245 67.82 -26.55 -46.62
C ASP A 1245 68.54 -25.74 -45.52
N MET A 1246 69.07 -24.57 -45.86
CA MET A 1246 69.81 -23.70 -44.94
C MET A 1246 68.85 -22.76 -44.17
N PRO A 1247 69.03 -22.57 -42.85
CA PRO A 1247 68.24 -21.61 -42.08
C PRO A 1247 68.40 -20.17 -42.57
N MET A 1248 67.29 -19.41 -42.60
CA MET A 1248 67.26 -18.04 -43.15
C MET A 1248 68.06 -17.03 -42.33
N ASP A 1249 68.28 -17.28 -41.04
CA ASP A 1249 69.14 -16.50 -40.17
C ASP A 1249 70.64 -16.66 -40.49
N VAL A 1250 70.99 -17.73 -41.20
CA VAL A 1250 72.33 -17.98 -41.75
C VAL A 1250 72.48 -17.33 -43.12
N LEU A 1251 71.56 -17.59 -44.06
CA LEU A 1251 71.60 -17.02 -45.42
C LEU A 1251 71.47 -15.49 -45.43
N ARG A 1252 70.64 -14.96 -44.53
CA ARG A 1252 70.31 -13.52 -44.41
C ARG A 1252 70.05 -12.86 -45.77
N PRO A 1253 69.02 -13.30 -46.53
CA PRO A 1253 68.76 -12.79 -47.88
C PRO A 1253 68.63 -11.27 -47.96
N HIS A 1254 68.10 -10.64 -46.91
CA HIS A 1254 67.95 -9.19 -46.80
C HIS A 1254 69.27 -8.40 -46.67
N ARG A 1255 70.44 -9.06 -46.66
CA ARG A 1255 71.74 -8.40 -46.82
C ARG A 1255 72.18 -8.34 -48.28
N ASP A 1256 71.56 -9.12 -49.15
CA ASP A 1256 71.79 -9.10 -50.59
C ASP A 1256 71.03 -7.94 -51.22
N ALA A 1257 71.74 -7.08 -51.97
CA ALA A 1257 71.16 -5.89 -52.56
C ALA A 1257 70.04 -6.23 -53.56
N GLU A 1258 70.24 -7.26 -54.38
CA GLU A 1258 69.26 -7.67 -55.39
C GLU A 1258 67.98 -8.22 -54.74
N PHE A 1259 68.11 -9.05 -53.70
CA PHE A 1259 66.98 -9.52 -52.92
C PHE A 1259 66.24 -8.38 -52.23
N THR A 1260 66.96 -7.42 -51.62
CA THR A 1260 66.30 -6.27 -50.97
C THR A 1260 65.54 -5.38 -51.96
N ASP A 1261 66.10 -5.12 -53.14
CA ASP A 1261 65.43 -4.37 -54.20
C ASP A 1261 64.18 -5.09 -54.71
N ALA A 1262 64.25 -6.42 -54.84
CA ALA A 1262 63.11 -7.26 -55.19
C ALA A 1262 62.05 -7.26 -54.09
N ALA A 1263 62.44 -7.38 -52.82
CA ALA A 1263 61.54 -7.33 -51.67
C ALA A 1263 60.78 -6.00 -51.61
N VAL A 1264 61.47 -4.85 -51.82
CA VAL A 1264 60.82 -3.54 -51.89
C VAL A 1264 59.78 -3.47 -53.01
N LYS A 1265 60.11 -3.97 -54.21
CA LYS A 1265 59.15 -4.04 -55.33
C LYS A 1265 57.98 -4.99 -55.02
N LEU A 1266 58.24 -6.11 -54.35
CA LEU A 1266 57.23 -7.09 -53.97
C LEU A 1266 56.23 -6.48 -52.99
N ARG A 1267 56.72 -5.76 -51.97
CA ARG A 1267 55.88 -5.03 -51.01
C ARG A 1267 54.97 -4.03 -51.71
N GLU A 1268 55.49 -3.25 -52.67
CA GLU A 1268 54.67 -2.32 -53.46
C GLU A 1268 53.62 -3.03 -54.33
N LEU A 1269 53.97 -4.15 -54.96
CA LEU A 1269 53.02 -4.94 -55.75
C LEU A 1269 51.92 -5.58 -54.87
N LYS A 1270 52.28 -6.05 -53.67
CA LYS A 1270 51.37 -6.65 -52.67
C LYS A 1270 50.36 -5.66 -52.09
N LYS A 1271 50.50 -4.35 -52.31
CA LYS A 1271 49.45 -3.36 -51.98
C LYS A 1271 48.15 -3.58 -52.79
N ASP A 1272 48.25 -4.15 -54.01
CA ASP A 1272 47.11 -4.59 -54.80
C ASP A 1272 47.40 -5.97 -55.42
N PRO A 1273 47.28 -7.06 -54.61
CA PRO A 1273 47.70 -8.39 -55.00
C PRO A 1273 46.94 -8.91 -56.22
N ARG A 1274 45.66 -8.56 -56.33
CA ARG A 1274 44.78 -9.03 -57.41
C ARG A 1274 45.19 -8.46 -58.75
N ARG A 1275 45.52 -7.16 -58.80
CA ARG A 1275 45.93 -6.51 -60.05
C ARG A 1275 47.36 -6.88 -60.45
N ASN A 1276 48.20 -7.19 -59.47
CA ASN A 1276 49.62 -7.47 -59.66
C ASN A 1276 49.96 -8.96 -59.62
N GLU A 1277 48.98 -9.86 -59.55
CA GLU A 1277 49.15 -11.29 -59.27
C GLU A 1277 50.25 -11.96 -60.10
N LYS A 1278 50.26 -11.72 -61.42
CA LYS A 1278 51.30 -12.27 -62.30
C LYS A 1278 52.69 -11.72 -61.98
N LYS A 1279 52.81 -10.41 -61.75
CA LYS A 1279 54.09 -9.76 -61.43
C LYS A 1279 54.61 -10.21 -60.06
N ILE A 1280 53.71 -10.39 -59.10
CA ILE A 1280 54.02 -10.94 -57.79
C ILE A 1280 54.59 -12.35 -57.95
N ARG A 1281 53.89 -13.24 -58.66
CA ARG A 1281 54.38 -14.60 -58.91
C ARG A 1281 55.72 -14.64 -59.65
N ASP A 1282 55.89 -13.82 -60.68
CA ASP A 1282 57.15 -13.74 -61.45
C ASP A 1282 58.30 -13.24 -60.55
N LEU A 1283 58.03 -12.27 -59.66
CA LEU A 1283 59.01 -11.70 -58.75
C LEU A 1283 59.34 -12.64 -57.58
N GLU A 1284 58.34 -13.30 -56.97
CA GLU A 1284 58.52 -14.32 -55.93
C GLU A 1284 59.33 -15.50 -56.47
N LYS A 1285 59.09 -15.92 -57.72
CA LYS A 1285 59.92 -16.92 -58.37
C LYS A 1285 61.39 -16.46 -58.49
N GLY A 1286 61.62 -15.25 -58.99
CA GLY A 1286 62.98 -14.70 -59.11
C GLY A 1286 63.67 -14.52 -57.75
N MET A 1287 62.92 -14.12 -56.71
CA MET A 1287 63.43 -14.06 -55.33
C MET A 1287 63.78 -15.45 -54.80
N SER A 1288 62.95 -16.46 -55.05
CA SER A 1288 63.23 -17.86 -54.65
C SER A 1288 64.49 -18.39 -55.31
N GLU A 1289 64.67 -18.13 -56.61
CA GLU A 1289 65.89 -18.47 -57.36
C GLU A 1289 67.13 -17.79 -56.77
N ARG A 1290 67.04 -16.50 -56.41
CA ARG A 1290 68.14 -15.76 -55.77
C ARG A 1290 68.47 -16.30 -54.37
N VAL A 1291 67.49 -16.70 -53.56
CA VAL A 1291 67.77 -17.35 -52.26
C VAL A 1291 68.52 -18.67 -52.47
N GLY A 1292 68.13 -19.46 -53.48
CA GLY A 1292 68.85 -20.67 -53.86
C GLY A 1292 70.29 -20.42 -54.33
N GLU A 1293 70.51 -19.33 -55.07
CA GLU A 1293 71.86 -18.86 -55.45
C GLU A 1293 72.69 -18.47 -54.22
N LEU A 1294 72.12 -17.70 -53.29
CA LEU A 1294 72.80 -17.32 -52.05
C LEU A 1294 73.20 -18.54 -51.22
N MET A 1295 72.35 -19.57 -51.14
CA MET A 1295 72.72 -20.82 -50.46
C MET A 1295 73.91 -21.49 -51.13
N ARG A 1296 73.96 -21.54 -52.47
CA ARG A 1296 75.11 -22.10 -53.18
C ARG A 1296 76.37 -21.25 -52.96
N GLU A 1297 76.28 -19.93 -53.04
CA GLU A 1297 77.40 -19.01 -52.79
C GLU A 1297 77.97 -19.19 -51.38
N VAL A 1298 77.10 -19.33 -50.36
CA VAL A 1298 77.51 -19.57 -48.97
C VAL A 1298 78.20 -20.93 -48.81
N LEU A 1299 77.62 -21.99 -49.36
CA LEU A 1299 78.18 -23.34 -49.27
C LEU A 1299 79.51 -23.45 -50.02
N GLU A 1300 79.56 -23.03 -51.28
CA GLU A 1300 80.77 -23.08 -52.12
C GLU A 1300 81.90 -22.24 -51.53
N GLY A 1301 81.59 -21.07 -50.97
CA GLY A 1301 82.57 -20.20 -50.32
C GLY A 1301 83.20 -20.83 -49.07
N ASP A 1302 82.50 -21.75 -48.40
CA ASP A 1302 82.98 -22.39 -47.16
C ASP A 1302 83.78 -23.68 -47.40
N ARG A 1303 83.90 -24.16 -48.64
CA ARG A 1303 84.60 -25.41 -49.00
C ARG A 1303 86.13 -25.38 -48.91
N ALA A 1304 86.72 -24.28 -48.46
CA ALA A 1304 88.18 -24.10 -48.45
C ALA A 1304 88.95 -25.10 -47.55
N PHE A 1305 88.27 -25.75 -46.60
CA PHE A 1305 88.86 -26.78 -45.74
C PHE A 1305 88.89 -28.18 -46.39
N LEU A 1306 88.19 -28.37 -47.51
CA LEU A 1306 88.19 -29.64 -48.24
C LEU A 1306 89.50 -29.84 -49.00
N ASP A 1307 89.95 -31.09 -49.11
CA ASP A 1307 90.99 -31.47 -50.06
C ASP A 1307 90.50 -31.11 -51.48
N PRO A 1308 91.24 -30.32 -52.27
CA PRO A 1308 90.83 -29.94 -53.62
C PRO A 1308 90.79 -31.11 -54.61
N ASP A 1309 91.59 -32.16 -54.37
CA ASP A 1309 91.69 -33.34 -55.24
C ASP A 1309 91.65 -34.65 -54.41
N PRO A 1310 90.52 -34.98 -53.73
CA PRO A 1310 90.45 -36.17 -52.90
C PRO A 1310 90.74 -37.42 -53.75
N ASP A 1311 91.71 -38.21 -53.32
CA ASP A 1311 92.22 -39.39 -54.04
C ASP A 1311 92.60 -39.13 -55.52
N GLY A 1312 92.89 -37.87 -55.88
CA GLY A 1312 93.29 -37.44 -57.23
C GLY A 1312 92.13 -37.07 -58.17
N VAL A 1313 90.89 -37.04 -57.69
CA VAL A 1313 89.73 -36.55 -58.45
C VAL A 1313 89.40 -35.13 -58.03
N PRO A 1314 89.38 -34.13 -58.92
CA PRO A 1314 89.02 -32.76 -58.55
C PRO A 1314 87.61 -32.69 -57.94
N LEU A 1315 87.40 -31.85 -56.91
CA LEU A 1315 86.07 -31.66 -56.30
C LEU A 1315 84.98 -31.28 -57.31
N SER A 1316 85.33 -30.61 -58.42
CA SER A 1316 84.40 -30.23 -59.49
C SER A 1316 83.81 -31.41 -60.25
N ASP A 1317 84.51 -32.55 -60.23
CA ASP A 1317 84.14 -33.75 -60.96
C ASP A 1317 83.36 -34.73 -60.07
N LEU A 1318 83.27 -34.43 -58.77
CA LEU A 1318 82.53 -35.23 -57.79
C LEU A 1318 81.09 -34.73 -57.66
N PRO A 1319 80.11 -35.65 -57.50
CA PRO A 1319 78.69 -35.30 -57.31
C PRO A 1319 78.40 -34.84 -55.87
N ILE A 1320 79.21 -33.91 -55.35
CA ILE A 1320 79.15 -33.42 -53.97
C ILE A 1320 77.87 -32.61 -53.73
N ASN A 1321 77.43 -31.87 -54.75
CA ASN A 1321 76.20 -31.08 -54.68
C ASN A 1321 74.94 -31.97 -54.71
N GLU A 1322 75.06 -33.20 -55.21
CA GLU A 1322 73.98 -34.18 -55.28
C GLU A 1322 73.99 -35.15 -54.08
N ASP A 1323 75.12 -35.32 -53.39
CA ASP A 1323 75.21 -36.17 -52.20
C ASP A 1323 74.46 -35.56 -51.02
N GLN A 1324 73.32 -36.16 -50.68
CA GLN A 1324 72.46 -35.70 -49.57
C GLN A 1324 73.20 -35.70 -48.23
N THR A 1325 74.10 -36.66 -48.02
CA THR A 1325 74.87 -36.80 -46.78
C THR A 1325 75.86 -35.65 -46.62
N PHE A 1326 76.59 -35.33 -47.69
CA PHE A 1326 77.51 -34.21 -47.76
C PHE A 1326 76.76 -32.90 -47.53
N ARG A 1327 75.68 -32.66 -48.28
CA ARG A 1327 74.84 -31.46 -48.15
C ARG A 1327 74.32 -31.25 -46.72
N ALA A 1328 73.79 -32.29 -46.09
CA ALA A 1328 73.26 -32.17 -44.73
C ALA A 1328 74.34 -31.78 -43.71
N LYS A 1329 75.55 -32.32 -43.86
CA LYS A 1329 76.70 -31.97 -43.01
C LYS A 1329 77.23 -30.56 -43.32
N GLU A 1330 77.23 -30.17 -44.59
CA GLU A 1330 77.66 -28.85 -45.05
C GLU A 1330 76.74 -27.74 -44.52
N VAL A 1331 75.43 -27.95 -44.57
CA VAL A 1331 74.44 -27.04 -43.96
C VAL A 1331 74.68 -26.93 -42.46
N LYS A 1332 74.87 -28.05 -41.76
CA LYS A 1332 75.14 -28.05 -40.32
C LYS A 1332 76.44 -27.33 -39.97
N HIS A 1333 77.48 -27.46 -40.80
CA HIS A 1333 78.74 -26.74 -40.63
C HIS A 1333 78.53 -25.22 -40.74
N ALA A 1334 77.82 -24.77 -41.78
CA ALA A 1334 77.48 -23.36 -41.96
C ALA A 1334 76.61 -22.80 -40.81
N GLU A 1335 75.65 -23.58 -40.30
CA GLU A 1335 74.83 -23.20 -39.14
C GLU A 1335 75.67 -22.95 -37.88
N LEU A 1336 76.60 -23.87 -37.56
CA LEU A 1336 77.44 -23.72 -36.38
C LEU A 1336 78.38 -22.52 -36.50
N LYS A 1337 78.92 -22.29 -37.69
CA LYS A 1337 79.80 -21.17 -37.98
C LYS A 1337 79.08 -19.82 -37.89
N ALA A 1338 77.83 -19.77 -38.35
CA ALA A 1338 77.02 -18.56 -38.30
C ALA A 1338 76.53 -18.22 -36.89
N ARG A 1339 76.29 -19.22 -36.04
CA ARG A 1339 75.86 -19.03 -34.64
C ARG A 1339 76.97 -18.47 -33.77
N ASP A 1340 78.09 -19.19 -33.67
CA ASP A 1340 79.25 -18.77 -32.90
C ASP A 1340 80.46 -19.67 -33.27
N PRO A 1341 81.34 -19.21 -34.16
CA PRO A 1341 82.45 -20.03 -34.65
C PRO A 1341 83.49 -20.31 -33.56
N VAL A 1342 83.55 -19.49 -32.51
CA VAL A 1342 84.48 -19.68 -31.39
C VAL A 1342 83.94 -20.73 -30.43
N LYS A 1343 82.65 -20.64 -30.08
CA LYS A 1343 82.00 -21.59 -29.17
C LYS A 1343 81.87 -22.99 -29.78
N HIS A 1344 81.72 -23.08 -31.10
CA HIS A 1344 81.48 -24.35 -31.80
C HIS A 1344 82.73 -24.91 -32.50
N ALA A 1345 83.93 -24.41 -32.21
CA ALA A 1345 85.16 -24.75 -32.91
C ALA A 1345 85.44 -26.27 -33.01
N ASP A 1346 85.29 -27.03 -31.92
CA ASP A 1346 85.55 -28.48 -31.93
C ASP A 1346 84.54 -29.25 -32.80
N ALA A 1347 83.26 -28.84 -32.75
CA ALA A 1347 82.20 -29.45 -33.55
C ALA A 1347 82.33 -29.10 -35.04
N ILE A 1348 82.79 -27.88 -35.34
CA ILE A 1348 83.14 -27.44 -36.69
C ILE A 1348 84.29 -28.30 -37.22
N ALA A 1349 85.39 -28.43 -36.49
CA ALA A 1349 86.53 -29.24 -36.91
C ALA A 1349 86.20 -30.73 -37.11
N ALA A 1350 85.33 -31.30 -36.26
CA ALA A 1350 84.83 -32.67 -36.44
C ALA A 1350 84.03 -32.81 -37.75
N LEU A 1351 83.12 -31.87 -38.03
CA LEU A 1351 82.35 -31.85 -39.28
C LEU A 1351 83.23 -31.65 -40.51
N GLU A 1352 84.26 -30.81 -40.42
CA GLU A 1352 85.23 -30.59 -41.51
C GLU A 1352 85.99 -31.88 -41.86
N ASN A 1353 86.41 -32.66 -40.86
CA ASN A 1353 87.05 -33.96 -41.08
C ASN A 1353 86.07 -34.97 -41.70
N GLU A 1354 84.83 -35.01 -41.20
CA GLU A 1354 83.79 -35.90 -41.75
C GLU A 1354 83.41 -35.54 -43.19
N LEU A 1355 83.37 -34.26 -43.53
CA LEU A 1355 83.10 -33.77 -44.88
C LEU A 1355 84.26 -34.12 -45.82
N ASN A 1356 85.51 -33.93 -45.39
CA ASN A 1356 86.68 -34.38 -46.13
C ASN A 1356 86.66 -35.89 -46.40
N GLN A 1357 86.39 -36.69 -45.35
CA GLN A 1357 86.30 -38.13 -45.49
C GLN A 1357 85.20 -38.54 -46.48
N ARG A 1358 84.06 -37.85 -46.45
CA ARG A 1358 82.98 -38.09 -47.42
C ARG A 1358 83.39 -37.72 -48.85
N ALA A 1359 84.17 -36.65 -49.04
CA ALA A 1359 84.71 -36.29 -50.35
C ALA A 1359 85.66 -37.38 -50.89
N HIS A 1360 86.52 -37.95 -50.05
CA HIS A 1360 87.36 -39.11 -50.41
C HIS A 1360 86.54 -40.35 -50.77
N GLU A 1361 85.48 -40.66 -50.02
CA GLU A 1361 84.58 -41.76 -50.35
C GLU A 1361 83.94 -41.58 -51.74
N LEU A 1362 83.46 -40.35 -52.03
CA LEU A 1362 82.90 -40.01 -53.33
C LEU A 1362 83.95 -40.09 -54.45
N ALA A 1363 85.19 -39.68 -54.18
CA ALA A 1363 86.28 -39.79 -55.15
C ALA A 1363 86.64 -41.25 -55.48
N LEU A 1364 86.72 -42.11 -54.48
CA LEU A 1364 86.94 -43.54 -54.70
C LEU A 1364 85.79 -44.18 -55.49
N ASP A 1365 84.57 -43.76 -55.25
CA ASP A 1365 83.41 -44.24 -56.00
C ASP A 1365 83.40 -43.69 -57.43
N GLN A 1366 83.80 -42.44 -57.66
CA GLN A 1366 84.00 -41.88 -59.00
C GLN A 1366 85.12 -42.61 -59.75
N LEU A 1367 86.27 -42.86 -59.12
CA LEU A 1367 87.38 -43.61 -59.74
C LEU A 1367 86.96 -45.03 -60.13
N LYS A 1368 86.17 -45.72 -59.28
CA LYS A 1368 85.62 -47.04 -59.64
C LYS A 1368 84.66 -46.94 -60.81
N GLU A 1369 83.86 -45.88 -60.86
CA GLU A 1369 82.94 -45.64 -61.98
C GLU A 1369 83.71 -45.37 -63.27
N ASP A 1370 84.76 -44.55 -63.20
CA ASP A 1370 85.65 -44.23 -64.33
C ASP A 1370 86.38 -45.49 -64.86
N LEU A 1371 86.72 -46.42 -63.97
CA LEU A 1371 87.36 -47.71 -64.30
C LEU A 1371 86.37 -48.77 -64.80
N ARG A 1372 85.06 -48.57 -64.64
CA ARG A 1372 84.03 -49.61 -64.84
C ARG A 1372 84.01 -50.20 -66.26
N ASP A 1373 84.46 -49.43 -67.24
CA ASP A 1373 84.51 -49.83 -68.66
C ASP A 1373 85.92 -50.28 -69.14
N LEU A 1374 86.91 -50.39 -68.24
CA LEU A 1374 88.27 -50.86 -68.55
C LEU A 1374 88.46 -52.32 -68.10
N ASP A 1375 89.16 -53.11 -68.91
CA ASP A 1375 89.35 -54.57 -68.73
C ASP A 1375 90.30 -54.88 -67.55
N ASP A 1376 89.81 -55.61 -66.53
CA ASP A 1376 90.47 -55.87 -65.24
C ASP A 1376 91.74 -56.77 -65.31
N THR A 1377 92.18 -57.20 -66.49
CA THR A 1377 93.36 -58.06 -66.65
C THR A 1377 94.33 -57.62 -67.76
N PRO A 1378 95.09 -56.52 -67.56
CA PRO A 1378 96.15 -56.15 -68.50
C PRO A 1378 97.39 -57.05 -68.31
N GLN A 1379 97.52 -58.08 -69.15
CA GLN A 1379 98.75 -58.84 -69.45
C GLN A 1379 99.63 -59.33 -68.28
N GLY A 1380 99.10 -60.22 -67.43
CA GLY A 1380 99.91 -61.33 -66.90
C GLY A 1380 100.75 -61.09 -65.64
N VAL A 1381 100.28 -60.26 -64.70
CA VAL A 1381 100.71 -60.30 -63.29
C VAL A 1381 99.45 -60.55 -62.44
N PRO A 1382 99.44 -61.57 -61.55
CA PRO A 1382 98.26 -61.93 -60.76
C PRO A 1382 97.76 -60.83 -59.83
#